data_AF-A0A7L3YNJ5-F1
#
_entry.id   AF-A0A7L3YNJ5-F1
#
_cell.length_a   1.000
_cell.length_b   1.000
_cell.length_c   1.000
_cell.angle_alpha   90.00
_cell.angle_beta   90.00
_cell.angle_gamma   90.00
#
_symmetry.space_group_name_H-M   'P 1'
#
loop_
_entity.id
_entity.type
_entity.pdbx_description
1 polymer ?
#
loop_
_entity_poly.entity_id
_entity_poly.type
_entity_poly.pdbx_seq_one_letter_code
_entity_poly.pdbx_strand_id
1 'polypeptide(L)'
;VTREVSLTAEGFMPEDGSGCIVGIEDLPEQECVCVATAAGDILLCNLNTKQVECVGSVDSGLSTMSWSPDQELVLLATGQQTLIMMTRDFEPITEKQIHQDEFGEGKFVALGWGKKETQFHGSEGKQAAHRKQTEVSRTSAWDDGRPRVTWRGDGQFVAVSAVCPETGARKVRVWNRELVLQSTSEPIPGLEQALSWKPSGNLIASTQEKPNRHDVVFLEKNGLLHGEFTLPFQKGQVKVNELLWNADSTILAIWLEDLNVENSNPKSYVQLWTTGNYHWYLKQSLHFGSLEENQLVSLLWDRENLYRLHVLCQGWHYLSYDWHWTTDHGMGENSQHVANVAVIDGDRVLVTAFQHAVVPPPMCTYELQLKQAVNQVAFHTDPRHSGDMAVLDADNKISLYRYGESITMNDPTVRFGAVGGNGFKAAVETPYLDKTYRVDVGSDNNEVMNPLGLRFLTWLPDDSFLVVGQSQHAAQSVLHHLTTVPHVAGAEEEHLNLRLSVPVDGEVISLCCSPVTKTVALQLAHRQILKYHWEASTPILEPWRTSSGSAVQFPYPCVQTSITRISGEEMILGLTDRCRFFVNDIEVASNITSFATYNEFLLVTTNSHTCQCFCLKNVSLKALQAGLSSAAAPNSETLRQVERGSRIITVVPQDTKVVLQMPRGNLETVHHRALVLAQIRKWLDRLMFREAFQCMRKLRINLNLLYDHNPKASMPSSVFLENAETFIRQIDSVNYINLFFTELKEEDFTKSMYPSLNGSSNVQPHQHPDQKKVNLICDVMRVAMEHIDPQKYCLSILTAHVKKSPPELEIALQKVHDLRESVTPDVKAVSAEEALKYLLFLVDVNELYDYSLGTYDFDLVIMVAEKSQKDPKEYLPFLNTVRKMETNYQRYTIDRHLKRYTKALGHLSKCGPEHFSEFLNLVKDQSQYCEALKLYPSSTQEYKDISDAYGEYLIQKQLFEQAALIFARAGIFAKALDAFQNSGSWQQALCMASQLGYTKDKLSNLARSMAGKLVEQRKHAEAAILLEQYTQDYEEAVLLLLEGALWEEALRLIHKYGRLDILETNFKPAILEAQKSHLIFVDSQKTAFLRHKSRLQVVRELKEKACESLQDYEMPNCLELDLFSETSSVVTASDMNSKYSHSNSRISARSSKNRRKAERKRYSLKEGSPFEDMALLEVLGENVRAVETVKGDIHILLKQLVLFGYDEQAGALQQVLEEVLQLMETSIPEIWTPDLQWSSVNPVLGPNSTANSIMAAYQQKRMMTPVVQ
;
A
#
# COMPACT_ATOMS: atom_id res chain seq x y z
N VAL A 1 43.41 -33.15 -8.47
CA VAL A 1 43.81 -34.53 -8.84
C VAL A 1 42.83 -35.01 -9.88
N THR A 2 43.17 -34.89 -11.16
CA THR A 2 42.42 -35.51 -12.24
C THR A 2 42.48 -37.03 -12.04
N ARG A 3 41.32 -37.68 -11.96
CA ARG A 3 41.19 -39.14 -11.84
C ARG A 3 40.88 -39.66 -13.24
N GLU A 4 41.78 -40.47 -13.79
CA GLU A 4 41.67 -41.01 -15.14
C GLU A 4 41.40 -42.51 -15.06
N VAL A 5 40.43 -42.98 -15.85
CA VAL A 5 40.05 -44.40 -16.00
C VAL A 5 40.04 -44.69 -17.50
N SER A 6 40.83 -45.67 -17.94
CA SER A 6 41.00 -45.98 -19.37
C SER A 6 40.09 -47.13 -19.79
N LEU A 7 39.05 -46.81 -20.56
CA LEU A 7 38.11 -47.80 -21.11
C LEU A 7 38.73 -48.65 -22.23
N THR A 8 39.82 -48.19 -22.86
CA THR A 8 40.56 -48.96 -23.86
C THR A 8 41.46 -50.00 -23.19
N ALA A 9 42.13 -49.64 -22.09
CA ALA A 9 42.99 -50.56 -21.35
C ALA A 9 42.20 -51.73 -20.72
N GLU A 10 40.94 -51.50 -20.38
CA GLU A 10 40.04 -52.53 -19.84
C GLU A 10 39.32 -53.35 -20.93
N GLY A 11 39.55 -53.05 -22.21
CA GLY A 11 39.02 -53.82 -23.35
C GLY A 11 37.56 -53.53 -23.70
N PHE A 12 36.93 -52.53 -23.08
CA PHE A 12 35.55 -52.11 -23.38
C PHE A 12 35.46 -51.18 -24.60
N MET A 13 36.58 -50.60 -25.04
CA MET A 13 36.68 -49.86 -26.29
C MET A 13 37.89 -50.30 -27.11
N PRO A 14 37.78 -50.30 -28.45
CA PRO A 14 38.87 -50.69 -29.33
C PRO A 14 40.00 -49.63 -29.34
N GLU A 15 41.24 -50.11 -29.37
CA GLU A 15 42.45 -49.25 -29.36
C GLU A 15 42.64 -48.43 -30.65
N ASP A 16 41.91 -48.77 -31.72
CA ASP A 16 41.95 -48.07 -33.01
C ASP A 16 41.17 -46.74 -33.01
N GLY A 17 40.54 -46.38 -31.89
CA GLY A 17 39.77 -45.15 -31.73
C GLY A 17 38.39 -45.19 -32.40
N SER A 18 37.93 -46.36 -32.86
CA SER A 18 36.61 -46.52 -33.47
C SER A 18 35.46 -46.63 -32.45
N GLY A 19 35.79 -46.77 -31.16
CA GLY A 19 34.82 -46.84 -30.06
C GLY A 19 34.06 -45.53 -29.88
N CYS A 20 32.74 -45.62 -29.64
CA CYS A 20 31.87 -44.47 -29.45
C CYS A 20 31.03 -44.64 -28.17
N ILE A 21 30.98 -43.60 -27.34
CA ILE A 21 30.06 -43.53 -26.19
C ILE A 21 28.71 -43.01 -26.69
N VAL A 22 27.63 -43.73 -26.39
CA VAL A 22 26.27 -43.36 -26.80
C VAL A 22 25.46 -42.69 -25.71
N GLY A 23 25.94 -42.75 -24.46
CA GLY A 23 25.40 -41.98 -23.36
C GLY A 23 26.34 -42.03 -22.16
N ILE A 24 26.34 -40.94 -21.40
CA ILE A 24 27.07 -40.81 -20.14
C ILE A 24 26.18 -40.05 -19.17
N GLU A 25 26.05 -40.55 -17.94
CA GLU A 25 25.20 -39.96 -16.92
C GLU A 25 25.86 -40.11 -15.55
N ASP A 26 25.87 -39.03 -14.77
CA ASP A 26 26.29 -39.06 -13.35
C ASP A 26 25.13 -39.51 -12.48
N LEU A 27 25.36 -40.47 -11.58
CA LEU A 27 24.39 -41.03 -10.64
C LEU A 27 24.84 -40.72 -9.20
N PRO A 28 24.47 -39.54 -8.65
CA PRO A 28 25.02 -39.06 -7.39
C PRO A 28 24.69 -39.97 -6.21
N GLU A 29 23.50 -40.57 -6.18
CA GLU A 29 23.07 -41.47 -5.10
C GLU A 29 23.89 -42.77 -5.03
N GLN A 30 24.40 -43.23 -6.18
CA GLN A 30 25.26 -44.41 -6.26
C GLN A 30 26.75 -44.05 -6.22
N GLU A 31 27.10 -42.76 -6.24
CA GLU A 31 28.48 -42.25 -6.40
C GLU A 31 29.20 -42.84 -7.63
N CYS A 32 28.45 -43.08 -8.71
CA CYS A 32 28.94 -43.74 -9.91
C CYS A 32 28.56 -42.97 -11.17
N VAL A 33 29.35 -43.14 -12.23
CA VAL A 33 29.03 -42.66 -13.58
C VAL A 33 28.64 -43.85 -14.44
N CYS A 34 27.45 -43.80 -15.02
CA CYS A 34 26.97 -44.78 -15.97
C CYS A 34 27.38 -44.39 -17.39
N VAL A 35 28.03 -45.31 -18.11
CA VAL A 35 28.53 -45.11 -19.47
C VAL A 35 28.00 -46.22 -20.36
N ALA A 36 27.34 -45.87 -21.46
CA ALA A 36 26.91 -46.83 -22.47
C ALA A 36 27.78 -46.71 -23.72
N THR A 37 28.30 -47.84 -24.22
CA THR A 37 29.11 -47.91 -25.44
C THR A 37 28.25 -48.31 -26.64
N ALA A 38 28.63 -47.87 -27.84
CA ALA A 38 27.98 -48.26 -29.08
C ALA A 38 28.06 -49.78 -29.34
N ALA A 39 29.09 -50.44 -28.80
CA ALA A 39 29.28 -51.89 -28.89
C ALA A 39 28.21 -52.67 -28.11
N GLY A 40 27.53 -52.03 -27.15
CA GLY A 40 26.43 -52.63 -26.39
C GLY A 40 26.66 -52.70 -24.89
N ASP A 41 27.83 -52.32 -24.39
CA ASP A 41 28.20 -52.45 -22.98
C ASP A 41 27.69 -51.28 -22.15
N ILE A 42 27.19 -51.59 -20.95
CA ILE A 42 26.73 -50.64 -19.94
C ILE A 42 27.67 -50.77 -18.75
N LEU A 43 28.42 -49.70 -18.51
CA LEU A 43 29.50 -49.65 -17.54
C LEU A 43 29.12 -48.72 -16.40
N LEU A 44 29.38 -49.16 -15.18
CA LEU A 44 29.21 -48.38 -13.97
C LEU A 44 30.59 -48.11 -13.37
N CYS A 45 31.02 -46.86 -13.41
CA CYS A 45 32.32 -46.44 -12.90
C CYS A 45 32.15 -45.79 -11.53
N ASN A 46 32.61 -46.45 -10.47
CA ASN A 46 32.56 -45.87 -9.13
C ASN A 46 33.61 -44.76 -8.96
N LEU A 47 33.16 -43.57 -8.58
CA LEU A 47 34.01 -42.38 -8.49
C LEU A 47 35.04 -42.47 -7.36
N ASN A 48 34.76 -43.25 -6.31
CA ASN A 48 35.59 -43.41 -5.13
C ASN A 48 36.60 -44.55 -5.27
N THR A 49 36.16 -45.72 -5.75
CA THR A 49 37.01 -46.93 -5.85
C THR A 49 37.75 -47.05 -7.18
N LYS A 50 37.36 -46.29 -8.21
CA LYS A 50 37.86 -46.37 -9.60
C LYS A 50 37.59 -47.72 -10.27
N GLN A 51 36.72 -48.54 -9.70
CA GLN A 51 36.34 -49.81 -10.30
C GLN A 51 35.27 -49.54 -11.35
N VAL A 52 35.51 -50.05 -12.55
CA VAL A 52 34.52 -50.12 -13.62
C VAL A 52 33.91 -51.52 -13.58
N GLU A 53 32.59 -51.57 -13.52
CA GLU A 53 31.82 -52.81 -13.58
C GLU A 53 30.94 -52.79 -14.82
N CYS A 54 30.94 -53.86 -15.61
CA CYS A 54 29.98 -54.03 -16.69
C CYS A 54 28.70 -54.65 -16.12
N VAL A 55 27.66 -53.83 -16.01
CA VAL A 55 26.36 -54.20 -15.40
C VAL A 55 25.39 -54.79 -16.42
N GLY A 56 25.65 -54.61 -17.72
CA GLY A 56 24.88 -55.21 -18.79
C GLY A 56 25.58 -55.09 -20.14
N SER A 57 25.29 -56.01 -21.06
CA SER A 57 25.77 -55.95 -22.45
C SER A 57 24.67 -56.39 -23.41
N VAL A 58 24.54 -55.70 -24.54
CA VAL A 58 23.51 -55.92 -25.56
C VAL A 58 24.18 -56.24 -26.90
N ASP A 59 24.07 -57.49 -27.36
CA ASP A 59 24.74 -57.99 -28.57
C ASP A 59 24.49 -57.17 -29.85
N SER A 60 23.31 -56.54 -29.96
CA SER A 60 22.95 -55.72 -31.12
C SER A 60 23.56 -54.31 -31.12
N GLY A 61 24.34 -53.97 -30.09
CA GLY A 61 24.83 -52.63 -29.83
C GLY A 61 23.75 -51.69 -29.27
N LEU A 62 24.20 -50.55 -28.76
CA LEU A 62 23.34 -49.48 -28.27
C LEU A 62 23.46 -48.25 -29.17
N SER A 63 22.36 -47.55 -29.36
CA SER A 63 22.27 -46.33 -30.17
C SER A 63 22.02 -45.08 -29.33
N THR A 64 21.41 -45.23 -28.15
CA THR A 64 21.11 -44.14 -27.21
C THR A 64 20.85 -44.73 -25.83
N MET A 65 21.30 -44.00 -24.80
CA MET A 65 20.92 -44.21 -23.40
C MET A 65 20.35 -42.90 -22.85
N SER A 66 19.23 -42.97 -22.13
CA SER A 66 18.65 -41.81 -21.47
C SER A 66 18.01 -42.21 -20.15
N TRP A 67 18.46 -41.57 -19.07
CA TRP A 67 17.88 -41.72 -17.74
C TRP A 67 16.63 -40.86 -17.58
N SER A 68 15.66 -41.35 -16.80
CA SER A 68 14.54 -40.53 -16.36
C SER A 68 15.04 -39.39 -15.46
N PRO A 69 14.33 -38.24 -15.37
CA PRO A 69 14.79 -37.10 -14.58
C PRO A 69 14.94 -37.38 -13.07
N ASP A 70 14.20 -38.37 -12.57
CA ASP A 70 14.28 -38.89 -11.19
C ASP A 70 15.35 -40.00 -11.02
N GLN A 71 16.05 -40.37 -12.10
CA GLN A 71 17.09 -41.42 -12.15
C GLN A 71 16.64 -42.82 -11.66
N GLU A 72 15.34 -43.09 -11.65
CA GLU A 72 14.77 -44.39 -11.26
C GLU A 72 14.73 -45.39 -12.43
N LEU A 73 14.70 -44.89 -13.68
CA LEU A 73 14.58 -45.67 -14.90
C LEU A 73 15.65 -45.29 -15.90
N VAL A 74 16.19 -46.28 -16.60
CA VAL A 74 17.07 -46.08 -17.76
C VAL A 74 16.42 -46.66 -19.01
N LEU A 75 16.31 -45.82 -20.04
CA LEU A 75 15.80 -46.21 -21.35
C LEU A 75 16.96 -46.36 -22.33
N LEU A 76 17.03 -47.54 -22.94
CA LEU A 76 18.04 -47.92 -23.92
C LEU A 76 17.38 -48.14 -25.28
N ALA A 77 17.99 -47.59 -26.33
CA ALA A 77 17.61 -47.89 -27.71
C ALA A 77 18.68 -48.77 -28.36
N THR A 78 18.33 -49.97 -28.80
CA THR A 78 19.27 -50.95 -29.35
C THR A 78 19.54 -50.74 -30.85
N GLY A 79 20.62 -51.35 -31.37
CA GLY A 79 20.91 -51.34 -32.81
C GLY A 79 19.86 -52.05 -33.67
N GLN A 80 19.02 -52.93 -33.07
CA GLN A 80 17.87 -53.55 -33.70
C GLN A 80 16.59 -52.69 -33.67
N GLN A 81 16.70 -51.42 -33.29
CA GLN A 81 15.56 -50.49 -33.16
C GLN A 81 14.51 -50.95 -32.13
N THR A 82 14.95 -51.58 -31.04
CA THR A 82 14.13 -51.89 -29.86
C THR A 82 14.41 -50.93 -28.72
N LEU A 83 13.37 -50.64 -27.92
CA LEU A 83 13.45 -49.89 -26.68
C LEU A 83 13.42 -50.87 -25.51
N ILE A 84 14.40 -50.77 -24.63
CA ILE A 84 14.50 -51.56 -23.39
C ILE A 84 14.45 -50.57 -22.22
N MET A 85 13.44 -50.71 -21.35
CA MET A 85 13.38 -49.99 -20.08
C MET A 85 13.93 -50.86 -18.96
N MET A 86 14.84 -50.32 -18.16
CA MET A 86 15.38 -50.98 -16.97
C MET A 86 15.18 -50.11 -15.73
N THR A 87 15.20 -50.74 -14.55
CA THR A 87 15.29 -50.04 -13.26
C THR A 87 16.69 -49.44 -13.07
N ARG A 88 16.86 -48.60 -12.04
CA ARG A 88 18.16 -48.10 -11.58
C ARG A 88 19.19 -49.20 -11.28
N ASP A 89 18.73 -50.39 -10.92
CA ASP A 89 19.59 -51.56 -10.67
C ASP A 89 19.81 -52.42 -11.93
N PHE A 90 19.49 -51.87 -13.11
CA PHE A 90 19.62 -52.50 -14.42
C PHE A 90 18.78 -53.77 -14.63
N GLU A 91 17.70 -53.93 -13.85
CA GLU A 91 16.73 -55.00 -14.07
C GLU A 91 15.76 -54.64 -15.22
N PRO A 92 15.62 -55.47 -16.27
CA PRO A 92 14.77 -55.17 -17.40
C PRO A 92 13.28 -55.25 -17.03
N ILE A 93 12.54 -54.17 -17.28
CA ILE A 93 11.11 -54.06 -17.00
C ILE A 93 10.28 -54.44 -18.23
N THR A 94 10.58 -53.86 -19.38
CA THR A 94 9.80 -54.03 -20.61
C THR A 94 10.65 -53.77 -21.84
N GLU A 95 10.40 -54.52 -22.89
CA GLU A 95 11.00 -54.35 -24.22
C GLU A 95 9.89 -54.15 -25.27
N LYS A 96 10.03 -53.14 -26.13
CA LYS A 96 9.12 -52.86 -27.25
C LYS A 96 9.88 -52.43 -28.50
N GLN A 97 9.31 -52.70 -29.67
CA GLN A 97 9.78 -52.16 -30.95
C GLN A 97 9.54 -50.64 -31.02
N ILE A 98 10.53 -49.86 -31.49
CA ILE A 98 10.39 -48.42 -31.70
C ILE A 98 9.30 -48.14 -32.75
N HIS A 99 9.29 -48.90 -33.84
CA HIS A 99 8.38 -48.72 -34.95
C HIS A 99 7.12 -49.56 -34.76
N GLN A 100 6.06 -48.92 -34.26
CA GLN A 100 4.70 -49.47 -34.24
C GLN A 100 3.83 -48.78 -35.30
N ASP A 101 2.93 -49.56 -35.90
CA ASP A 101 1.98 -49.11 -36.94
C ASP A 101 0.75 -48.40 -36.35
N GLU A 102 0.47 -48.66 -35.07
CA GLU A 102 -0.65 -48.06 -34.35
C GLU A 102 -0.34 -46.63 -33.92
N PHE A 103 -1.38 -45.80 -33.80
CA PHE A 103 -1.23 -44.44 -33.27
C PHE A 103 -0.84 -44.45 -31.79
N GLY A 104 -1.35 -45.41 -31.01
CA GLY A 104 -1.20 -45.48 -29.54
C GLY A 104 -2.55 -45.36 -28.80
N GLU A 105 -2.53 -45.59 -27.48
CA GLU A 105 -3.73 -45.59 -26.62
C GLU A 105 -4.39 -44.21 -26.49
N GLY A 106 -3.63 -43.14 -26.70
CA GLY A 106 -4.10 -41.75 -26.69
C GLY A 106 -4.90 -41.34 -27.93
N LYS A 107 -5.28 -42.31 -28.77
CA LYS A 107 -6.14 -42.07 -29.94
C LYS A 107 -7.47 -41.44 -29.50
N PHE A 108 -7.73 -40.22 -29.95
CA PHE A 108 -9.00 -39.56 -29.66
C PHE A 108 -10.18 -40.40 -30.17
N VAL A 109 -11.08 -40.81 -29.26
CA VAL A 109 -12.43 -41.27 -29.59
C VAL A 109 -13.25 -40.05 -30.00
N ALA A 110 -12.87 -39.40 -31.10
CA ALA A 110 -13.61 -38.27 -31.63
C ALA A 110 -14.87 -38.82 -32.33
N LEU A 111 -16.05 -38.48 -31.80
CA LEU A 111 -17.38 -38.73 -32.39
C LEU A 111 -17.59 -38.06 -33.78
N GLY A 112 -16.52 -37.64 -34.48
CA GLY A 112 -16.59 -37.06 -35.81
C GLY A 112 -17.07 -35.61 -35.88
N TRP A 113 -17.34 -34.95 -34.76
CA TRP A 113 -17.72 -33.54 -34.73
C TRP A 113 -16.47 -32.65 -34.86
N GLY A 114 -16.31 -32.00 -36.01
CA GLY A 114 -15.21 -31.06 -36.28
C GLY A 114 -14.15 -31.53 -37.28
N LYS A 115 -14.27 -32.74 -37.87
CA LYS A 115 -13.45 -33.12 -39.03
C LYS A 115 -13.77 -32.20 -40.21
N LYS A 116 -12.79 -31.91 -41.08
CA LYS A 116 -13.03 -31.13 -42.32
C LYS A 116 -14.14 -31.74 -43.20
N GLU A 117 -14.32 -33.05 -43.10
CA GLU A 117 -15.39 -33.84 -43.74
C GLU A 117 -16.80 -33.49 -43.21
N THR A 118 -16.91 -33.08 -41.94
CA THR A 118 -18.17 -32.82 -41.23
C THR A 118 -18.46 -31.33 -40.99
N GLN A 119 -17.55 -30.43 -41.40
CA GLN A 119 -17.77 -28.99 -41.44
C GLN A 119 -18.44 -28.55 -42.75
N PHE A 120 -19.37 -27.60 -42.68
CA PHE A 120 -20.10 -27.09 -43.85
C PHE A 120 -19.20 -26.20 -44.71
N HIS A 121 -18.60 -26.77 -45.75
CA HIS A 121 -17.79 -26.03 -46.72
C HIS A 121 -18.66 -25.64 -47.92
N GLY A 122 -18.62 -24.36 -48.32
CA GLY A 122 -19.21 -23.87 -49.58
C GLY A 122 -18.64 -24.59 -50.81
N SER A 123 -19.28 -24.43 -51.97
CA SER A 123 -18.98 -25.20 -53.19
C SER A 123 -17.51 -25.18 -53.65
N GLU A 124 -16.76 -24.11 -53.35
CA GLU A 124 -15.31 -24.04 -53.61
C GLU A 124 -14.46 -24.81 -52.58
N GLY A 125 -14.89 -24.86 -51.31
CA GLY A 125 -14.17 -25.55 -50.23
C GLY A 125 -14.27 -27.09 -50.32
N LYS A 126 -15.32 -27.64 -50.94
CA LYS A 126 -15.46 -29.09 -51.17
C LYS A 126 -14.44 -29.65 -52.17
N GLN A 127 -13.99 -28.84 -53.14
CA GLN A 127 -12.97 -29.25 -54.10
C GLN A 127 -11.55 -29.15 -53.50
N ALA A 128 -11.29 -28.16 -52.63
CA ALA A 128 -10.02 -28.03 -51.91
C ALA A 128 -9.80 -29.12 -50.83
N ALA A 129 -10.87 -29.73 -50.31
CA ALA A 129 -10.79 -30.78 -49.31
C ALA A 129 -10.35 -32.16 -49.87
N HIS A 130 -10.48 -32.39 -51.18
CA HIS A 130 -10.35 -33.75 -51.73
C HIS A 130 -8.95 -34.18 -52.17
N ARG A 131 -7.94 -33.30 -52.20
CA ARG A 131 -6.54 -33.69 -52.51
C ARG A 131 -5.52 -32.72 -51.90
N LYS A 132 -4.91 -33.12 -50.78
CA LYS A 132 -3.50 -32.84 -50.45
C LYS A 132 -3.02 -34.00 -49.57
N GLN A 133 -2.63 -35.11 -50.20
CA GLN A 133 -1.69 -36.02 -49.55
C GLN A 133 -0.39 -35.24 -49.44
N THR A 134 0.05 -34.96 -48.21
CA THR A 134 1.34 -34.33 -47.95
C THR A 134 2.41 -35.30 -48.44
N GLU A 135 3.17 -34.93 -49.47
CA GLU A 135 4.32 -35.71 -49.91
C GLU A 135 5.32 -35.78 -48.76
N VAL A 136 5.66 -37.00 -48.32
CA VAL A 136 6.59 -37.24 -47.23
C VAL A 136 8.01 -37.09 -47.79
N SER A 137 8.68 -35.99 -47.46
CA SER A 137 10.08 -35.78 -47.82
C SER A 137 10.98 -36.62 -46.92
N ARG A 138 11.98 -37.27 -47.51
CA ARG A 138 13.04 -37.97 -46.77
C ARG A 138 13.84 -36.99 -45.91
N THR A 139 14.49 -37.49 -44.86
CA THR A 139 15.40 -36.71 -44.01
C THR A 139 16.52 -36.05 -44.81
N SER A 140 17.02 -34.93 -44.29
CA SER A 140 18.13 -34.19 -44.88
C SER A 140 19.42 -35.03 -44.89
N ALA A 141 20.31 -34.78 -45.85
CA ALA A 141 21.49 -35.63 -46.08
C ALA A 141 22.53 -35.61 -44.93
N TRP A 142 22.46 -34.63 -44.04
CA TRP A 142 23.35 -34.45 -42.90
C TRP A 142 22.76 -35.01 -41.58
N ASP A 143 21.54 -35.53 -41.60
CA ASP A 143 20.90 -36.18 -40.46
C ASP A 143 21.64 -37.48 -40.10
N ASP A 144 21.93 -37.68 -38.80
CA ASP A 144 22.72 -38.83 -38.33
C ASP A 144 21.96 -40.18 -38.34
N GLY A 145 20.64 -40.15 -38.59
CA GLY A 145 19.75 -41.32 -38.58
C GLY A 145 19.51 -41.96 -37.21
N ARG A 146 20.15 -41.48 -36.14
CA ARG A 146 20.06 -42.06 -34.80
C ARG A 146 18.75 -41.67 -34.10
N PRO A 147 18.18 -42.54 -33.26
CA PRO A 147 17.05 -42.17 -32.43
C PRO A 147 17.46 -41.08 -31.42
N ARG A 148 16.56 -40.16 -31.12
CA ARG A 148 16.70 -39.18 -30.02
C ARG A 148 15.61 -39.42 -28.99
N VAL A 149 15.97 -39.34 -27.72
CA VAL A 149 15.10 -39.63 -26.57
C VAL A 149 15.07 -38.40 -25.67
N THR A 150 13.87 -38.00 -25.24
CA THR A 150 13.71 -36.91 -24.28
C THR A 150 12.56 -37.20 -23.33
N TRP A 151 12.75 -36.91 -22.04
CA TRP A 151 11.77 -37.15 -20.99
C TRP A 151 11.01 -35.88 -20.64
N ARG A 152 9.74 -36.03 -20.25
CA ARG A 152 9.03 -34.97 -19.53
C ARG A 152 9.67 -34.79 -18.15
N GLY A 153 9.69 -33.57 -17.61
CA GLY A 153 10.41 -33.23 -16.38
C GLY A 153 9.98 -34.00 -15.12
N ASP A 154 8.79 -34.61 -15.11
CA ASP A 154 8.30 -35.46 -14.03
C ASP A 154 8.51 -36.97 -14.26
N GLY A 155 9.18 -37.35 -15.36
CA GLY A 155 9.46 -38.75 -15.69
C GLY A 155 8.23 -39.61 -16.02
N GLN A 156 7.06 -39.00 -16.28
CA GLN A 156 5.83 -39.75 -16.59
C GLN A 156 5.71 -40.14 -18.06
N PHE A 157 6.36 -39.40 -18.95
CA PHE A 157 6.32 -39.62 -20.39
C PHE A 157 7.71 -39.45 -21.00
N VAL A 158 7.94 -40.18 -22.09
CA VAL A 158 9.16 -40.10 -22.90
C VAL A 158 8.80 -39.99 -24.37
N ALA A 159 9.43 -39.07 -25.08
CA ALA A 159 9.33 -38.93 -26.53
C ALA A 159 10.57 -39.52 -27.20
N VAL A 160 10.33 -40.32 -28.25
CA VAL A 160 11.36 -40.95 -29.06
C VAL A 160 11.17 -40.52 -30.51
N SER A 161 12.15 -39.80 -31.06
CA SER A 161 12.22 -39.45 -32.49
C SER A 161 13.10 -40.45 -33.21
N ALA A 162 12.56 -41.12 -34.23
CA ALA A 162 13.32 -42.08 -35.04
C ALA A 162 12.93 -42.00 -36.52
N VAL A 163 13.89 -42.28 -37.40
CA VAL A 163 13.66 -42.34 -38.86
C VAL A 163 12.86 -43.60 -39.17
N CYS A 164 11.69 -43.43 -39.78
CA CYS A 164 10.83 -44.54 -40.16
C CYS A 164 11.41 -45.27 -41.39
N PRO A 165 11.69 -46.59 -41.33
CA PRO A 165 12.32 -47.32 -42.42
C PRO A 165 11.55 -47.28 -43.75
N GLU A 166 10.22 -47.22 -43.69
CA GLU A 166 9.36 -47.23 -44.89
C GLU A 166 9.32 -45.90 -45.63
N THR A 167 9.32 -44.79 -44.87
CA THR A 167 9.11 -43.44 -45.43
C THR A 167 10.41 -42.64 -45.54
N GLY A 168 11.44 -43.01 -44.78
CA GLY A 168 12.68 -42.26 -44.66
C GLY A 168 12.52 -40.90 -43.98
N ALA A 169 11.40 -40.65 -43.30
CA ALA A 169 11.14 -39.42 -42.53
C ALA A 169 11.15 -39.70 -41.02
N ARG A 170 11.54 -38.72 -40.21
CA ARG A 170 11.47 -38.81 -38.75
C ARG A 170 10.02 -38.79 -38.27
N LYS A 171 9.70 -39.66 -37.31
CA LYS A 171 8.42 -39.67 -36.58
C LYS A 171 8.71 -39.64 -35.09
N VAL A 172 7.95 -38.82 -34.37
CA VAL A 172 8.04 -38.72 -32.91
C VAL A 172 6.95 -39.60 -32.30
N ARG A 173 7.33 -40.48 -31.38
CA ARG A 173 6.41 -41.35 -30.62
C ARG A 173 6.50 -41.04 -29.15
N VAL A 174 5.35 -40.88 -28.50
CA VAL A 174 5.27 -40.61 -27.07
C VAL A 174 4.84 -41.88 -26.34
N TRP A 175 5.59 -42.24 -25.32
CA TRP A 175 5.36 -43.40 -24.46
C TRP A 175 5.11 -42.93 -23.03
N ASN A 176 4.33 -43.67 -22.27
CA ASN A 176 4.23 -43.47 -20.82
C ASN A 176 5.42 -44.13 -20.10
N ARG A 177 5.45 -43.99 -18.77
CA ARG A 177 6.51 -44.54 -17.90
C ARG A 177 6.64 -46.07 -18.01
N GLU A 178 5.56 -46.79 -18.27
CA GLU A 178 5.53 -48.25 -18.47
C GLU A 178 5.88 -48.68 -19.91
N LEU A 179 6.32 -47.74 -20.75
CA LEU A 179 6.69 -47.97 -22.16
C LEU A 179 5.51 -48.49 -23.01
N VAL A 180 4.31 -48.00 -22.72
CA VAL A 180 3.09 -48.14 -23.53
C VAL A 180 2.96 -46.94 -24.46
N LEU A 181 2.74 -47.21 -25.75
CA LEU A 181 2.63 -46.17 -26.78
C LEU A 181 1.35 -45.35 -26.58
N GLN A 182 1.53 -44.04 -26.39
CA GLN A 182 0.42 -43.09 -26.20
C GLN A 182 0.02 -42.42 -27.50
N SER A 183 0.99 -41.91 -28.27
CA SER A 183 0.72 -41.24 -29.54
C SER A 183 1.90 -41.37 -30.51
N THR A 184 1.58 -41.24 -31.81
CA THR A 184 2.55 -41.17 -32.90
C THR A 184 2.28 -39.90 -33.69
N SER A 185 3.31 -39.11 -33.95
CA SER A 185 3.18 -37.86 -34.70
C SER A 185 2.68 -38.11 -36.12
N GLU A 186 1.92 -37.15 -36.64
CA GLU A 186 1.62 -37.11 -38.08
C GLU A 186 2.91 -37.00 -38.91
N PRO A 187 2.91 -37.41 -40.19
CA PRO A 187 4.08 -37.24 -41.04
C PRO A 187 4.34 -35.74 -41.30
N ILE A 188 5.38 -35.22 -40.66
CA ILE A 188 5.81 -33.83 -40.79
C ILE A 188 6.98 -33.77 -41.80
N PRO A 189 6.80 -33.14 -42.97
CA PRO A 189 7.85 -33.08 -43.98
C PRO A 189 9.00 -32.19 -43.50
N GLY A 190 10.24 -32.66 -43.65
CA GLY A 190 11.44 -31.90 -43.29
C GLY A 190 11.71 -31.82 -41.78
N LEU A 191 11.12 -32.71 -40.97
CA LEU A 191 11.43 -32.83 -39.56
C LEU A 191 12.86 -33.36 -39.36
N GLU A 192 13.64 -32.66 -38.56
CA GLU A 192 15.07 -32.91 -38.33
C GLU A 192 15.33 -33.71 -37.04
N GLN A 193 16.60 -33.96 -36.73
CA GLN A 193 17.01 -34.82 -35.61
C GLN A 193 16.78 -34.24 -34.22
N ALA A 194 16.87 -32.91 -34.05
CA ALA A 194 16.85 -32.29 -32.73
C ALA A 194 15.50 -32.47 -32.02
N LEU A 195 15.54 -32.82 -30.73
CA LEU A 195 14.34 -33.15 -29.96
C LEU A 195 14.51 -32.76 -28.49
N SER A 196 13.56 -32.00 -27.95
CA SER A 196 13.58 -31.59 -26.54
C SER A 196 12.19 -31.42 -25.96
N TRP A 197 11.86 -32.15 -24.90
CA TRP A 197 10.59 -31.95 -24.20
C TRP A 197 10.72 -30.79 -23.21
N LYS A 198 9.79 -29.84 -23.26
CA LYS A 198 9.69 -28.75 -22.28
C LYS A 198 9.42 -29.30 -20.87
N PRO A 199 10.35 -29.24 -19.89
CA PRO A 199 10.25 -29.98 -18.63
C PRO A 199 8.92 -29.78 -17.90
N SER A 200 8.47 -28.53 -17.82
CA SER A 200 7.15 -28.12 -17.33
C SER A 200 6.26 -27.71 -18.51
N GLY A 201 5.50 -28.67 -19.03
CA GLY A 201 4.51 -28.41 -20.10
C GLY A 201 4.23 -29.60 -21.01
N ASN A 202 3.47 -29.33 -22.07
CA ASN A 202 3.07 -30.33 -23.06
C ASN A 202 3.81 -30.21 -24.40
N LEU A 203 4.71 -29.24 -24.55
CA LEU A 203 5.38 -28.94 -25.81
C LEU A 203 6.68 -29.74 -25.95
N ILE A 204 6.84 -30.38 -27.10
CA ILE A 204 8.04 -31.08 -27.55
C ILE A 204 8.61 -30.24 -28.69
N ALA A 205 9.77 -29.64 -28.48
CA ALA A 205 10.47 -28.86 -29.50
C ALA A 205 11.23 -29.78 -30.45
N SER A 206 11.14 -29.50 -31.74
CA SER A 206 11.94 -30.08 -32.81
C SER A 206 12.16 -29.03 -33.90
N THR A 207 12.98 -29.33 -34.90
CA THR A 207 13.23 -28.40 -36.02
C THR A 207 12.67 -28.94 -37.32
N GLN A 208 12.22 -28.03 -38.17
CA GLN A 208 11.62 -28.33 -39.45
C GLN A 208 12.21 -27.43 -40.54
N GLU A 209 12.75 -28.05 -41.59
CA GLU A 209 13.21 -27.35 -42.78
C GLU A 209 12.04 -27.19 -43.78
N LYS A 210 11.57 -25.96 -43.97
CA LYS A 210 10.52 -25.60 -44.94
C LYS A 210 11.15 -25.00 -46.21
N PRO A 211 10.41 -24.88 -47.33
CA PRO A 211 10.99 -24.42 -48.60
C PRO A 211 11.77 -23.10 -48.55
N ASN A 212 11.37 -22.15 -47.71
CA ASN A 212 11.97 -20.81 -47.63
C ASN A 212 12.44 -20.42 -46.21
N ARG A 213 12.28 -21.28 -45.20
CA ARG A 213 12.55 -20.96 -43.79
C ARG A 213 12.96 -22.19 -43.00
N HIS A 214 13.74 -21.98 -41.96
CA HIS A 214 14.14 -22.99 -40.98
C HIS A 214 13.44 -22.67 -39.66
N ASP A 215 12.52 -23.53 -39.24
CA ASP A 215 11.65 -23.25 -38.10
C ASP A 215 11.91 -24.22 -36.95
N VAL A 216 11.83 -23.72 -35.73
CA VAL A 216 11.57 -24.55 -34.54
C VAL A 216 10.07 -24.77 -34.46
N VAL A 217 9.66 -26.02 -34.43
CA VAL A 217 8.26 -26.45 -34.34
C VAL A 217 8.00 -27.14 -33.02
N PHE A 218 6.78 -27.01 -32.52
CA PHE A 218 6.37 -27.69 -31.29
C PHE A 218 5.32 -28.74 -31.58
N LEU A 219 5.48 -29.91 -30.98
CA LEU A 219 4.46 -30.95 -30.95
C LEU A 219 3.87 -31.05 -29.55
N GLU A 220 2.58 -31.41 -29.47
CA GLU A 220 1.96 -31.80 -28.21
C GLU A 220 2.13 -33.30 -27.95
N LYS A 221 1.85 -33.73 -26.71
CA LYS A 221 1.82 -35.15 -26.33
C LYS A 221 0.89 -36.04 -27.17
N ASN A 222 -0.04 -35.44 -27.92
CA ASN A 222 -0.95 -36.12 -28.83
C ASN A 222 -0.36 -36.32 -30.25
N GLY A 223 0.87 -35.89 -30.51
CA GLY A 223 1.53 -36.02 -31.81
C GLY A 223 1.14 -34.95 -32.84
N LEU A 224 0.36 -33.93 -32.47
CA LEU A 224 -0.04 -32.82 -33.34
C LEU A 224 0.90 -31.62 -33.19
N LEU A 225 1.08 -30.88 -34.27
CA LEU A 225 1.83 -29.61 -34.29
C LEU A 225 1.05 -28.50 -33.57
N HIS A 226 1.73 -27.75 -32.70
CA HIS A 226 1.18 -26.64 -31.92
C HIS A 226 2.15 -25.45 -31.86
N GLY A 227 2.15 -24.63 -32.90
CA GLY A 227 2.98 -23.41 -32.96
C GLY A 227 4.39 -23.64 -33.49
N GLU A 228 5.04 -22.54 -33.87
CA GLU A 228 6.35 -22.50 -34.51
C GLU A 228 6.99 -21.11 -34.36
N PHE A 229 8.31 -21.03 -34.50
CA PHE A 229 9.03 -19.77 -34.74
C PHE A 229 10.21 -20.00 -35.69
N THR A 230 10.62 -18.95 -36.41
CA THR A 230 11.65 -19.04 -37.46
C THR A 230 13.02 -18.63 -36.94
N LEU A 231 14.05 -19.42 -37.26
CA LEU A 231 15.44 -19.12 -36.95
C LEU A 231 15.97 -18.02 -37.90
N PRO A 232 16.94 -17.17 -37.46
CA PRO A 232 17.45 -16.04 -38.25
C PRO A 232 18.45 -16.48 -39.34
N PHE A 233 18.17 -17.59 -40.02
CA PHE A 233 19.02 -18.15 -41.07
C PHE A 233 18.18 -18.49 -42.30
N GLN A 234 18.80 -18.40 -43.48
CA GLN A 234 18.18 -18.90 -44.70
C GLN A 234 18.26 -20.43 -44.74
N LYS A 235 17.40 -21.03 -45.56
CA LYS A 235 17.38 -22.48 -45.75
C LYS A 235 18.77 -23.02 -46.13
N GLY A 236 19.20 -24.08 -45.45
CA GLY A 236 20.45 -24.79 -45.74
C GLY A 236 21.72 -24.04 -45.34
N GLN A 237 21.62 -22.93 -44.60
CA GLN A 237 22.79 -22.24 -44.05
C GLN A 237 23.35 -22.95 -42.82
N VAL A 238 22.47 -23.41 -41.93
CA VAL A 238 22.83 -24.03 -40.65
C VAL A 238 22.11 -25.35 -40.46
N LYS A 239 22.75 -26.29 -39.77
CA LYS A 239 22.11 -27.47 -39.17
C LYS A 239 21.89 -27.23 -37.69
N VAL A 240 20.81 -27.80 -37.15
CA VAL A 240 20.54 -27.78 -35.71
C VAL A 240 20.99 -29.11 -35.13
N ASN A 241 22.01 -29.06 -34.26
CA ASN A 241 22.56 -30.26 -33.63
C ASN A 241 21.66 -30.72 -32.48
N GLU A 242 21.35 -29.82 -31.54
CA GLU A 242 20.60 -30.13 -30.33
C GLU A 242 19.70 -28.96 -29.89
N LEU A 243 18.59 -29.32 -29.22
CA LEU A 243 17.65 -28.40 -28.57
C LEU A 243 17.60 -28.73 -27.08
N LEU A 244 17.76 -27.72 -26.22
CA LEU A 244 17.90 -27.94 -24.79
C LEU A 244 17.07 -26.92 -24.02
N TRP A 245 15.98 -27.39 -23.42
CA TRP A 245 15.24 -26.63 -22.42
C TRP A 245 15.99 -26.61 -21.09
N ASN A 246 16.01 -25.47 -20.44
CA ASN A 246 16.46 -25.40 -19.05
C ASN A 246 15.40 -26.01 -18.10
N ALA A 247 15.81 -26.34 -16.87
CA ALA A 247 14.98 -27.07 -15.92
C ALA A 247 13.64 -26.39 -15.57
N ASP A 248 13.60 -25.04 -15.49
CA ASP A 248 12.35 -24.29 -15.21
C ASP A 248 11.52 -23.96 -16.46
N SER A 249 11.97 -24.39 -17.65
CA SER A 249 11.28 -24.23 -18.92
C SER A 249 11.10 -22.80 -19.42
N THR A 250 11.96 -21.87 -18.98
CA THR A 250 11.93 -20.46 -19.38
C THR A 250 12.85 -20.17 -20.58
N ILE A 251 13.94 -20.91 -20.75
CA ILE A 251 14.96 -20.71 -21.79
C ILE A 251 15.10 -21.97 -22.64
N LEU A 252 15.05 -21.80 -23.96
CA LEU A 252 15.41 -22.82 -24.94
C LEU A 252 16.77 -22.47 -25.56
N ALA A 253 17.78 -23.28 -25.29
CA ALA A 253 19.07 -23.21 -25.95
C ALA A 253 19.06 -24.02 -27.25
N ILE A 254 19.61 -23.46 -28.32
CA ILE A 254 19.72 -24.08 -29.64
C ILE A 254 21.18 -24.10 -30.04
N TRP A 255 21.72 -25.29 -30.30
CA TRP A 255 23.05 -25.47 -30.84
C TRP A 255 22.99 -25.64 -32.36
N LEU A 256 23.65 -24.72 -33.06
CA LEU A 256 23.66 -24.61 -34.51
C LEU A 256 25.09 -24.74 -35.05
N GLU A 257 25.24 -25.26 -36.26
CA GLU A 257 26.50 -25.31 -37.00
C GLU A 257 26.30 -24.99 -38.47
N ASP A 258 27.24 -24.27 -39.09
CA ASP A 258 27.18 -23.95 -40.52
C ASP A 258 27.27 -25.21 -41.40
N LEU A 259 26.40 -25.29 -42.41
CA LEU A 259 26.42 -26.30 -43.46
C LEU A 259 27.33 -25.84 -44.63
N ASN A 260 28.65 -25.87 -44.39
CA ASN A 260 29.78 -25.70 -45.33
C ASN A 260 29.94 -24.37 -46.12
N VAL A 261 31.03 -23.67 -45.81
CA VAL A 261 31.83 -22.89 -46.79
C VAL A 261 33.00 -23.78 -47.21
N GLU A 262 33.18 -24.03 -48.51
CA GLU A 262 34.33 -24.81 -49.01
C GLU A 262 35.66 -24.23 -48.48
N ASN A 263 36.48 -25.06 -47.82
CA ASN A 263 37.81 -24.78 -47.25
C ASN A 263 37.91 -24.12 -45.86
N SER A 264 36.86 -24.10 -45.03
CA SER A 264 36.96 -23.67 -43.62
C SER A 264 36.16 -24.57 -42.67
N ASN A 265 36.64 -24.75 -41.44
CA ASN A 265 35.91 -25.46 -40.39
C ASN A 265 34.57 -24.77 -40.10
N PRO A 266 33.48 -25.53 -39.88
CA PRO A 266 32.15 -24.98 -39.70
C PRO A 266 32.08 -24.21 -38.38
N LYS A 267 31.44 -23.03 -38.42
CA LYS A 267 31.24 -22.22 -37.22
C LYS A 267 30.12 -22.81 -36.37
N SER A 268 30.32 -22.85 -35.06
CA SER A 268 29.32 -23.27 -34.09
C SER A 268 28.69 -22.05 -33.41
N TYR A 269 27.37 -22.08 -33.25
CA TYR A 269 26.60 -21.04 -32.59
C TYR A 269 25.72 -21.64 -31.48
N VAL A 270 25.57 -20.91 -30.39
CA VAL A 270 24.57 -21.22 -29.36
C VAL A 270 23.65 -20.03 -29.20
N GLN A 271 22.35 -20.24 -29.44
CA GLN A 271 21.33 -19.21 -29.31
C GLN A 271 20.41 -19.49 -28.13
N LEU A 272 20.09 -18.46 -27.34
CA LEU A 272 19.17 -18.55 -26.22
C LEU A 272 17.86 -17.85 -26.55
N TRP A 273 16.80 -18.64 -26.59
CA TRP A 273 15.45 -18.21 -26.95
C TRP A 273 14.54 -18.23 -25.73
N THR A 274 13.70 -17.20 -25.62
CA THR A 274 12.72 -17.07 -24.53
C THR A 274 11.36 -16.70 -25.11
N THR A 275 10.28 -17.02 -24.41
CA THR A 275 8.92 -16.74 -24.90
C THR A 275 8.13 -15.85 -23.94
N GLY A 276 7.44 -14.86 -24.47
CA GLY A 276 6.56 -13.95 -23.71
C GLY A 276 5.47 -13.38 -24.62
N ASN A 277 4.22 -13.33 -24.14
CA ASN A 277 3.05 -12.95 -24.94
C ASN A 277 2.93 -13.73 -26.27
N TYR A 278 3.28 -15.03 -26.26
CA TYR A 278 3.34 -15.91 -27.44
C TYR A 278 4.32 -15.47 -28.55
N HIS A 279 5.20 -14.51 -28.28
CA HIS A 279 6.32 -14.13 -29.14
C HIS A 279 7.61 -14.77 -28.63
N TRP A 280 8.47 -15.18 -29.56
CA TRP A 280 9.79 -15.76 -29.25
C TRP A 280 10.86 -14.70 -29.46
N TYR A 281 11.66 -14.46 -28.43
CA TYR A 281 12.74 -13.48 -28.42
C TYR A 281 14.08 -14.20 -28.42
N LEU A 282 14.95 -13.87 -29.38
CA LEU A 282 16.35 -14.26 -29.34
C LEU A 282 17.09 -13.30 -28.41
N LYS A 283 17.44 -13.76 -27.21
CA LYS A 283 18.05 -12.89 -26.18
C LYS A 283 19.56 -12.83 -26.24
N GLN A 284 20.21 -13.91 -26.67
CA GLN A 284 21.66 -14.05 -26.68
C GLN A 284 22.07 -14.94 -27.86
N SER A 285 23.16 -14.58 -28.52
CA SER A 285 23.79 -15.37 -29.58
C SER A 285 25.30 -15.46 -29.34
N LEU A 286 25.78 -16.68 -29.09
CA LEU A 286 27.17 -17.00 -28.80
C LEU A 286 27.83 -17.57 -30.06
N HIS A 287 28.94 -16.97 -30.49
CA HIS A 287 29.69 -17.34 -31.70
C HIS A 287 31.06 -17.90 -31.31
N PHE A 288 31.30 -19.19 -31.53
CA PHE A 288 32.55 -19.87 -31.12
C PHE A 288 33.67 -19.82 -32.19
N GLY A 289 33.46 -19.06 -33.27
CA GLY A 289 34.42 -18.94 -34.36
C GLY A 289 34.57 -20.23 -35.16
N SER A 290 35.69 -20.36 -35.90
CA SER A 290 35.98 -21.49 -36.80
C SER A 290 37.26 -22.24 -36.44
N LEU A 291 37.84 -22.02 -35.26
CA LEU A 291 39.00 -22.79 -34.79
C LEU A 291 38.52 -24.18 -34.34
N GLU A 292 39.29 -25.21 -34.68
CA GLU A 292 38.99 -26.61 -34.29
C GLU A 292 38.87 -26.78 -32.78
N GLU A 293 39.73 -26.10 -32.00
CA GLU A 293 39.71 -26.19 -30.53
C GLU A 293 38.43 -25.62 -29.91
N ASN A 294 37.74 -24.71 -30.62
CA ASN A 294 36.52 -24.05 -30.18
C ASN A 294 35.24 -24.76 -30.64
N GLN A 295 35.34 -25.85 -31.42
CA GLN A 295 34.15 -26.61 -31.81
C GLN A 295 33.46 -27.20 -30.59
N LEU A 296 32.14 -27.08 -30.54
CA LEU A 296 31.34 -27.60 -29.44
C LEU A 296 31.28 -29.13 -29.51
N VAL A 297 31.44 -29.76 -28.34
CA VAL A 297 31.30 -31.21 -28.16
C VAL A 297 30.08 -31.53 -27.32
N SER A 298 29.82 -30.74 -26.28
CA SER A 298 28.67 -30.94 -25.39
C SER A 298 28.12 -29.62 -24.88
N LEU A 299 26.80 -29.56 -24.74
CA LEU A 299 26.03 -28.43 -24.24
C LEU A 299 24.98 -28.97 -23.27
N LEU A 300 24.99 -28.52 -22.01
CA LEU A 300 24.10 -29.04 -20.96
C LEU A 300 23.65 -27.91 -20.03
N TRP A 301 22.38 -27.94 -19.62
CA TRP A 301 21.89 -27.12 -18.51
C TRP A 301 22.22 -27.81 -17.18
N ASP A 302 22.60 -27.01 -16.18
CA ASP A 302 22.73 -27.48 -14.80
C ASP A 302 21.35 -27.89 -14.25
N ARG A 303 21.31 -28.97 -13.44
CA ARG A 303 20.07 -29.50 -12.85
C ARG A 303 19.67 -28.79 -11.56
N GLU A 304 20.63 -28.26 -10.81
CA GLU A 304 20.40 -27.53 -9.57
C GLU A 304 20.30 -26.02 -9.83
N ASN A 305 21.23 -25.49 -10.64
CA ASN A 305 21.26 -24.06 -10.99
C ASN A 305 20.51 -23.82 -12.30
N LEU A 306 19.23 -23.45 -12.19
CA LEU A 306 18.28 -23.31 -13.32
C LEU A 306 18.75 -22.48 -14.52
N TYR A 307 19.71 -21.57 -14.31
CA TYR A 307 20.23 -20.64 -15.30
C TYR A 307 21.73 -20.83 -15.59
N ARG A 308 22.34 -21.93 -15.16
CA ARG A 308 23.73 -22.26 -15.50
C ARG A 308 23.79 -23.15 -16.73
N LEU A 309 24.55 -22.70 -17.73
CA LEU A 309 24.80 -23.42 -18.97
C LEU A 309 26.27 -23.86 -19.04
N HIS A 310 26.48 -25.16 -19.25
CA HIS A 310 27.78 -25.77 -19.40
C HIS A 310 28.08 -26.02 -20.88
N VAL A 311 29.26 -25.58 -21.33
CA VAL A 311 29.74 -25.77 -22.70
C VAL A 311 31.12 -26.42 -22.65
N LEU A 312 31.29 -27.52 -23.38
CA LEU A 312 32.57 -28.20 -23.56
C LEU A 312 32.98 -28.14 -25.03
N CYS A 313 34.19 -27.63 -25.30
CA CYS A 313 34.76 -27.57 -26.63
C CYS A 313 35.81 -28.68 -26.86
N GLN A 314 36.15 -28.96 -28.12
CA GLN A 314 37.03 -30.06 -28.53
C GLN A 314 38.44 -29.97 -27.95
N GLY A 315 38.94 -28.76 -27.66
CA GLY A 315 40.22 -28.54 -26.96
C GLY A 315 40.20 -28.81 -25.45
N TRP A 316 39.20 -29.52 -24.91
CA TRP A 316 38.93 -29.64 -23.46
C TRP A 316 38.72 -28.30 -22.75
N HIS A 317 38.33 -27.29 -23.52
CA HIS A 317 37.99 -25.98 -22.99
C HIS A 317 36.57 -26.02 -22.42
N TYR A 318 36.46 -25.81 -21.11
CA TYR A 318 35.20 -25.81 -20.39
C TYR A 318 34.77 -24.39 -20.03
N LEU A 319 33.56 -24.03 -20.44
CA LEU A 319 32.93 -22.74 -20.17
C LEU A 319 31.64 -22.96 -19.37
N SER A 320 31.44 -22.13 -18.34
CA SER A 320 30.23 -22.11 -17.52
C SER A 320 29.64 -20.71 -17.57
N TYR A 321 28.38 -20.59 -17.98
CA TYR A 321 27.67 -19.32 -18.07
C TYR A 321 26.51 -19.28 -17.08
N ASP A 322 26.52 -18.29 -16.18
CA ASP A 322 25.44 -18.02 -15.24
C ASP A 322 24.58 -16.86 -15.73
N TRP A 323 23.32 -17.14 -16.07
CA TRP A 323 22.40 -16.16 -16.64
C TRP A 323 21.49 -15.54 -15.58
N HIS A 324 21.20 -14.25 -15.72
CA HIS A 324 20.23 -13.55 -14.89
C HIS A 324 19.39 -12.56 -15.74
N TRP A 325 18.17 -12.29 -15.28
CA TRP A 325 17.28 -11.35 -15.95
C TRP A 325 17.62 -9.91 -15.56
N THR A 326 17.80 -9.03 -16.55
CA THR A 326 17.97 -7.58 -16.37
C THR A 326 16.89 -6.81 -17.12
N THR A 327 16.65 -5.56 -16.70
CA THR A 327 15.76 -4.63 -17.40
C THR A 327 16.50 -3.33 -17.63
N ASP A 328 17.02 -3.17 -18.84
CA ASP A 328 17.79 -2.00 -19.23
C ASP A 328 16.85 -0.84 -19.53
N HIS A 329 17.03 0.25 -18.80
CA HIS A 329 16.21 1.44 -18.94
C HIS A 329 16.96 2.74 -18.62
N GLY A 330 16.50 3.84 -19.22
CA GLY A 330 17.07 5.17 -19.02
C GLY A 330 16.76 5.73 -17.63
N MET A 331 17.81 6.10 -16.88
CA MET A 331 17.75 6.71 -15.54
C MET A 331 17.93 8.24 -15.65
N GLY A 332 16.85 8.99 -15.94
CA GLY A 332 16.92 10.44 -16.16
C GLY A 332 15.98 11.25 -15.28
N GLU A 333 16.40 12.46 -14.88
CA GLU A 333 15.52 13.39 -14.15
C GLU A 333 15.05 14.57 -15.03
N ASN A 334 15.72 14.88 -16.16
CA ASN A 334 15.57 16.16 -16.86
C ASN A 334 15.56 16.11 -18.41
N SER A 335 15.52 14.93 -19.06
CA SER A 335 15.44 14.84 -20.53
C SER A 335 14.00 14.71 -21.01
N GLN A 336 13.72 14.97 -22.30
CA GLN A 336 12.41 14.68 -22.92
C GLN A 336 12.25 13.18 -23.24
N HIS A 337 13.28 12.36 -23.01
CA HIS A 337 13.37 10.95 -23.39
C HIS A 337 13.62 10.10 -22.15
N VAL A 338 12.65 10.07 -21.24
CA VAL A 338 12.78 9.36 -19.97
C VAL A 338 11.95 8.09 -19.93
N ALA A 339 12.39 7.10 -19.16
CA ALA A 339 11.76 5.79 -19.03
C ALA A 339 11.66 5.02 -20.37
N ASN A 340 12.65 5.18 -21.23
CA ASN A 340 12.88 4.27 -22.34
C ASN A 340 13.34 2.92 -21.79
N VAL A 341 12.69 1.85 -22.22
CA VAL A 341 13.04 0.47 -21.86
C VAL A 341 13.38 -0.27 -23.15
N ALA A 342 14.55 -0.91 -23.16
CA ALA A 342 15.04 -1.66 -24.31
C ALA A 342 14.87 -3.17 -24.09
N VAL A 343 14.47 -3.88 -25.14
CA VAL A 343 14.29 -5.33 -25.14
C VAL A 343 15.00 -5.91 -26.36
N ILE A 344 15.96 -6.81 -26.13
CA ILE A 344 16.69 -7.50 -27.20
C ILE A 344 15.77 -8.54 -27.88
N ASP A 345 15.76 -8.54 -29.21
CA ASP A 345 15.13 -9.55 -30.08
C ASP A 345 16.01 -9.83 -31.31
N GLY A 346 17.05 -10.64 -31.11
CA GLY A 346 18.01 -11.00 -32.15
C GLY A 346 18.85 -9.81 -32.60
N ASP A 347 18.78 -9.49 -33.89
CA ASP A 347 19.43 -8.34 -34.51
C ASP A 347 18.66 -7.02 -34.29
N ARG A 348 17.57 -7.05 -33.52
CA ARG A 348 16.74 -5.90 -33.22
C ARG A 348 16.76 -5.55 -31.74
N VAL A 349 16.73 -4.25 -31.45
CA VAL A 349 16.46 -3.71 -30.12
C VAL A 349 15.11 -3.01 -30.13
N LEU A 350 14.13 -3.59 -29.44
CA LEU A 350 12.78 -3.04 -29.34
C LEU A 350 12.73 -2.04 -28.19
N VAL A 351 12.40 -0.78 -28.47
CA VAL A 351 12.39 0.29 -27.45
C VAL A 351 10.97 0.80 -27.22
N THR A 352 10.59 0.87 -25.95
CA THR A 352 9.30 1.43 -25.53
C THR A 352 9.51 2.67 -24.66
N ALA A 353 9.01 3.82 -25.13
CA ALA A 353 9.12 5.10 -24.44
C ALA A 353 7.89 5.32 -23.53
N PHE A 354 7.96 4.81 -22.30
CA PHE A 354 6.81 4.79 -21.38
C PHE A 354 6.30 6.17 -20.94
N GLN A 355 7.12 7.22 -21.10
CA GLN A 355 6.69 8.60 -20.90
C GLN A 355 5.59 9.02 -21.88
N HIS A 356 5.68 8.58 -23.14
CA HIS A 356 4.74 8.95 -24.20
C HIS A 356 3.61 7.95 -24.36
N ALA A 357 3.93 6.65 -24.40
CA ALA A 357 2.96 5.60 -24.66
C ALA A 357 3.31 4.30 -23.92
N VAL A 358 2.28 3.64 -23.40
CA VAL A 358 2.39 2.31 -22.80
C VAL A 358 2.06 1.29 -23.89
N VAL A 359 3.06 0.95 -24.71
CA VAL A 359 2.92 -0.04 -25.79
C VAL A 359 3.12 -1.46 -25.20
N PRO A 360 2.18 -2.39 -25.39
CA PRO A 360 2.31 -3.75 -24.84
C PRO A 360 3.27 -4.61 -25.68
N PRO A 361 4.14 -5.43 -25.06
CA PRO A 361 5.00 -6.37 -25.78
C PRO A 361 4.16 -7.42 -26.54
N PRO A 362 4.59 -7.91 -27.72
CA PRO A 362 5.89 -7.68 -28.38
C PRO A 362 5.99 -6.35 -29.14
N MET A 363 4.92 -5.56 -29.20
CA MET A 363 4.98 -4.27 -29.88
C MET A 363 5.86 -3.27 -29.11
N CYS A 364 6.43 -2.33 -29.83
CA CYS A 364 7.33 -1.31 -29.29
C CYS A 364 7.00 0.08 -29.88
N THR A 365 7.63 1.13 -29.35
CA THR A 365 7.51 2.49 -29.90
C THR A 365 8.29 2.60 -31.20
N TYR A 366 9.55 2.14 -31.18
CA TYR A 366 10.42 2.00 -32.35
C TYR A 366 11.39 0.83 -32.12
N GLU A 367 11.95 0.30 -33.21
CA GLU A 367 12.98 -0.75 -33.21
C GLU A 367 14.27 -0.22 -33.83
N LEU A 368 15.41 -0.61 -33.25
CA LEU A 368 16.74 -0.40 -33.81
C LEU A 368 17.15 -1.68 -34.53
N GLN A 369 17.48 -1.59 -35.82
CA GLN A 369 17.91 -2.70 -36.65
C GLN A 369 19.44 -2.70 -36.77
N LEU A 370 20.09 -3.70 -36.19
CA LEU A 370 21.53 -3.91 -36.31
C LEU A 370 21.85 -4.95 -37.39
N LYS A 371 23.14 -5.07 -37.70
CA LYS A 371 23.64 -6.05 -38.68
C LYS A 371 23.78 -7.45 -38.11
N GLN A 372 23.97 -7.56 -36.80
CA GLN A 372 24.25 -8.79 -36.08
C GLN A 372 23.36 -8.89 -34.84
N ALA A 373 23.24 -10.10 -34.31
CA ALA A 373 22.52 -10.35 -33.06
C ALA A 373 23.13 -9.55 -31.90
N VAL A 374 22.26 -8.93 -31.10
CA VAL A 374 22.62 -8.11 -29.95
C VAL A 374 22.74 -8.98 -28.71
N ASN A 375 23.80 -8.75 -27.93
CA ASN A 375 24.01 -9.45 -26.66
C ASN A 375 23.81 -8.53 -25.45
N GLN A 376 24.09 -7.22 -25.57
CA GLN A 376 23.91 -6.29 -24.45
C GLN A 376 23.45 -4.89 -24.92
N VAL A 377 22.65 -4.23 -24.10
CA VAL A 377 22.26 -2.82 -24.25
C VAL A 377 22.61 -2.08 -22.96
N ALA A 378 23.14 -0.87 -23.08
CA ALA A 378 23.42 0.01 -21.95
C ALA A 378 22.89 1.42 -22.26
N PHE A 379 22.21 2.03 -21.29
CA PHE A 379 21.81 3.43 -21.39
C PHE A 379 22.92 4.35 -20.86
N HIS A 380 22.98 5.56 -21.40
CA HIS A 380 23.88 6.59 -20.91
C HIS A 380 23.54 6.93 -19.45
N THR A 381 24.54 6.89 -18.56
CA THR A 381 24.32 7.06 -17.12
C THR A 381 24.12 8.51 -16.67
N ASP A 382 24.51 9.52 -17.48
CA ASP A 382 24.15 10.93 -17.22
C ASP A 382 22.63 11.15 -17.31
N PRO A 383 21.97 11.64 -16.23
CA PRO A 383 20.53 11.92 -16.23
C PRO A 383 20.04 12.90 -17.30
N ARG A 384 20.92 13.70 -17.92
CA ARG A 384 20.61 14.64 -19.02
C ARG A 384 20.48 13.95 -20.38
N HIS A 385 21.19 12.83 -20.55
CA HIS A 385 21.29 12.07 -21.79
C HIS A 385 20.68 10.66 -21.65
N SER A 386 19.77 10.47 -20.68
CA SER A 386 19.21 9.17 -20.30
C SER A 386 18.53 8.37 -21.41
N GLY A 387 18.21 9.02 -22.53
CA GLY A 387 17.64 8.37 -23.71
C GLY A 387 18.68 7.68 -24.59
N ASP A 388 19.93 8.14 -24.56
CA ASP A 388 21.01 7.64 -25.42
C ASP A 388 21.37 6.19 -25.05
N MET A 389 21.63 5.37 -26.08
CA MET A 389 21.85 3.93 -25.94
C MET A 389 23.14 3.49 -26.61
N ALA A 390 23.85 2.56 -25.96
CA ALA A 390 24.97 1.81 -26.51
C ALA A 390 24.54 0.34 -26.65
N VAL A 391 24.78 -0.25 -27.82
CA VAL A 391 24.39 -1.62 -28.15
C VAL A 391 25.62 -2.43 -28.51
N LEU A 392 25.89 -3.51 -27.77
CA LEU A 392 26.96 -4.46 -28.03
C LEU A 392 26.42 -5.67 -28.79
N ASP A 393 26.95 -5.90 -29.99
CA ASP A 393 26.61 -7.06 -30.82
C ASP A 393 27.52 -8.28 -30.56
N ALA A 394 27.16 -9.41 -31.16
CA ALA A 394 27.90 -10.67 -31.05
C ALA A 394 29.30 -10.65 -31.70
N ASP A 395 29.62 -9.64 -32.51
CA ASP A 395 30.93 -9.44 -33.14
C ASP A 395 31.82 -8.46 -32.33
N ASN A 396 31.45 -8.16 -31.08
CA ASN A 396 32.12 -7.21 -30.19
C ASN A 396 32.20 -5.76 -30.74
N LYS A 397 31.18 -5.33 -31.48
CA LYS A 397 31.02 -3.93 -31.90
C LYS A 397 30.00 -3.19 -31.03
N ILE A 398 30.34 -1.97 -30.65
CA ILE A 398 29.47 -1.07 -29.88
C ILE A 398 28.89 -0.01 -30.82
N SER A 399 27.57 -0.04 -31.03
CA SER A 399 26.86 0.99 -31.79
C SER A 399 26.19 1.99 -30.85
N LEU A 400 26.43 3.29 -31.05
CA LEU A 400 25.90 4.38 -30.24
C LEU A 400 24.73 5.07 -30.93
N TYR A 401 23.61 5.15 -30.23
CA TYR A 401 22.40 5.83 -30.65
C TYR A 401 22.16 7.05 -29.74
N ARG A 402 22.07 8.25 -30.33
CA ARG A 402 21.93 9.52 -29.59
C ARG A 402 20.71 10.33 -30.05
N TYR A 403 20.21 11.19 -29.16
CA TYR A 403 19.18 12.20 -29.44
C TYR A 403 19.82 13.59 -29.63
N GLY A 404 19.45 14.35 -30.68
CA GLY A 404 20.02 15.67 -30.94
C GLY A 404 19.15 16.60 -31.79
N GLU A 405 19.37 17.91 -31.68
CA GLU A 405 18.62 18.98 -32.39
C GLU A 405 18.82 19.00 -33.92
N SER A 406 19.77 18.23 -34.42
CA SER A 406 20.12 18.15 -35.83
C SER A 406 19.73 16.78 -36.35
N ILE A 407 18.52 16.68 -36.91
CA ILE A 407 18.22 16.10 -38.24
C ILE A 407 16.77 15.58 -38.28
N THR A 408 15.98 16.27 -39.09
CA THR A 408 14.64 15.89 -39.57
C THR A 408 14.64 14.70 -40.54
N MET A 409 15.63 13.81 -40.47
CA MET A 409 15.72 12.61 -41.31
C MET A 409 15.59 11.35 -40.47
N ASN A 410 14.66 10.50 -40.89
CA ASN A 410 14.53 9.13 -40.39
C ASN A 410 15.83 8.37 -40.70
N ASP A 411 16.57 7.99 -39.67
CA ASP A 411 17.69 7.05 -39.80
C ASP A 411 17.17 5.70 -40.34
N PRO A 412 17.75 5.11 -41.41
CA PRO A 412 17.29 3.84 -41.96
C PRO A 412 17.42 2.65 -41.00
N THR A 413 18.29 2.75 -39.98
CA THR A 413 18.45 1.74 -38.93
C THR A 413 17.34 1.79 -37.88
N VAL A 414 16.56 2.88 -37.84
CA VAL A 414 15.47 3.05 -36.87
C VAL A 414 14.12 2.99 -37.56
N ARG A 415 13.26 2.07 -37.11
CA ARG A 415 11.92 1.89 -37.66
C ARG A 415 10.87 2.17 -36.60
N PHE A 416 9.86 2.95 -36.95
CA PHE A 416 8.72 3.14 -36.06
C PHE A 416 7.94 1.83 -35.90
N GLY A 417 7.61 1.51 -34.65
CA GLY A 417 6.74 0.41 -34.30
C GLY A 417 5.27 0.84 -34.29
N ALA A 418 4.59 0.64 -33.17
CA ALA A 418 3.15 0.86 -33.03
C ALA A 418 2.71 2.33 -33.06
N VAL A 419 3.64 3.28 -32.84
CA VAL A 419 3.32 4.71 -32.62
C VAL A 419 3.47 5.56 -33.90
N GLY A 420 3.74 4.95 -35.06
CA GLY A 420 4.07 5.69 -36.30
C GLY A 420 3.88 4.99 -37.65
N GLY A 421 3.06 3.94 -37.74
CA GLY A 421 2.71 3.27 -39.01
C GLY A 421 1.34 3.68 -39.57
N ASN A 422 1.15 3.58 -40.89
CA ASN A 422 -0.12 3.84 -41.61
C ASN A 422 -0.60 5.32 -41.67
N GLY A 423 0.31 6.29 -41.82
CA GLY A 423 -0.05 7.68 -42.11
C GLY A 423 -0.45 8.54 -40.90
N PHE A 424 -0.31 8.03 -39.68
CA PHE A 424 -0.40 8.82 -38.44
C PHE A 424 0.94 9.52 -38.16
N LYS A 425 0.91 10.80 -37.77
CA LYS A 425 2.11 11.51 -37.32
C LYS A 425 2.54 10.99 -35.95
N ALA A 426 3.68 10.32 -35.87
CA ALA A 426 4.30 9.95 -34.60
C ALA A 426 4.68 11.22 -33.83
N ALA A 427 4.29 11.31 -32.56
CA ALA A 427 4.59 12.44 -31.67
C ALA A 427 5.86 12.22 -30.83
N VAL A 428 6.70 11.24 -31.20
CA VAL A 428 7.87 10.79 -30.44
C VAL A 428 9.11 10.93 -31.31
N GLU A 429 10.15 11.58 -30.78
CA GLU A 429 11.45 11.69 -31.42
C GLU A 429 12.19 10.34 -31.33
N THR A 430 12.93 9.98 -32.38
CA THR A 430 13.72 8.75 -32.47
C THR A 430 15.20 9.09 -32.44
N PRO A 431 16.05 8.24 -31.86
CA PRO A 431 17.50 8.44 -31.92
C PRO A 431 18.02 8.19 -33.34
N TYR A 432 19.25 8.63 -33.61
CA TYR A 432 20.01 8.27 -34.81
C TYR A 432 21.28 7.51 -34.43
N LEU A 433 21.78 6.67 -35.33
CA LEU A 433 23.07 6.00 -35.19
C LEU A 433 24.18 7.03 -35.35
N ASP A 434 24.85 7.36 -34.24
CA ASP A 434 25.98 8.31 -34.24
C ASP A 434 27.22 7.63 -34.81
N LYS A 435 27.66 6.55 -34.16
CA LYS A 435 28.93 5.86 -34.47
C LYS A 435 28.88 4.38 -34.09
N THR A 436 29.71 3.57 -34.76
CA THR A 436 29.97 2.18 -34.40
C THR A 436 31.46 1.99 -34.15
N TYR A 437 31.80 1.49 -32.97
CA TYR A 437 33.17 1.21 -32.57
C TYR A 437 33.45 -0.28 -32.48
N ARG A 438 34.64 -0.68 -32.89
CA ARG A 438 35.17 -2.03 -32.63
C ARG A 438 35.94 -2.05 -31.31
N VAL A 439 35.74 -3.10 -30.51
CA VAL A 439 36.44 -3.29 -29.23
C VAL A 439 37.53 -4.35 -29.39
N ASP A 440 38.79 -3.91 -29.53
CA ASP A 440 39.94 -4.81 -29.68
C ASP A 440 40.63 -5.04 -28.31
N VAL A 441 39.88 -5.63 -27.37
CA VAL A 441 40.42 -5.94 -26.03
C VAL A 441 40.71 -7.43 -25.95
N GLY A 442 42.00 -7.79 -25.97
CA GLY A 442 42.48 -9.15 -25.67
C GLY A 442 42.37 -10.18 -26.81
N SER A 443 42.10 -9.79 -28.05
CA SER A 443 42.06 -10.70 -29.20
C SER A 443 43.40 -10.76 -29.92
N ASP A 444 44.34 -11.57 -29.40
CA ASP A 444 45.31 -12.19 -30.30
C ASP A 444 44.53 -13.27 -31.09
N ASN A 445 44.53 -13.19 -32.42
CA ASN A 445 43.76 -14.06 -33.33
C ASN A 445 44.05 -15.58 -33.20
N ASN A 446 44.92 -15.99 -32.28
CA ASN A 446 45.36 -17.36 -32.04
C ASN A 446 44.92 -17.94 -30.67
N GLU A 447 44.13 -17.22 -29.86
CA GLU A 447 43.65 -17.74 -28.56
C GLU A 447 42.25 -18.41 -28.65
N VAL A 448 42.01 -19.36 -27.73
CA VAL A 448 40.73 -20.05 -27.53
C VAL A 448 39.62 -19.01 -27.31
N MET A 449 38.56 -19.04 -28.13
CA MET A 449 37.55 -17.97 -28.13
C MET A 449 36.55 -18.15 -27.00
N ASN A 450 36.35 -17.10 -26.20
CA ASN A 450 35.15 -16.95 -25.37
C ASN A 450 34.18 -15.96 -26.03
N PRO A 451 33.00 -16.42 -26.51
CA PRO A 451 32.00 -15.57 -27.14
C PRO A 451 31.50 -14.39 -26.28
N LEU A 452 31.59 -14.50 -24.95
CA LEU A 452 31.27 -13.44 -23.99
C LEU A 452 32.52 -13.01 -23.22
N GLY A 453 33.63 -12.85 -23.94
CA GLY A 453 34.86 -12.30 -23.41
C GLY A 453 34.68 -10.90 -22.81
N LEU A 454 33.70 -10.13 -23.31
CA LEU A 454 33.28 -8.83 -22.79
C LEU A 454 31.88 -8.94 -22.17
N ARG A 455 31.73 -8.52 -20.92
CA ARG A 455 30.50 -8.59 -20.11
C ARG A 455 30.25 -7.25 -19.41
N PHE A 456 29.01 -7.02 -18.97
CA PHE A 456 28.64 -5.86 -18.15
C PHE A 456 29.06 -4.48 -18.72
N LEU A 457 28.79 -4.22 -20.00
CA LEU A 457 28.93 -2.89 -20.60
C LEU A 457 28.15 -1.82 -19.79
N THR A 458 28.86 -0.77 -19.38
CA THR A 458 28.28 0.41 -18.73
C THR A 458 28.79 1.68 -19.42
N TRP A 459 27.87 2.56 -19.81
CA TRP A 459 28.21 3.83 -20.46
C TRP A 459 28.28 4.96 -19.44
N LEU A 460 29.49 5.44 -19.15
CA LEU A 460 29.76 6.45 -18.11
C LEU A 460 29.49 7.88 -18.60
N PRO A 461 29.31 8.86 -17.69
CA PRO A 461 28.92 10.24 -18.06
C PRO A 461 29.97 11.04 -18.84
N ASP A 462 31.22 10.60 -18.89
CA ASP A 462 32.34 11.23 -19.59
C ASP A 462 32.55 10.66 -21.01
N ASP A 463 31.53 10.05 -21.61
CA ASP A 463 31.58 9.34 -22.90
C ASP A 463 32.60 8.19 -22.94
N SER A 464 32.93 7.62 -21.77
CA SER A 464 33.76 6.43 -21.63
C SER A 464 32.93 5.18 -21.35
N PHE A 465 33.49 4.01 -21.67
CA PHE A 465 32.83 2.72 -21.43
C PHE A 465 33.59 1.93 -20.39
N LEU A 466 32.85 1.29 -19.49
CA LEU A 466 33.38 0.31 -18.56
C LEU A 466 32.88 -1.06 -18.98
N VAL A 467 33.80 -1.99 -19.19
CA VAL A 467 33.49 -3.36 -19.63
C VAL A 467 34.29 -4.33 -18.77
N VAL A 468 33.65 -5.42 -18.36
CA VAL A 468 34.30 -6.50 -17.60
C VAL A 468 34.75 -7.56 -18.58
N GLY A 469 36.06 -7.81 -18.64
CA GLY A 469 36.68 -8.89 -19.38
C GLY A 469 37.08 -10.07 -18.50
N GLN A 470 37.50 -11.16 -19.13
CA GLN A 470 38.12 -12.31 -18.45
C GLN A 470 39.66 -12.21 -18.52
N SER A 471 40.34 -12.52 -17.42
CA SER A 471 41.81 -12.59 -17.36
C SER A 471 42.34 -13.87 -18.03
N GLN A 472 43.65 -13.91 -18.33
CA GLN A 472 44.38 -15.14 -18.70
C GLN A 472 44.30 -16.22 -17.62
N HIS A 473 44.08 -15.82 -16.35
CA HIS A 473 43.72 -16.74 -15.28
C HIS A 473 42.20 -16.87 -15.21
N ALA A 474 41.67 -18.07 -15.46
CA ALA A 474 40.23 -18.35 -15.57
C ALA A 474 39.39 -17.91 -14.35
N ALA A 475 40.01 -17.69 -13.18
CA ALA A 475 39.33 -17.30 -11.93
C ALA A 475 39.34 -15.78 -11.62
N GLN A 476 39.88 -14.93 -12.51
CA GLN A 476 39.97 -13.49 -12.30
C GLN A 476 39.29 -12.71 -13.42
N SER A 477 38.51 -11.69 -13.05
CA SER A 477 37.96 -10.71 -13.98
C SER A 477 38.91 -9.53 -14.16
N VAL A 478 38.82 -8.85 -15.30
CA VAL A 478 39.57 -7.63 -15.60
C VAL A 478 38.59 -6.52 -15.94
N LEU A 479 38.75 -5.36 -15.31
CA LEU A 479 37.92 -4.20 -15.59
C LEU A 479 38.60 -3.31 -16.62
N HIS A 480 38.03 -3.21 -17.82
CA HIS A 480 38.52 -2.39 -18.91
C HIS A 480 37.78 -1.05 -18.96
N HIS A 481 38.54 0.03 -18.80
CA HIS A 481 38.06 1.40 -19.02
C HIS A 481 38.44 1.83 -20.43
N LEU A 482 37.45 1.98 -21.30
CA LEU A 482 37.62 2.30 -22.71
C LEU A 482 37.24 3.76 -22.96
N THR A 483 38.02 4.44 -23.80
CA THR A 483 37.75 5.83 -24.20
C THR A 483 37.77 5.99 -25.71
N THR A 484 37.01 6.97 -26.19
CA THR A 484 36.99 7.34 -27.60
C THR A 484 38.31 8.01 -28.01
N VAL A 485 38.77 7.74 -29.22
CA VAL A 485 39.98 8.32 -29.80
C VAL A 485 39.58 9.46 -30.75
N PRO A 486 40.30 10.59 -30.80
CA PRO A 486 40.09 11.58 -31.85
C PRO A 486 40.36 10.95 -33.23
N HIS A 487 39.38 11.06 -34.12
CA HIS A 487 39.34 10.46 -35.45
C HIS A 487 40.63 10.73 -36.27
N VAL A 488 41.30 9.67 -36.72
CA VAL A 488 42.40 9.75 -37.68
C VAL A 488 41.83 9.67 -39.09
N ALA A 489 42.02 10.70 -39.91
CA ALA A 489 41.51 10.75 -41.27
C ALA A 489 42.04 9.58 -42.13
N GLY A 490 41.16 8.65 -42.53
CA GLY A 490 41.47 7.54 -43.44
C GLY A 490 41.21 6.12 -42.93
N ALA A 491 40.74 5.92 -41.69
CA ALA A 491 40.35 4.60 -41.18
C ALA A 491 38.86 4.31 -41.48
N GLU A 492 38.55 3.11 -42.00
CA GLU A 492 37.16 2.69 -42.31
C GLU A 492 36.36 2.23 -41.08
N GLU A 493 37.03 1.83 -39.99
CA GLU A 493 36.42 1.46 -38.70
C GLU A 493 37.03 2.29 -37.55
N GLU A 494 36.17 2.90 -36.73
CA GLU A 494 36.60 3.58 -35.49
C GLU A 494 36.81 2.56 -34.38
N HIS A 495 37.89 2.70 -33.60
CA HIS A 495 38.27 1.77 -32.54
C HIS A 495 38.20 2.46 -31.18
N LEU A 496 37.80 1.72 -30.14
CA LEU A 496 37.91 2.18 -28.75
C LEU A 496 39.30 1.84 -28.20
N ASN A 497 39.99 2.82 -27.64
CA ASN A 497 41.27 2.57 -26.97
C ASN A 497 41.06 2.18 -25.52
N LEU A 498 41.84 1.20 -25.07
CA LEU A 498 41.97 0.83 -23.66
C LEU A 498 42.71 1.94 -22.91
N ARG A 499 41.99 2.72 -22.10
CA ARG A 499 42.59 3.73 -21.22
C ARG A 499 43.30 3.06 -20.06
N LEU A 500 42.60 2.16 -19.37
CA LEU A 500 43.06 1.47 -18.16
C LEU A 500 42.50 0.04 -18.11
N SER A 501 43.28 -0.87 -17.55
CA SER A 501 42.90 -2.26 -17.29
C SER A 501 43.24 -2.59 -15.85
N VAL A 502 42.24 -2.90 -15.03
CA VAL A 502 42.41 -3.18 -13.60
C VAL A 502 42.06 -4.64 -13.33
N PRO A 503 43.01 -5.49 -12.93
CA PRO A 503 42.70 -6.86 -12.54
C PRO A 503 41.90 -6.86 -11.23
N VAL A 504 40.89 -7.72 -11.15
CA VAL A 504 40.00 -7.87 -10.01
C VAL A 504 40.24 -9.25 -9.39
N ASP A 505 40.46 -9.30 -8.08
CA ASP A 505 40.70 -10.55 -7.36
C ASP A 505 39.40 -11.31 -7.12
N GLY A 506 38.97 -12.05 -8.14
CA GLY A 506 37.74 -12.83 -8.19
C GLY A 506 36.90 -12.54 -9.45
N GLU A 507 35.83 -13.31 -9.61
CA GLU A 507 34.88 -13.13 -10.71
C GLU A 507 33.84 -12.06 -10.38
N VAL A 508 33.66 -11.08 -11.26
CA VAL A 508 32.61 -10.06 -11.16
C VAL A 508 31.30 -10.63 -11.72
N ILE A 509 30.24 -10.62 -10.90
CA ILE A 509 28.93 -11.17 -11.25
C ILE A 509 27.84 -10.11 -11.44
N SER A 510 28.05 -8.88 -10.98
CA SER A 510 27.11 -7.77 -11.13
C SER A 510 27.84 -6.42 -11.04
N LEU A 511 27.33 -5.41 -11.74
CA LEU A 511 27.84 -4.06 -11.76
C LEU A 511 26.67 -3.06 -11.69
N CYS A 512 26.77 -2.07 -10.81
CA CYS A 512 25.83 -0.95 -10.78
C CYS A 512 26.56 0.40 -10.65
N CYS A 513 26.08 1.41 -11.38
CA CYS A 513 26.68 2.75 -11.44
C CYS A 513 25.79 3.77 -10.73
N SER A 514 26.41 4.68 -9.98
CA SER A 514 25.76 5.87 -9.43
C SER A 514 26.35 7.12 -10.07
N PRO A 515 25.62 7.78 -10.98
CA PRO A 515 26.10 9.02 -11.62
C PRO A 515 26.21 10.18 -10.62
N VAL A 516 25.43 10.15 -9.54
CA VAL A 516 25.39 11.21 -8.52
C VAL A 516 26.65 11.24 -7.66
N THR A 517 27.14 10.07 -7.25
CA THR A 517 28.33 9.93 -6.40
C THR A 517 29.59 9.63 -7.19
N LYS A 518 29.45 9.37 -8.49
CA LYS A 518 30.52 9.05 -9.43
C LYS A 518 31.26 7.75 -9.11
N THR A 519 30.49 6.73 -8.70
CA THR A 519 31.00 5.44 -8.22
C THR A 519 30.35 4.27 -8.97
N VAL A 520 31.14 3.24 -9.24
CA VAL A 520 30.65 1.95 -9.73
C VAL A 520 30.88 0.91 -8.64
N ALA A 521 29.83 0.19 -8.27
CA ALA A 521 29.94 -0.94 -7.36
C ALA A 521 30.00 -2.25 -8.16
N LEU A 522 30.96 -3.10 -7.77
CA LEU A 522 31.23 -4.40 -8.38
C LEU A 522 30.94 -5.48 -7.33
N GLN A 523 30.04 -6.40 -7.64
CA GLN A 523 29.81 -7.57 -6.81
C GLN A 523 30.67 -8.74 -7.29
N LEU A 524 31.45 -9.32 -6.37
CA LEU A 524 32.26 -10.51 -6.64
C LEU A 524 31.53 -11.80 -6.28
N ALA A 525 31.88 -12.90 -6.95
CA ALA A 525 31.32 -14.23 -6.69
C ALA A 525 31.56 -14.71 -5.24
N HIS A 526 32.68 -14.30 -4.62
CA HIS A 526 32.97 -14.54 -3.19
C HIS A 526 32.25 -13.57 -2.23
N ARG A 527 31.30 -12.79 -2.77
CA ARG A 527 30.31 -11.93 -2.11
C ARG A 527 30.81 -10.56 -1.63
N GLN A 528 32.10 -10.27 -1.77
CA GLN A 528 32.63 -8.94 -1.45
C GLN A 528 32.16 -7.92 -2.49
N ILE A 529 31.96 -6.69 -2.04
CA ILE A 529 31.60 -5.56 -2.90
C ILE A 529 32.79 -4.62 -3.00
N LEU A 530 33.20 -4.29 -4.22
CA LEU A 530 34.26 -3.33 -4.49
C LEU A 530 33.65 -2.03 -5.04
N LYS A 531 34.30 -0.93 -4.73
CA LYS A 531 33.96 0.43 -5.17
C LYS A 531 35.04 0.92 -6.12
N TYR A 532 34.63 1.29 -7.31
CA TYR A 532 35.47 1.83 -8.37
C TYR A 532 35.12 3.30 -8.61
N HIS A 533 36.13 4.18 -8.49
CA HIS A 533 36.00 5.61 -8.75
C HIS A 533 36.56 5.94 -10.14
N TRP A 534 35.70 6.26 -11.10
CA TRP A 534 36.11 6.39 -12.51
C TRP A 534 36.76 7.73 -12.89
N GLU A 535 36.51 8.81 -12.14
CA GLU A 535 37.13 10.13 -12.39
C GLU A 535 38.53 10.28 -11.78
N ALA A 536 38.97 9.33 -10.95
CA ALA A 536 40.28 9.39 -10.32
C ALA A 536 41.39 9.30 -11.38
N SER A 537 42.42 10.15 -11.27
CA SER A 537 43.58 10.15 -12.17
C SER A 537 44.38 8.85 -12.13
N THR A 538 44.31 8.12 -11.01
CA THR A 538 44.64 6.69 -10.90
C THR A 538 43.41 5.96 -10.37
N PRO A 539 42.87 4.96 -11.07
CA PRO A 539 41.67 4.26 -10.62
C PRO A 539 41.96 3.54 -9.29
N ILE A 540 41.18 3.87 -8.26
CA ILE A 540 41.24 3.19 -6.98
C ILE A 540 40.08 2.21 -6.94
N LEU A 541 40.41 0.92 -6.91
CA LEU A 541 39.48 -0.15 -6.61
C LEU A 541 39.63 -0.47 -5.11
N GLU A 542 38.63 -0.10 -4.32
CA GLU A 542 38.66 -0.29 -2.87
C GLU A 542 37.48 -1.16 -2.40
N PRO A 543 37.59 -1.87 -1.27
CA PRO A 543 36.43 -2.51 -0.66
C PRO A 543 35.35 -1.48 -0.34
N TRP A 544 34.10 -1.77 -0.67
CA TRP A 544 32.97 -0.96 -0.23
C TRP A 544 32.89 -1.03 1.30
N ARG A 545 32.90 0.12 1.98
CA ARG A 545 32.88 0.18 3.45
C ARG A 545 31.63 0.86 3.97
N THR A 546 31.09 0.36 5.08
CA THR A 546 30.02 1.02 5.85
C THR A 546 30.55 2.25 6.58
N SER A 547 29.66 3.06 7.16
CA SER A 547 30.02 4.18 8.05
C SER A 547 30.82 3.74 9.29
N SER A 548 30.74 2.47 9.69
CA SER A 548 31.58 1.86 10.74
C SER A 548 32.97 1.41 10.26
N GLY A 549 33.28 1.52 8.96
CA GLY A 549 34.57 1.17 8.37
C GLY A 549 34.73 -0.31 7.97
N SER A 550 33.73 -1.15 8.25
CA SER A 550 33.69 -2.56 7.88
C SER A 550 33.48 -2.73 6.38
N ALA A 551 34.17 -3.68 5.76
CA ALA A 551 33.94 -4.03 4.36
C ALA A 551 32.55 -4.70 4.22
N VAL A 552 31.76 -4.24 3.27
CA VAL A 552 30.43 -4.78 2.99
C VAL A 552 30.58 -6.07 2.19
N GLN A 553 29.89 -7.11 2.66
CA GLN A 553 29.76 -8.39 1.99
C GLN A 553 28.28 -8.76 1.98
N PHE A 554 27.72 -9.06 0.81
CA PHE A 554 26.38 -9.61 0.77
C PHE A 554 26.39 -11.03 1.35
N PRO A 555 25.40 -11.45 2.16
CA PRO A 555 25.35 -12.82 2.64
C PRO A 555 25.23 -13.86 1.51
N TYR A 556 24.57 -13.48 0.41
CA TYR A 556 24.34 -14.29 -0.79
C TYR A 556 24.57 -13.48 -2.08
N PRO A 557 24.91 -14.13 -3.21
CA PRO A 557 24.91 -13.49 -4.53
C PRO A 557 23.55 -12.82 -4.83
N CYS A 558 23.58 -11.59 -5.32
CA CYS A 558 22.38 -10.79 -5.60
C CYS A 558 22.24 -10.66 -7.12
N VAL A 559 21.05 -10.93 -7.64
CA VAL A 559 20.74 -10.87 -9.08
C VAL A 559 20.47 -9.45 -9.55
N GLN A 560 19.93 -8.61 -8.68
CA GLN A 560 19.67 -7.19 -8.95
C GLN A 560 20.37 -6.34 -7.89
N THR A 561 21.20 -5.41 -8.34
CA THR A 561 21.92 -4.46 -7.46
C THR A 561 21.65 -3.02 -7.89
N SER A 562 21.66 -2.11 -6.91
CA SER A 562 21.52 -0.67 -7.17
C SER A 562 22.19 0.12 -6.05
N ILE A 563 22.73 1.29 -6.39
CA ILE A 563 23.25 2.24 -5.40
C ILE A 563 22.16 3.28 -5.11
N THR A 564 21.97 3.65 -3.85
CA THR A 564 21.07 4.74 -3.46
C THR A 564 21.58 5.49 -2.23
N ARG A 565 20.95 6.62 -1.88
CA ARG A 565 21.26 7.36 -0.66
C ARG A 565 20.14 7.24 0.36
N ILE A 566 20.44 6.69 1.53
CA ILE A 566 19.50 6.55 2.66
C ILE A 566 19.97 7.46 3.78
N SER A 567 19.13 8.41 4.21
CA SER A 567 19.48 9.42 5.22
C SER A 567 20.80 10.17 4.92
N GLY A 568 21.12 10.35 3.63
CA GLY A 568 22.33 11.03 3.17
C GLY A 568 23.57 10.13 2.99
N GLU A 569 23.57 8.91 3.52
CA GLU A 569 24.64 7.91 3.34
C GLU A 569 24.46 7.11 2.05
N GLU A 570 25.56 6.82 1.35
CA GLU A 570 25.56 5.99 0.13
C GLU A 570 25.53 4.50 0.52
N MET A 571 24.49 3.79 0.11
CA MET A 571 24.25 2.40 0.45
C MET A 571 24.05 1.58 -0.83
N ILE A 572 24.40 0.29 -0.77
CA ILE A 572 24.14 -0.65 -1.85
C ILE A 572 22.93 -1.53 -1.52
N LEU A 573 22.02 -1.65 -2.48
CA LEU A 573 20.84 -2.50 -2.42
C LEU A 573 21.12 -3.77 -3.21
N GLY A 574 20.73 -4.92 -2.67
CA GLY A 574 20.85 -6.21 -3.34
C GLY A 574 19.57 -7.04 -3.19
N LEU A 575 19.09 -7.62 -4.27
CA LEU A 575 18.00 -8.59 -4.26
C LEU A 575 18.50 -9.94 -4.75
N THR A 576 18.24 -11.01 -4.00
CA THR A 576 18.58 -12.38 -4.39
C THR A 576 17.45 -13.03 -5.21
N ASP A 577 17.79 -14.10 -5.93
CA ASP A 577 16.84 -15.00 -6.60
C ASP A 577 15.75 -15.55 -5.66
N ARG A 578 16.10 -15.82 -4.40
CA ARG A 578 15.20 -16.28 -3.32
C ARG A 578 14.38 -15.16 -2.66
N CYS A 579 14.21 -14.01 -3.32
CA CYS A 579 13.40 -12.89 -2.84
C CYS A 579 13.89 -12.21 -1.54
N ARG A 580 15.19 -12.33 -1.21
CA ARG A 580 15.79 -11.67 -0.04
C ARG A 580 16.43 -10.35 -0.43
N PHE A 581 16.03 -9.30 0.24
CA PHE A 581 16.44 -7.93 -0.03
C PHE A 581 17.38 -7.42 1.06
N PHE A 582 18.57 -7.01 0.64
CA PHE A 582 19.66 -6.56 1.47
C PHE A 582 19.94 -5.08 1.25
N VAL A 583 20.28 -4.39 2.32
CA VAL A 583 20.88 -3.05 2.31
C VAL A 583 22.24 -3.19 2.97
N ASN A 584 23.30 -3.03 2.17
CA ASN A 584 24.65 -3.46 2.51
C ASN A 584 24.66 -4.94 2.96
N ASP A 585 25.12 -5.22 4.17
CA ASP A 585 25.22 -6.53 4.81
C ASP A 585 23.95 -6.93 5.58
N ILE A 586 22.96 -6.03 5.70
CA ILE A 586 21.77 -6.24 6.53
C ILE A 586 20.60 -6.71 5.66
N GLU A 587 20.00 -7.85 6.03
CA GLU A 587 18.73 -8.28 5.45
C GLU A 587 17.58 -7.42 5.98
N VAL A 588 16.89 -6.75 5.07
CA VAL A 588 15.77 -5.86 5.40
C VAL A 588 14.44 -6.58 5.23
N ALA A 589 14.31 -7.47 4.24
CA ALA A 589 13.10 -8.24 3.97
C ALA A 589 13.40 -9.53 3.20
N SER A 590 12.59 -10.57 3.40
CA SER A 590 12.75 -11.90 2.77
C SER A 590 11.66 -12.24 1.75
N ASN A 591 10.81 -11.28 1.41
CA ASN A 591 9.62 -11.48 0.57
C ASN A 591 9.54 -10.51 -0.62
N ILE A 592 10.66 -9.93 -1.08
CA ILE A 592 10.68 -8.93 -2.15
C ILE A 592 10.87 -9.61 -3.50
N THR A 593 10.04 -9.29 -4.49
CA THR A 593 10.11 -9.90 -5.84
C THR A 593 10.82 -9.04 -6.87
N SER A 594 10.76 -7.71 -6.72
CA SER A 594 11.47 -6.75 -7.55
C SER A 594 11.54 -5.41 -6.82
N PHE A 595 12.50 -4.58 -7.18
CA PHE A 595 12.60 -3.22 -6.65
C PHE A 595 13.03 -2.22 -7.73
N ALA A 596 12.68 -0.96 -7.52
CA ALA A 596 13.15 0.16 -8.32
C ALA A 596 13.45 1.37 -7.43
N THR A 597 14.51 2.08 -7.74
CA THR A 597 14.90 3.32 -7.09
C THR A 597 14.56 4.49 -8.01
N TYR A 598 13.92 5.52 -7.46
CA TYR A 598 13.61 6.75 -8.19
C TYR A 598 13.83 7.96 -7.28
N ASN A 599 14.86 8.75 -7.56
CA ASN A 599 15.30 9.88 -6.76
C ASN A 599 15.50 9.48 -5.29
N GLU A 600 14.61 9.95 -4.42
CA GLU A 600 14.58 9.64 -2.99
C GLU A 600 13.63 8.50 -2.62
N PHE A 601 13.01 7.83 -3.59
CA PHE A 601 12.02 6.78 -3.35
C PHE A 601 12.58 5.40 -3.65
N LEU A 602 12.24 4.45 -2.78
CA LEU A 602 12.40 3.01 -3.01
C LEU A 602 11.02 2.39 -3.18
N LEU A 603 10.80 1.78 -4.34
CA LEU A 603 9.61 0.99 -4.63
C LEU A 603 9.98 -0.48 -4.63
N VAL A 604 9.17 -1.30 -3.98
CA VAL A 604 9.35 -2.75 -3.91
C VAL A 604 8.03 -3.45 -4.17
N THR A 605 8.07 -4.59 -4.85
CA THR A 605 6.95 -5.53 -4.91
C THR A 605 7.24 -6.72 -4.02
N THR A 606 6.19 -7.29 -3.41
CA THR A 606 6.33 -8.37 -2.44
C THR A 606 5.62 -9.65 -2.91
N ASN A 607 6.02 -10.80 -2.34
CA ASN A 607 5.36 -12.09 -2.51
C ASN A 607 3.90 -12.07 -2.01
N SER A 608 3.56 -11.14 -1.11
CA SER A 608 2.20 -10.90 -0.62
C SER A 608 1.36 -10.03 -1.58
N HIS A 609 1.79 -9.87 -2.83
CA HIS A 609 1.06 -9.17 -3.89
C HIS A 609 0.82 -7.69 -3.57
N THR A 610 1.80 -7.04 -2.94
CA THR A 610 1.77 -5.59 -2.67
C THR A 610 2.95 -4.88 -3.32
N CYS A 611 2.73 -3.64 -3.75
CA CYS A 611 3.74 -2.67 -4.09
C CYS A 611 3.85 -1.66 -2.93
N GLN A 612 5.03 -1.53 -2.35
CA GLN A 612 5.31 -0.58 -1.28
C GLN A 612 6.26 0.52 -1.76
N CYS A 613 6.06 1.75 -1.29
CA CYS A 613 6.87 2.91 -1.66
C CYS A 613 7.34 3.66 -0.41
N PHE A 614 8.66 3.82 -0.26
CA PHE A 614 9.31 4.47 0.88
C PHE A 614 10.11 5.69 0.44
N CYS A 615 10.07 6.77 1.22
CA CYS A 615 10.94 7.94 1.03
C CYS A 615 12.22 7.78 1.87
N LEU A 616 13.38 7.76 1.22
CA LEU A 616 14.68 7.45 1.81
C LEU A 616 15.38 8.64 2.49
N LYS A 617 14.89 9.89 2.33
CA LYS A 617 15.54 11.09 2.92
C LYS A 617 15.59 11.09 4.44
N ASN A 618 14.51 10.66 5.10
CA ASN A 618 14.34 10.79 6.56
C ASN A 618 14.09 9.44 7.27
N VAL A 619 14.27 8.32 6.57
CA VAL A 619 13.98 6.98 7.09
C VAL A 619 15.26 6.32 7.56
N SER A 620 15.26 5.87 8.82
CA SER A 620 16.32 5.03 9.36
C SER A 620 16.20 3.60 8.82
N LEU A 621 17.32 2.87 8.75
CA LEU A 621 17.33 1.49 8.24
C LEU A 621 16.42 0.56 9.07
N LYS A 622 16.34 0.78 10.39
CA LYS A 622 15.40 0.07 11.28
C LYS A 622 13.94 0.35 10.96
N ALA A 623 13.60 1.61 10.61
CA ALA A 623 12.24 1.97 10.22
C ALA A 623 11.87 1.37 8.85
N LEU A 624 12.83 1.29 7.92
CA LEU A 624 12.64 0.60 6.64
C LEU A 624 12.39 -0.91 6.85
N GLN A 625 13.17 -1.56 7.72
CA GLN A 625 13.01 -2.96 8.08
C GLN A 625 11.65 -3.25 8.75
N ALA A 626 11.25 -2.41 9.71
CA ALA A 626 9.95 -2.50 10.35
C ALA A 626 8.79 -2.28 9.36
N GLY A 627 8.93 -1.31 8.44
CA GLY A 627 7.93 -1.02 7.41
C GLY A 627 7.73 -2.16 6.40
N LEU A 628 8.82 -2.86 6.05
CA LEU A 628 8.77 -3.99 5.12
C LEU A 628 8.31 -5.30 5.78
N SER A 629 8.58 -5.44 7.08
CA SER A 629 8.23 -6.65 7.86
C SER A 629 6.81 -6.59 8.45
N SER A 630 6.28 -5.39 8.71
CA SER A 630 4.92 -5.21 9.22
C SER A 630 3.90 -5.45 8.12
N ALA A 631 2.86 -6.24 8.42
CA ALA A 631 1.62 -6.24 7.65
C ALA A 631 0.97 -4.86 7.81
N ALA A 632 1.44 -3.90 7.03
CA ALA A 632 1.07 -2.49 7.19
C ALA A 632 -0.46 -2.34 7.12
N ALA A 633 -0.98 -1.45 7.97
CA ALA A 633 -2.41 -1.17 8.03
C ALA A 633 -2.98 -0.92 6.62
N PRO A 634 -4.18 -1.43 6.29
CA PRO A 634 -4.75 -1.43 4.93
C PRO A 634 -4.98 -0.04 4.30
N ASN A 635 -4.58 1.06 4.97
CA ASN A 635 -4.72 2.44 4.52
C ASN A 635 -3.42 3.27 4.61
N SER A 636 -2.24 2.64 4.72
CA SER A 636 -0.96 3.36 4.65
C SER A 636 -0.73 3.98 3.26
N GLU A 637 -0.26 5.23 3.20
CA GLU A 637 0.17 5.90 1.95
C GLU A 637 1.25 5.09 1.20
N THR A 638 2.01 4.29 1.94
CA THR A 638 3.16 3.52 1.45
C THR A 638 2.79 2.19 0.83
N LEU A 639 1.54 1.71 0.89
CA LEU A 639 1.17 0.37 0.43
C LEU A 639 0.06 0.40 -0.64
N ARG A 640 0.23 -0.43 -1.67
CA ARG A 640 -0.76 -0.69 -2.71
C ARG A 640 -0.84 -2.19 -3.02
N GLN A 641 -2.04 -2.74 -3.17
CA GLN A 641 -2.24 -4.10 -3.68
C GLN A 641 -2.00 -4.16 -5.20
N VAL A 642 -1.35 -5.21 -5.67
CA VAL A 642 -1.02 -5.47 -7.10
C VAL A 642 -1.37 -6.91 -7.47
N GLU A 643 -1.39 -7.23 -8.77
CA GLU A 643 -1.62 -8.60 -9.23
C GLU A 643 -0.49 -9.54 -8.79
N ARG A 644 -0.83 -10.82 -8.57
CA ARG A 644 0.13 -11.87 -8.20
C ARG A 644 1.28 -11.96 -9.19
N GLY A 645 2.51 -11.87 -8.66
CA GLY A 645 3.74 -12.00 -9.44
C GLY A 645 4.11 -10.77 -10.27
N SER A 646 3.44 -9.62 -10.07
CA SER A 646 3.82 -8.37 -10.73
C SER A 646 5.25 -7.95 -10.38
N ARG A 647 6.01 -7.54 -11.39
CA ARG A 647 7.37 -7.00 -11.25
C ARG A 647 7.43 -5.57 -11.76
N ILE A 648 8.27 -4.73 -11.16
CA ILE A 648 8.49 -3.35 -11.57
C ILE A 648 9.43 -3.35 -12.77
N ILE A 649 9.02 -2.74 -13.88
CA ILE A 649 9.89 -2.47 -15.03
C ILE A 649 10.61 -1.14 -14.81
N THR A 650 9.84 -0.07 -14.63
CA THR A 650 10.37 1.28 -14.51
C THR A 650 9.38 2.21 -13.82
N VAL A 651 9.91 3.27 -13.21
CA VAL A 651 9.13 4.39 -12.65
C VAL A 651 9.36 5.56 -13.59
N VAL A 652 8.29 6.14 -14.14
CA VAL A 652 8.40 7.23 -15.12
C VAL A 652 8.77 8.52 -14.40
N PRO A 653 9.97 9.09 -14.65
CA PRO A 653 10.40 10.31 -13.98
C PRO A 653 9.56 11.52 -14.37
N GLN A 654 9.46 12.48 -13.45
CA GLN A 654 8.58 13.67 -13.53
C GLN A 654 7.07 13.38 -13.67
N ASP A 655 6.67 12.13 -13.92
CA ASP A 655 5.32 11.61 -13.80
C ASP A 655 5.20 10.85 -12.45
N THR A 656 4.02 10.29 -12.20
CA THR A 656 3.70 9.50 -11.01
C THR A 656 3.40 8.05 -11.38
N LYS A 657 3.66 7.66 -12.64
CA LYS A 657 3.40 6.34 -13.20
C LYS A 657 4.50 5.36 -12.80
N VAL A 658 4.07 4.19 -12.38
CA VAL A 658 4.89 3.00 -12.16
C VAL A 658 4.40 1.95 -13.16
N VAL A 659 5.29 1.43 -13.99
CA VAL A 659 4.97 0.41 -14.98
C VAL A 659 5.34 -0.96 -14.41
N LEU A 660 4.34 -1.82 -14.30
CA LEU A 660 4.46 -3.17 -13.80
C LEU A 660 4.27 -4.16 -14.96
N GLN A 661 4.96 -5.30 -14.90
CA GLN A 661 4.74 -6.45 -15.79
C GLN A 661 4.20 -7.63 -15.00
N MET A 662 3.13 -8.24 -15.51
CA MET A 662 2.51 -9.43 -14.92
C MET A 662 3.26 -10.66 -15.43
N PRO A 663 3.22 -11.82 -14.74
CA PRO A 663 3.88 -13.05 -15.19
C PRO A 663 3.45 -13.51 -16.59
N ARG A 664 2.22 -13.16 -16.98
CA ARG A 664 1.64 -13.41 -18.31
C ARG A 664 2.20 -12.52 -19.41
N GLY A 665 2.99 -11.49 -19.09
CA GLY A 665 3.65 -10.57 -20.01
C GLY A 665 2.90 -9.27 -20.30
N ASN A 666 1.66 -9.12 -19.79
CA ASN A 666 0.90 -7.87 -19.86
C ASN A 666 1.53 -6.76 -19.02
N LEU A 667 1.28 -5.51 -19.42
CA LEU A 667 1.70 -4.31 -18.69
C LEU A 667 0.53 -3.69 -17.92
N GLU A 668 0.79 -3.24 -16.70
CA GLU A 668 -0.12 -2.44 -15.90
C GLU A 668 0.58 -1.14 -15.48
N THR A 669 -0.08 0.00 -15.71
CA THR A 669 0.42 1.30 -15.25
C THR A 669 -0.36 1.74 -14.03
N VAL A 670 0.33 1.92 -12.90
CA VAL A 670 -0.26 2.35 -11.64
C VAL A 670 0.32 3.68 -11.18
N HIS A 671 -0.48 4.47 -10.46
CA HIS A 671 -0.02 5.70 -9.83
C HIS A 671 0.07 5.47 -8.32
N HIS A 672 1.28 5.28 -7.81
CA HIS A 672 1.46 5.02 -6.37
C HIS A 672 1.17 6.29 -5.57
N ARG A 673 0.32 6.18 -4.53
CA ARG A 673 -0.19 7.34 -3.78
C ARG A 673 0.92 8.19 -3.17
N ALA A 674 1.95 7.57 -2.61
CA ALA A 674 3.14 8.26 -2.09
C ALA A 674 3.83 9.16 -3.15
N LEU A 675 4.04 8.66 -4.37
CA LEU A 675 4.64 9.44 -5.46
C LEU A 675 3.73 10.58 -5.91
N VAL A 676 2.43 10.32 -6.02
CA VAL A 676 1.41 11.31 -6.38
C VAL A 676 1.41 12.48 -5.39
N LEU A 677 1.39 12.16 -4.08
CA LEU A 677 1.38 13.18 -3.04
C LEU A 677 2.70 13.93 -2.96
N ALA A 678 3.85 13.25 -3.08
CA ALA A 678 5.15 13.92 -3.14
C ALA A 678 5.22 14.94 -4.29
N GLN A 679 4.72 14.58 -5.48
CA GLN A 679 4.70 15.46 -6.62
C GLN A 679 3.71 16.63 -6.44
N ILE A 680 2.50 16.38 -5.91
CA ILE A 680 1.53 17.43 -5.59
C ILE A 680 2.11 18.43 -4.59
N ARG A 681 2.74 17.96 -3.51
CA ARG A 681 3.39 18.81 -2.51
C ARG A 681 4.45 19.72 -3.15
N LYS A 682 5.29 19.16 -4.04
CA LYS A 682 6.28 19.92 -4.82
C LYS A 682 5.67 20.99 -5.74
N TRP A 683 4.53 20.70 -6.36
CA TRP A 683 3.80 21.71 -7.16
C TRP A 683 3.19 22.81 -6.31
N LEU A 684 2.62 22.46 -5.15
CA LEU A 684 2.05 23.43 -4.22
C LEU A 684 3.11 24.36 -3.61
N ASP A 685 4.27 23.83 -3.25
CA ASP A 685 5.41 24.62 -2.78
C ASP A 685 5.95 25.59 -3.86
N ARG A 686 5.74 25.28 -5.15
CA ARG A 686 6.09 26.12 -6.30
C ARG A 686 4.94 27.00 -6.82
N LEU A 687 3.80 27.04 -6.13
CA LEU A 687 2.59 27.78 -6.53
C LEU A 687 2.01 27.35 -7.91
N MET A 688 2.24 26.10 -8.32
CA MET A 688 1.70 25.50 -9.55
C MET A 688 0.34 24.83 -9.25
N PHE A 689 -0.67 25.65 -8.96
CA PHE A 689 -1.99 25.17 -8.54
C PHE A 689 -2.76 24.46 -9.64
N ARG A 690 -2.57 24.86 -10.91
CA ARG A 690 -3.27 24.25 -12.05
C ARG A 690 -2.89 22.77 -12.23
N GLU A 691 -1.60 22.47 -12.22
CA GLU A 691 -1.06 21.12 -12.38
C GLU A 691 -1.46 20.24 -11.19
N ALA A 692 -1.32 20.78 -9.96
CA ALA A 692 -1.76 20.11 -8.74
C ALA A 692 -3.26 19.77 -8.78
N PHE A 693 -4.13 20.75 -9.08
CA PHE A 693 -5.57 20.55 -9.15
C PHE A 693 -5.96 19.52 -10.22
N GLN A 694 -5.38 19.58 -11.42
CA GLN A 694 -5.68 18.62 -12.48
C GLN A 694 -5.29 17.19 -12.10
N CYS A 695 -4.12 17.01 -11.47
CA CYS A 695 -3.67 15.72 -10.97
C CYS A 695 -4.60 15.21 -9.87
N MET A 696 -4.91 16.05 -8.87
CA MET A 696 -5.79 15.70 -7.77
C MET A 696 -7.19 15.29 -8.25
N ARG A 697 -7.76 16.04 -9.20
CA ARG A 697 -9.06 15.71 -9.80
C ARG A 697 -9.04 14.41 -10.59
N LYS A 698 -8.02 14.18 -11.43
CA LYS A 698 -7.90 12.95 -12.24
C LYS A 698 -7.73 11.70 -11.37
N LEU A 699 -6.90 11.80 -10.33
CA LEU A 699 -6.57 10.70 -9.42
C LEU A 699 -7.46 10.63 -8.17
N ARG A 700 -8.49 11.50 -8.09
CA ARG A 700 -9.44 11.61 -6.97
C ARG A 700 -8.77 11.77 -5.60
N ILE A 701 -7.70 12.56 -5.55
CA ILE A 701 -7.13 13.06 -4.29
C ILE A 701 -8.01 14.21 -3.80
N ASN A 702 -8.29 14.23 -2.50
CA ASN A 702 -9.18 15.22 -1.90
C ASN A 702 -8.61 16.64 -2.06
N LEU A 703 -9.41 17.54 -2.61
CA LEU A 703 -9.00 18.91 -2.95
C LEU A 703 -8.64 19.79 -1.75
N ASN A 704 -9.01 19.40 -0.52
CA ASN A 704 -8.65 20.12 0.71
C ASN A 704 -7.12 20.23 0.88
N LEU A 705 -6.32 19.30 0.32
CA LEU A 705 -4.86 19.34 0.39
C LEU A 705 -4.24 20.61 -0.24
N LEU A 706 -4.94 21.26 -1.18
CA LEU A 706 -4.51 22.55 -1.76
C LEU A 706 -4.32 23.63 -0.69
N TYR A 707 -5.13 23.56 0.38
CA TYR A 707 -5.04 24.44 1.54
C TYR A 707 -4.28 23.76 2.69
N ASP A 708 -4.62 22.51 3.01
CA ASP A 708 -4.12 21.80 4.20
C ASP A 708 -2.62 21.49 4.15
N HIS A 709 -1.95 21.52 2.98
CA HIS A 709 -0.51 21.20 2.86
C HIS A 709 0.39 22.20 3.59
N ASN A 710 0.10 23.50 3.53
CA ASN A 710 0.89 24.55 4.18
C ASN A 710 -0.01 25.53 4.97
N PRO A 711 -0.73 25.08 6.01
CA PRO A 711 -1.51 25.94 6.87
C PRO A 711 -0.55 26.46 7.93
N LYS A 712 0.28 27.47 7.63
CA LYS A 712 1.19 28.05 8.64
C LYS A 712 0.36 28.69 9.74
N ALA A 713 0.09 27.91 10.78
CA ALA A 713 -0.78 28.23 11.91
C ALA A 713 -0.20 29.27 12.90
N SER A 714 0.89 29.98 12.55
CA SER A 714 1.56 30.93 13.45
C SER A 714 1.65 32.37 12.93
N MET A 715 1.11 32.69 11.74
CA MET A 715 0.98 34.06 11.24
C MET A 715 -0.30 34.22 10.40
N PRO A 716 -0.85 35.44 10.23
CA PRO A 716 -2.14 35.69 9.55
C PRO A 716 -2.17 35.36 8.05
N SER A 717 -1.11 34.76 7.51
CA SER A 717 -0.88 34.63 6.10
C SER A 717 -0.43 33.20 5.77
N SER A 718 -1.39 32.32 5.49
CA SER A 718 -1.06 31.04 4.86
C SER A 718 -0.72 31.27 3.38
N VAL A 719 0.19 30.48 2.83
CA VAL A 719 0.66 30.61 1.44
C VAL A 719 -0.52 30.54 0.46
N PHE A 720 -1.52 29.71 0.74
CA PHE A 720 -2.74 29.65 -0.07
C PHE A 720 -3.59 30.92 0.06
N LEU A 721 -3.82 31.44 1.27
CA LEU A 721 -4.67 32.62 1.46
C LEU A 721 -4.04 33.89 0.88
N GLU A 722 -2.71 34.04 0.96
CA GLU A 722 -1.99 35.15 0.30
C GLU A 722 -2.08 35.05 -1.23
N ASN A 723 -2.07 33.83 -1.78
CA ASN A 723 -2.05 33.57 -3.21
C ASN A 723 -3.42 33.11 -3.76
N ALA A 724 -4.52 33.41 -3.06
CA ALA A 724 -5.85 32.99 -3.46
C ALA A 724 -6.26 33.58 -4.83
N GLU A 725 -5.80 34.81 -5.14
CA GLU A 725 -6.00 35.41 -6.46
C GLU A 725 -5.26 34.62 -7.56
N THR A 726 -4.01 34.23 -7.30
CA THR A 726 -3.21 33.40 -8.22
C THR A 726 -3.88 32.05 -8.47
N PHE A 727 -4.43 31.43 -7.42
CA PHE A 727 -5.20 30.19 -7.53
C PHE A 727 -6.42 30.36 -8.46
N ILE A 728 -7.24 31.40 -8.26
CA ILE A 728 -8.43 31.66 -9.07
C ILE A 728 -8.05 31.91 -10.54
N ARG A 729 -6.98 32.69 -10.81
CA ARG A 729 -6.49 32.98 -12.16
C ARG A 729 -5.93 31.75 -12.87
N GLN A 730 -5.24 30.85 -12.16
CA GLN A 730 -4.67 29.63 -12.75
C GLN A 730 -5.74 28.58 -13.11
N ILE A 731 -6.77 28.42 -12.28
CA ILE A 731 -7.86 27.45 -12.53
C ILE A 731 -8.85 28.00 -13.56
N ASP A 732 -9.20 29.29 -13.47
CA ASP A 732 -10.09 30.09 -14.33
C ASP A 732 -11.55 29.61 -14.47
N SER A 733 -11.78 28.30 -14.38
CA SER A 733 -13.05 27.61 -14.56
C SER A 733 -13.93 27.68 -13.32
N VAL A 734 -15.10 28.32 -13.46
CA VAL A 734 -16.15 28.43 -12.43
C VAL A 734 -16.57 27.05 -11.90
N ASN A 735 -16.67 26.05 -12.78
CA ASN A 735 -17.05 24.68 -12.39
C ASN A 735 -16.01 24.03 -11.47
N TYR A 736 -14.71 24.28 -11.72
CA TYR A 736 -13.63 23.71 -10.91
C TYR A 736 -13.49 24.41 -9.56
N ILE A 737 -13.74 25.72 -9.51
CA ILE A 737 -13.79 26.48 -8.26
C ILE A 737 -15.01 26.04 -7.42
N ASN A 738 -16.17 25.84 -8.05
CA ASN A 738 -17.35 25.30 -7.36
C ASN A 738 -17.11 23.88 -6.83
N LEU A 739 -16.44 23.02 -7.60
CA LEU A 739 -16.03 21.70 -7.14
C LEU A 739 -15.17 21.79 -5.88
N PHE A 740 -14.18 22.70 -5.87
CA PHE A 740 -13.34 22.95 -4.69
C PHE A 740 -14.17 23.37 -3.47
N PHE A 741 -15.09 24.32 -3.60
CA PHE A 741 -15.97 24.73 -2.49
C PHE A 741 -16.88 23.59 -2.00
N THR A 742 -17.37 22.74 -2.90
CA THR A 742 -18.25 21.63 -2.51
C THR A 742 -17.55 20.52 -1.75
N GLU A 743 -16.26 20.27 -2.03
CA GLU A 743 -15.45 19.26 -1.34
C GLU A 743 -14.82 19.76 -0.04
N LEU A 744 -14.83 21.07 0.22
CA LEU A 744 -14.20 21.67 1.38
C LEU A 744 -14.83 21.16 2.69
N LYS A 745 -13.97 20.77 3.65
CA LYS A 745 -14.37 20.26 4.96
C LYS A 745 -13.53 20.90 6.06
N GLU A 746 -14.07 20.91 7.28
CA GLU A 746 -13.39 21.47 8.45
C GLU A 746 -12.20 20.63 8.92
N GLU A 747 -12.23 19.33 8.64
CA GLU A 747 -11.14 18.42 8.98
C GLU A 747 -9.86 18.76 8.21
N ASP A 748 -8.73 18.60 8.89
CA ASP A 748 -7.39 18.71 8.29
C ASP A 748 -6.97 17.34 7.74
N PHE A 749 -6.88 17.25 6.42
CA PHE A 749 -6.54 16.00 5.75
C PHE A 749 -5.05 15.63 5.87
N THR A 750 -4.18 16.57 6.26
CA THR A 750 -2.76 16.25 6.53
C THR A 750 -2.54 15.56 7.87
N LYS A 751 -3.53 15.55 8.78
CA LYS A 751 -3.46 14.80 10.05
C LYS A 751 -4.08 13.43 9.97
N SER A 752 -4.95 13.21 8.98
CA SER A 752 -5.72 11.98 8.82
C SER A 752 -5.28 11.21 7.58
N MET A 753 -5.76 11.62 6.40
CA MET A 753 -5.68 10.83 5.18
C MET A 753 -4.37 10.98 4.39
N TYR A 754 -3.64 12.09 4.58
CA TYR A 754 -2.39 12.41 3.90
C TYR A 754 -1.32 12.91 4.89
N PRO A 755 -0.93 12.08 5.87
CA PRO A 755 0.10 12.44 6.84
C PRO A 755 1.35 12.96 6.14
N SER A 756 1.88 14.08 6.62
CA SER A 756 3.18 14.57 6.13
C SER A 756 4.26 13.56 6.52
N LEU A 757 5.03 13.08 5.52
CA LEU A 757 6.19 12.20 5.72
C LEU A 757 7.33 12.91 6.47
N ASN A 758 7.34 14.24 6.45
CA ASN A 758 8.23 15.05 7.26
C ASN A 758 7.52 15.33 8.58
N GLY A 759 7.96 14.64 9.65
CA GLY A 759 7.48 14.82 11.02
C GLY A 759 7.75 16.22 11.59
N SER A 760 7.15 17.23 10.98
CA SER A 760 7.13 18.59 11.45
C SER A 760 6.10 18.69 12.56
N SER A 761 6.62 18.61 13.79
CA SER A 761 6.10 19.15 15.03
C SER A 761 4.62 18.86 15.37
N ASN A 762 4.44 18.14 16.47
CA ASN A 762 3.27 18.23 17.35
C ASN A 762 3.08 19.70 17.79
N VAL A 763 2.59 20.55 16.91
CA VAL A 763 2.07 21.86 17.28
C VAL A 763 0.65 21.60 17.75
N GLN A 764 0.47 21.65 19.07
CA GLN A 764 -0.87 21.68 19.66
C GLN A 764 -1.67 22.77 18.96
N PRO A 765 -2.88 22.50 18.45
CA PRO A 765 -3.71 23.55 17.91
C PRO A 765 -4.05 24.49 19.05
N HIS A 766 -3.41 25.66 19.09
CA HIS A 766 -4.00 26.81 19.77
C HIS A 766 -5.33 27.07 19.06
N GLN A 767 -6.42 26.76 19.76
CA GLN A 767 -7.76 27.11 19.32
C GLN A 767 -7.81 28.64 19.20
N HIS A 768 -7.71 29.17 17.98
CA HIS A 768 -8.27 30.49 17.70
C HIS A 768 -9.78 30.36 17.93
N PRO A 769 -10.38 31.09 18.87
CA PRO A 769 -11.75 30.82 19.30
C PRO A 769 -12.83 31.14 18.26
N ASP A 770 -12.53 31.90 17.20
CA ASP A 770 -13.59 32.64 16.51
C ASP A 770 -13.83 32.33 15.02
N GLN A 771 -12.95 31.65 14.27
CA GLN A 771 -13.18 31.38 12.84
C GLN A 771 -12.85 29.95 12.40
N LYS A 772 -13.85 29.29 11.81
CA LYS A 772 -13.74 27.96 11.19
C LYS A 772 -12.96 28.01 9.87
N LYS A 773 -12.27 26.91 9.52
CA LYS A 773 -11.43 26.80 8.30
C LYS A 773 -12.25 27.08 7.05
N VAL A 774 -13.43 26.48 6.94
CA VAL A 774 -14.31 26.66 5.75
C VAL A 774 -14.71 28.12 5.59
N ASN A 775 -15.09 28.78 6.68
CA ASN A 775 -15.51 30.18 6.65
C ASN A 775 -14.36 31.09 6.19
N LEU A 776 -13.15 30.89 6.73
CA LEU A 776 -11.96 31.67 6.36
C LEU A 776 -11.64 31.56 4.86
N ILE A 777 -11.64 30.35 4.32
CA ILE A 777 -11.37 30.10 2.89
C ILE A 777 -12.48 30.72 2.03
N CYS A 778 -13.75 30.53 2.42
CA CYS A 778 -14.89 31.11 1.70
C CYS A 778 -14.81 32.63 1.66
N ASP A 779 -14.44 33.30 2.77
CA ASP A 779 -14.33 34.75 2.81
C ASP A 779 -13.17 35.29 1.96
N VAL A 780 -11.97 34.70 2.07
CA VAL A 780 -10.81 35.16 1.29
C VAL A 780 -11.02 34.93 -0.21
N MET A 781 -11.50 33.74 -0.61
CA MET A 781 -11.79 33.47 -2.01
C MET A 781 -12.93 34.33 -2.54
N ARG A 782 -13.96 34.62 -1.74
CA ARG A 782 -15.05 35.52 -2.13
C ARG A 782 -14.54 36.93 -2.42
N VAL A 783 -13.73 37.51 -1.53
CA VAL A 783 -13.13 38.83 -1.73
C VAL A 783 -12.27 38.86 -2.99
N ALA A 784 -11.46 37.81 -3.23
CA ALA A 784 -10.66 37.71 -4.43
C ALA A 784 -11.52 37.59 -5.71
N MET A 785 -12.60 36.80 -5.71
CA MET A 785 -13.52 36.68 -6.85
C MET A 785 -14.27 37.99 -7.13
N GLU A 786 -14.73 38.68 -6.08
CA GLU A 786 -15.38 40.00 -6.17
C GLU A 786 -14.40 41.07 -6.71
N HIS A 787 -13.09 40.94 -6.43
CA HIS A 787 -12.06 41.84 -6.97
C HIS A 787 -11.72 41.56 -8.45
N ILE A 788 -11.65 40.28 -8.85
CA ILE A 788 -11.26 39.89 -10.23
C ILE A 788 -12.41 40.17 -11.22
N ASP A 789 -13.57 39.55 -11.00
CA ASP A 789 -14.74 39.66 -11.89
C ASP A 789 -16.01 39.12 -11.18
N PRO A 790 -16.83 40.00 -10.57
CA PRO A 790 -18.08 39.63 -9.93
C PRO A 790 -19.09 38.94 -10.86
N GLN A 791 -19.10 39.28 -12.15
CA GLN A 791 -20.08 38.75 -13.10
C GLN A 791 -19.71 37.33 -13.52
N LYS A 792 -18.44 37.08 -13.84
CA LYS A 792 -17.94 35.74 -14.19
C LYS A 792 -18.07 34.75 -13.03
N TYR A 793 -17.71 35.16 -11.82
CA TYR A 793 -17.67 34.28 -10.64
C TYR A 793 -18.95 34.31 -9.79
N CYS A 794 -20.04 34.90 -10.30
CA CYS A 794 -21.31 35.06 -9.58
C CYS A 794 -21.79 33.76 -8.90
N LEU A 795 -21.82 32.64 -9.63
CA LEU A 795 -22.21 31.34 -9.07
C LEU A 795 -21.28 30.86 -7.95
N SER A 796 -19.97 31.09 -8.08
CA SER A 796 -18.99 30.70 -7.07
C SER A 796 -19.05 31.58 -5.81
N ILE A 797 -19.39 32.86 -5.97
CA ILE A 797 -19.66 33.77 -4.85
C ILE A 797 -20.90 33.29 -4.08
N LEU A 798 -21.96 32.85 -4.76
CA LEU A 798 -23.13 32.25 -4.13
C LEU A 798 -22.76 30.97 -3.37
N THR A 799 -21.97 30.07 -3.97
CA THR A 799 -21.47 28.85 -3.31
C THR A 799 -20.70 29.17 -2.04
N ALA A 800 -19.86 30.22 -2.04
CA ALA A 800 -19.09 30.63 -0.87
C ALA A 800 -19.98 31.07 0.31
N HIS A 801 -21.11 31.76 0.05
CA HIS A 801 -22.07 32.11 1.10
C HIS A 801 -22.84 30.88 1.62
N VAL A 802 -23.23 29.97 0.72
CA VAL A 802 -23.96 28.74 1.06
C VAL A 802 -23.11 27.76 1.86
N LYS A 803 -21.80 27.66 1.57
CA LYS A 803 -20.91 26.67 2.20
C LYS A 803 -20.42 27.04 3.60
N LYS A 804 -20.63 28.28 4.04
CA LYS A 804 -20.32 28.71 5.40
C LYS A 804 -21.12 27.93 6.45
N SER A 805 -20.62 27.91 7.67
CA SER A 805 -21.24 27.24 8.81
C SER A 805 -21.41 28.20 10.01
N PRO A 806 -22.59 28.80 10.22
CA PRO A 806 -23.87 28.56 9.52
C PRO A 806 -23.92 29.17 8.11
N PRO A 807 -24.78 28.64 7.21
CA PRO A 807 -24.88 29.11 5.83
C PRO A 807 -25.56 30.49 5.75
N GLU A 808 -25.00 31.39 4.94
CA GLU A 808 -25.48 32.78 4.77
C GLU A 808 -26.56 32.89 3.68
N LEU A 809 -27.63 32.09 3.79
CA LEU A 809 -28.67 31.99 2.75
C LEU A 809 -29.45 33.29 2.53
N GLU A 810 -29.64 34.10 3.56
CA GLU A 810 -30.31 35.41 3.43
C GLU A 810 -29.50 36.37 2.54
N ILE A 811 -28.17 36.36 2.67
CA ILE A 811 -27.27 37.19 1.84
C ILE A 811 -27.24 36.66 0.40
N ALA A 812 -27.21 35.34 0.22
CA ALA A 812 -27.26 34.73 -1.10
C ALA A 812 -28.56 35.06 -1.84
N LEU A 813 -29.72 34.98 -1.15
CA LEU A 813 -31.02 35.34 -1.72
C LEU A 813 -31.15 36.83 -2.01
N GLN A 814 -30.58 37.70 -1.17
CA GLN A 814 -30.52 39.14 -1.45
C GLN A 814 -29.71 39.42 -2.72
N LYS A 815 -28.56 38.75 -2.91
CA LYS A 815 -27.78 38.88 -4.16
C LYS A 815 -28.56 38.40 -5.39
N VAL A 816 -29.37 37.34 -5.26
CA VAL A 816 -30.27 36.88 -6.35
C VAL A 816 -31.36 37.92 -6.65
N HIS A 817 -31.89 38.57 -5.62
CA HIS A 817 -32.83 39.68 -5.78
C HIS A 817 -32.17 40.88 -6.49
N ASP A 818 -30.96 41.26 -6.11
CA ASP A 818 -30.23 42.38 -6.74
C ASP A 818 -29.92 42.08 -8.22
N LEU A 819 -29.66 40.82 -8.59
CA LEU A 819 -29.51 40.39 -9.99
C LEU A 819 -30.80 40.57 -10.81
N ARG A 820 -31.96 40.48 -10.17
CA ARG A 820 -33.28 40.68 -10.81
C ARG A 820 -33.56 42.16 -11.05
N GLU A 821 -33.18 43.03 -10.12
CA GLU A 821 -33.36 44.49 -10.25
C GLU A 821 -32.35 45.13 -11.20
N SER A 822 -31.23 44.46 -11.50
CA SER A 822 -30.24 44.96 -12.47
C SER A 822 -30.80 44.93 -13.90
N VAL A 823 -31.08 46.13 -14.45
CA VAL A 823 -31.81 46.32 -15.73
C VAL A 823 -30.91 46.18 -16.97
N THR A 824 -29.60 45.97 -16.83
CA THR A 824 -28.67 45.82 -17.97
C THR A 824 -28.41 44.34 -18.29
N PRO A 825 -28.99 43.77 -19.36
CA PRO A 825 -28.71 42.41 -19.78
C PRO A 825 -27.38 42.37 -20.50
N ASP A 826 -26.28 42.27 -19.76
CA ASP A 826 -25.02 41.87 -20.36
C ASP A 826 -25.12 40.37 -20.68
N VAL A 827 -24.89 39.97 -21.94
CA VAL A 827 -25.08 38.57 -22.41
C VAL A 827 -24.18 37.57 -21.66
N LYS A 828 -23.19 38.06 -20.90
CA LYS A 828 -22.27 37.27 -20.07
C LYS A 828 -22.66 37.18 -18.58
N ALA A 829 -23.67 37.94 -18.12
CA ALA A 829 -24.08 37.94 -16.72
C ALA A 829 -25.06 36.79 -16.42
N VAL A 830 -24.91 36.17 -15.25
CA VAL A 830 -25.79 35.08 -14.78
C VAL A 830 -27.17 35.66 -14.43
N SER A 831 -28.24 35.08 -14.98
CA SER A 831 -29.60 35.50 -14.66
C SER A 831 -30.02 35.07 -13.26
N ALA A 832 -30.95 35.81 -12.63
CA ALA A 832 -31.53 35.43 -11.34
C ALA A 832 -32.16 34.01 -11.38
N GLU A 833 -32.70 33.59 -12.53
CA GLU A 833 -33.25 32.24 -12.69
C GLU A 833 -32.18 31.15 -12.70
N GLU A 834 -31.05 31.38 -13.36
CA GLU A 834 -29.93 30.43 -13.41
C GLU A 834 -29.25 30.31 -12.05
N ALA A 835 -29.06 31.44 -11.36
CA ALA A 835 -28.56 31.48 -9.98
C ALA A 835 -29.47 30.70 -9.02
N LEU A 836 -30.79 30.87 -9.14
CA LEU A 836 -31.76 30.15 -8.31
C LEU A 836 -31.79 28.65 -8.61
N LYS A 837 -31.77 28.26 -9.89
CA LYS A 837 -31.63 26.83 -10.29
C LYS A 837 -30.36 26.22 -9.73
N TYR A 838 -29.25 26.97 -9.73
CA TYR A 838 -27.99 26.52 -9.17
C TYR A 838 -28.07 26.33 -7.63
N LEU A 839 -28.65 27.29 -6.91
CA LEU A 839 -28.84 27.19 -5.45
C LEU A 839 -29.70 25.99 -5.04
N LEU A 840 -30.72 25.64 -5.82
CA LEU A 840 -31.57 24.47 -5.61
C LEU A 840 -30.80 23.14 -5.67
N PHE A 841 -29.61 23.09 -6.30
CA PHE A 841 -28.74 21.90 -6.24
C PHE A 841 -27.92 21.83 -4.95
N LEU A 842 -27.72 22.94 -4.23
CA LEU A 842 -26.84 23.03 -3.07
C LEU A 842 -27.60 23.03 -1.73
N VAL A 843 -28.85 23.50 -1.73
CA VAL A 843 -29.67 23.76 -0.53
C VAL A 843 -31.02 23.05 -0.67
N ASP A 844 -31.57 22.57 0.45
CA ASP A 844 -32.89 21.97 0.46
C ASP A 844 -33.97 22.97 0.01
N VAL A 845 -34.94 22.48 -0.75
CA VAL A 845 -36.05 23.28 -1.29
C VAL A 845 -36.84 24.00 -0.19
N ASN A 846 -37.11 23.31 0.92
CA ASN A 846 -37.93 23.89 1.99
C ASN A 846 -37.15 24.92 2.78
N GLU A 847 -35.87 24.68 3.03
CA GLU A 847 -35.00 25.68 3.64
C GLU A 847 -34.94 26.94 2.77
N LEU A 848 -34.68 26.81 1.47
CA LEU A 848 -34.59 27.97 0.58
C LEU A 848 -35.92 28.76 0.53
N TYR A 849 -37.05 28.06 0.53
CA TYR A 849 -38.38 28.67 0.62
C TYR A 849 -38.60 29.40 1.96
N ASP A 850 -38.25 28.77 3.08
CA ASP A 850 -38.39 29.35 4.42
C ASP A 850 -37.49 30.58 4.61
N TYR A 851 -36.27 30.56 4.09
CA TYR A 851 -35.38 31.72 4.07
C TYR A 851 -35.89 32.83 3.15
N SER A 852 -36.51 32.49 2.00
CA SER A 852 -37.15 33.48 1.13
C SER A 852 -38.35 34.14 1.80
N LEU A 853 -39.15 33.42 2.60
CA LEU A 853 -40.22 34.01 3.41
C LEU A 853 -39.66 34.99 4.44
N GLY A 854 -38.47 34.70 4.98
CA GLY A 854 -37.75 35.53 5.93
C GLY A 854 -37.22 36.86 5.40
N THR A 855 -37.18 37.06 4.07
CA THR A 855 -36.83 38.37 3.47
C THR A 855 -38.02 39.33 3.41
N TYR A 856 -39.24 38.81 3.63
CA TYR A 856 -40.51 39.53 3.51
C TYR A 856 -40.86 40.02 2.09
N ASP A 857 -40.14 39.58 1.06
CA ASP A 857 -40.45 39.84 -0.34
C ASP A 857 -41.25 38.68 -0.95
N PHE A 858 -42.54 38.93 -1.20
CA PHE A 858 -43.45 37.92 -1.73
C PHE A 858 -43.16 37.53 -3.18
N ASP A 859 -42.53 38.38 -3.99
CA ASP A 859 -42.26 38.06 -5.39
C ASP A 859 -41.07 37.11 -5.52
N LEU A 860 -40.03 37.30 -4.69
CA LEU A 860 -38.94 36.35 -4.55
C LEU A 860 -39.43 34.98 -4.04
N VAL A 861 -40.34 34.98 -3.06
CA VAL A 861 -40.94 33.74 -2.52
C VAL A 861 -41.70 32.97 -3.61
N ILE A 862 -42.48 33.66 -4.44
CA ILE A 862 -43.22 33.03 -5.55
C ILE A 862 -42.24 32.44 -6.56
N MET A 863 -41.18 33.17 -6.92
CA MET A 863 -40.15 32.69 -7.84
C MET A 863 -39.46 31.42 -7.32
N VAL A 864 -39.08 31.39 -6.04
CA VAL A 864 -38.51 30.19 -5.37
C VAL A 864 -39.51 29.04 -5.39
N ALA A 865 -40.78 29.30 -5.07
CA ALA A 865 -41.83 28.28 -5.02
C ALA A 865 -42.14 27.67 -6.40
N GLU A 866 -42.21 28.49 -7.45
CA GLU A 866 -42.44 28.04 -8.84
C GLU A 866 -41.28 27.21 -9.36
N LYS A 867 -40.03 27.66 -9.18
CA LYS A 867 -38.84 26.96 -9.69
C LYS A 867 -38.51 25.71 -8.87
N SER A 868 -38.98 25.61 -7.63
CA SER A 868 -38.79 24.45 -6.76
C SER A 868 -39.91 23.39 -6.85
N GLN A 869 -40.91 23.58 -7.74
CA GLN A 869 -42.03 22.66 -7.95
C GLN A 869 -42.87 22.38 -6.68
N LYS A 870 -42.92 23.33 -5.74
CA LYS A 870 -43.78 23.23 -4.56
C LYS A 870 -45.25 23.36 -4.99
N ASP A 871 -46.15 22.61 -4.37
CA ASP A 871 -47.56 22.62 -4.77
C ASP A 871 -48.16 24.04 -4.54
N PRO A 872 -48.68 24.72 -5.57
CA PRO A 872 -49.35 26.01 -5.43
C PRO A 872 -50.46 26.01 -4.38
N LYS A 873 -51.11 24.87 -4.13
CA LYS A 873 -52.13 24.73 -3.09
C LYS A 873 -51.57 24.82 -1.66
N GLU A 874 -50.29 24.57 -1.46
CA GLU A 874 -49.66 24.64 -0.14
C GLU A 874 -49.24 26.06 0.24
N TYR A 875 -48.66 26.82 -0.70
CA TYR A 875 -48.12 28.15 -0.37
C TYR A 875 -49.06 29.32 -0.70
N LEU A 876 -49.84 29.27 -1.78
CA LEU A 876 -50.69 30.40 -2.18
C LEU A 876 -51.76 30.79 -1.13
N PRO A 877 -52.45 29.84 -0.45
CA PRO A 877 -53.42 30.21 0.59
C PRO A 877 -52.76 30.95 1.76
N PHE A 878 -51.55 30.53 2.15
CA PHE A 878 -50.78 31.17 3.21
C PHE A 878 -50.36 32.58 2.80
N LEU A 879 -49.75 32.77 1.63
CA LEU A 879 -49.32 34.08 1.14
C LEU A 879 -50.49 35.06 0.98
N ASN A 880 -51.63 34.58 0.46
CA ASN A 880 -52.84 35.41 0.29
C ASN A 880 -53.45 35.85 1.63
N THR A 881 -53.29 35.05 2.69
CA THR A 881 -53.75 35.37 4.04
C THR A 881 -52.84 36.41 4.67
N VAL A 882 -51.52 36.20 4.57
CA VAL A 882 -50.48 37.06 5.14
C VAL A 882 -50.43 38.42 4.43
N ARG A 883 -50.68 38.50 3.11
CA ARG A 883 -50.77 39.76 2.34
C ARG A 883 -51.88 40.72 2.82
N LYS A 884 -52.90 40.22 3.52
CA LYS A 884 -54.05 41.02 4.00
C LYS A 884 -53.84 41.62 5.41
N MET A 885 -52.76 41.23 6.10
CA MET A 885 -52.48 41.65 7.48
C MET A 885 -51.74 43.01 7.52
N GLU A 886 -51.83 43.72 8.65
CA GLU A 886 -51.02 44.91 8.94
C GLU A 886 -49.52 44.55 8.98
N THR A 887 -48.63 45.47 8.62
CA THR A 887 -47.22 45.17 8.32
C THR A 887 -46.45 44.53 9.48
N ASN A 888 -46.66 44.96 10.73
CA ASN A 888 -45.98 44.35 11.88
C ASN A 888 -46.61 43.00 12.24
N TYR A 889 -47.94 42.89 12.21
CA TYR A 889 -48.64 41.63 12.45
C TYR A 889 -48.36 40.58 11.36
N GLN A 890 -48.16 41.03 10.12
CA GLN A 890 -47.74 40.22 8.97
C GLN A 890 -46.37 39.59 9.24
N ARG A 891 -45.36 40.41 9.57
CA ARG A 891 -44.00 39.94 9.87
C ARG A 891 -43.96 39.04 11.10
N TYR A 892 -44.75 39.37 12.14
CA TYR A 892 -44.98 38.49 13.28
C TYR A 892 -45.49 37.10 12.86
N THR A 893 -46.52 37.06 12.01
CA THR A 893 -47.13 35.81 11.56
C THR A 893 -46.15 34.97 10.73
N ILE A 894 -45.35 35.61 9.87
CA ILE A 894 -44.28 34.98 9.09
C ILE A 894 -43.19 34.42 10.00
N ASP A 895 -42.63 35.23 10.90
CA ASP A 895 -41.56 34.79 11.80
C ASP A 895 -42.03 33.72 12.78
N ARG A 896 -43.30 33.77 13.23
CA ARG A 896 -43.91 32.70 14.04
C ARG A 896 -44.00 31.40 13.24
N HIS A 897 -44.40 31.46 11.97
CA HIS A 897 -44.44 30.30 11.07
C HIS A 897 -43.03 29.71 10.86
N LEU A 898 -42.02 30.57 10.66
CA LEU A 898 -40.62 30.19 10.51
C LEU A 898 -39.93 29.81 11.82
N LYS A 899 -40.66 29.79 12.95
CA LYS A 899 -40.13 29.52 14.31
C LYS A 899 -39.01 30.48 14.74
N ARG A 900 -38.95 31.68 14.14
CA ARG A 900 -38.05 32.78 14.47
C ARG A 900 -38.64 33.64 15.58
N TYR A 901 -38.92 33.01 16.72
CA TYR A 901 -39.74 33.61 17.79
C TYR A 901 -39.15 34.91 18.37
N THR A 902 -37.83 35.10 18.34
CA THR A 902 -37.18 36.33 18.82
C THR A 902 -37.53 37.54 17.94
N LYS A 903 -37.47 37.39 16.61
CA LYS A 903 -37.91 38.42 15.66
C LYS A 903 -39.43 38.59 15.72
N ALA A 904 -40.18 37.49 15.85
CA ALA A 904 -41.63 37.52 16.00
C ALA A 904 -42.07 38.36 17.22
N LEU A 905 -41.42 38.19 18.38
CA LEU A 905 -41.67 39.01 19.58
C LEU A 905 -41.36 40.49 19.34
N GLY A 906 -40.27 40.80 18.63
CA GLY A 906 -39.90 42.17 18.27
C GLY A 906 -40.88 42.87 17.31
N HIS A 907 -41.62 42.11 16.50
CA HIS A 907 -42.70 42.63 15.67
C HIS A 907 -44.01 42.74 16.45
N LEU A 908 -44.33 41.74 17.28
CA LEU A 908 -45.55 41.73 18.09
C LEU A 908 -45.57 42.84 19.14
N SER A 909 -44.42 43.21 19.72
CA SER A 909 -44.31 44.34 20.65
C SER A 909 -44.67 45.70 20.02
N LYS A 910 -44.64 45.80 18.68
CA LYS A 910 -44.98 47.02 17.92
C LYS A 910 -46.45 47.05 17.47
N CYS A 911 -47.21 45.98 17.69
CA CYS A 911 -48.60 45.85 17.24
C CYS A 911 -49.63 46.49 18.19
N GLY A 912 -49.20 47.14 19.28
CA GLY A 912 -50.08 47.82 20.24
C GLY A 912 -50.43 46.98 21.48
N PRO A 913 -51.04 47.60 22.52
CA PRO A 913 -51.28 46.96 23.83
C PRO A 913 -52.36 45.88 23.81
N GLU A 914 -53.29 45.91 22.85
CA GLU A 914 -54.31 44.87 22.63
C GLU A 914 -53.72 43.47 22.39
N HIS A 915 -52.50 43.39 21.83
CA HIS A 915 -51.79 42.15 21.57
C HIS A 915 -50.83 41.72 22.70
N PHE A 916 -50.77 42.46 23.83
CA PHE A 916 -49.84 42.12 24.93
C PHE A 916 -50.15 40.77 25.58
N SER A 917 -51.43 40.39 25.65
CA SER A 917 -51.83 39.06 26.15
C SER A 917 -51.32 37.93 25.25
N GLU A 918 -51.39 38.12 23.92
CA GLU A 918 -50.84 37.21 22.91
C GLU A 918 -49.30 37.16 23.01
N PHE A 919 -48.65 38.31 23.25
CA PHE A 919 -47.22 38.41 23.48
C PHE A 919 -46.78 37.62 24.72
N LEU A 920 -47.45 37.81 25.86
CA LEU A 920 -47.10 37.14 27.11
C LEU A 920 -47.30 35.61 27.01
N ASN A 921 -48.33 35.15 26.31
CA ASN A 921 -48.54 33.73 26.05
C ASN A 921 -47.43 33.16 25.17
N LEU A 922 -47.02 33.85 24.10
CA LEU A 922 -45.92 33.40 23.25
C LEU A 922 -44.60 33.31 24.01
N VAL A 923 -44.33 34.27 24.90
CA VAL A 923 -43.15 34.26 25.78
C VAL A 923 -43.18 33.04 26.72
N LYS A 924 -44.34 32.70 27.29
CA LYS A 924 -44.51 31.52 28.16
C LYS A 924 -44.30 30.23 27.38
N ASP A 925 -44.96 30.10 26.23
CA ASP A 925 -44.93 28.88 25.40
C ASP A 925 -43.53 28.58 24.85
N GLN A 926 -42.80 29.62 24.42
CA GLN A 926 -41.46 29.49 23.84
C GLN A 926 -40.33 29.75 24.83
N SER A 927 -40.65 30.03 26.10
CA SER A 927 -39.69 30.33 27.18
C SER A 927 -38.71 31.49 26.88
N GLN A 928 -39.09 32.46 26.05
CA GLN A 928 -38.22 33.56 25.59
C GLN A 928 -38.26 34.80 26.48
N TYR A 929 -38.11 34.60 27.80
CA TYR A 929 -38.25 35.68 28.78
C TYR A 929 -37.14 36.74 28.68
N CYS A 930 -35.88 36.34 28.43
CA CYS A 930 -34.75 37.26 28.37
C CYS A 930 -34.85 38.28 27.21
N GLU A 931 -35.25 37.83 26.03
CA GLU A 931 -35.45 38.74 24.88
C GLU A 931 -36.69 39.61 25.07
N ALA A 932 -37.76 39.06 25.66
CA ALA A 932 -38.97 39.82 25.97
C ALA A 932 -38.72 40.98 26.96
N LEU A 933 -37.90 40.77 27.99
CA LEU A 933 -37.52 41.80 28.96
C LEU A 933 -36.71 42.96 28.34
N LYS A 934 -36.04 42.76 27.20
CA LYS A 934 -35.32 43.84 26.48
C LYS A 934 -36.28 44.76 25.71
N LEU A 935 -37.48 44.28 25.37
CA LEU A 935 -38.42 45.01 24.52
C LEU A 935 -39.27 46.02 25.30
N TYR A 936 -39.46 45.83 26.62
CA TYR A 936 -40.23 46.72 27.48
C TYR A 936 -39.33 47.41 28.52
N PRO A 937 -39.49 48.72 28.78
CA PRO A 937 -38.74 49.41 29.83
C PRO A 937 -39.06 48.89 31.24
N SER A 938 -38.09 48.90 32.14
CA SER A 938 -38.21 48.37 33.52
C SER A 938 -39.24 49.08 34.41
N SER A 939 -39.71 50.26 34.02
CA SER A 939 -40.73 51.04 34.74
C SER A 939 -42.17 50.64 34.36
N THR A 940 -42.36 49.84 33.31
CA THR A 940 -43.68 49.46 32.80
C THR A 940 -44.31 48.31 33.58
N GLN A 941 -45.64 48.23 33.57
CA GLN A 941 -46.37 47.14 34.23
C GLN A 941 -46.14 45.81 33.47
N GLU A 942 -46.05 45.89 32.16
CA GLU A 942 -45.73 44.81 31.23
C GLU A 942 -44.40 44.13 31.59
N TYR A 943 -43.36 44.90 31.95
CA TYR A 943 -42.08 44.36 32.40
C TYR A 943 -42.21 43.59 33.73
N LYS A 944 -43.04 44.06 34.65
CA LYS A 944 -43.31 43.37 35.93
C LYS A 944 -44.04 42.05 35.70
N ASP A 945 -45.03 42.04 34.81
CA ASP A 945 -45.81 40.84 34.50
C ASP A 945 -44.95 39.77 33.79
N ILE A 946 -44.05 40.19 32.89
CA ILE A 946 -43.06 39.29 32.27
C ILE A 946 -42.07 38.76 33.32
N SER A 947 -41.60 39.62 34.23
CA SER A 947 -40.68 39.23 35.30
C SER A 947 -41.31 38.26 36.31
N ASP A 948 -42.59 38.44 36.65
CA ASP A 948 -43.33 37.52 37.52
C ASP A 948 -43.47 36.14 36.87
N ALA A 949 -43.89 36.10 35.60
CA ALA A 949 -43.97 34.86 34.82
C ALA A 949 -42.60 34.17 34.67
N TYR A 950 -41.53 34.95 34.48
CA TYR A 950 -40.18 34.41 34.38
C TYR A 950 -39.70 33.80 35.71
N GLY A 951 -39.95 34.48 36.82
CA GLY A 951 -39.63 33.97 38.15
C GLY A 951 -40.39 32.66 38.47
N GLU A 952 -41.68 32.57 38.12
CA GLU A 952 -42.46 31.34 38.30
C GLU A 952 -41.94 30.19 37.43
N TYR A 953 -41.58 30.48 36.19
CA TYR A 953 -40.93 29.50 35.30
C TYR A 953 -39.61 28.97 35.88
N LEU A 954 -38.78 29.84 36.44
CA LEU A 954 -37.52 29.45 37.07
C LEU A 954 -37.73 28.61 38.34
N ILE A 955 -38.77 28.90 39.14
CA ILE A 955 -39.18 28.05 40.27
C ILE A 955 -39.56 26.65 39.78
N GLN A 956 -40.37 26.53 38.72
CA GLN A 956 -40.75 25.23 38.16
C GLN A 956 -39.54 24.41 37.69
N LYS A 957 -38.47 25.08 37.23
CA LYS A 957 -37.20 24.46 36.85
C LYS A 957 -36.26 24.18 38.03
N GLN A 958 -36.68 24.46 39.26
CA GLN A 958 -35.86 24.38 40.49
C GLN A 958 -34.62 25.28 40.48
N LEU A 959 -34.62 26.33 39.67
CA LEU A 959 -33.58 27.37 39.66
C LEU A 959 -33.98 28.49 40.63
N PHE A 960 -34.09 28.14 41.91
CA PHE A 960 -34.64 29.01 42.95
C PHE A 960 -33.86 30.31 43.13
N GLU A 961 -32.53 30.28 43.03
CA GLU A 961 -31.69 31.47 43.19
C GLU A 961 -31.91 32.49 42.07
N GLN A 962 -31.97 32.03 40.82
CA GLN A 962 -32.23 32.90 39.67
C GLN A 962 -33.65 33.47 39.74
N ALA A 963 -34.64 32.65 40.12
CA ALA A 963 -36.01 33.12 40.32
C ALA A 963 -36.08 34.24 41.37
N ALA A 964 -35.41 34.04 42.51
CA ALA A 964 -35.38 34.99 43.60
C ALA A 964 -34.79 36.35 43.19
N LEU A 965 -33.70 36.33 42.41
CA LEU A 965 -33.08 37.55 41.86
C LEU A 965 -34.02 38.31 40.92
N ILE A 966 -34.75 37.60 40.06
CA ILE A 966 -35.73 38.22 39.15
C ILE A 966 -36.90 38.84 39.93
N PHE A 967 -37.45 38.13 40.92
CA PHE A 967 -38.51 38.67 41.78
C PHE A 967 -38.03 39.89 42.59
N ALA A 968 -36.83 39.83 43.16
CA ALA A 968 -36.25 40.94 43.91
C ALA A 968 -36.06 42.19 43.02
N ARG A 969 -35.56 41.99 41.79
CA ARG A 969 -35.39 43.08 40.80
C ARG A 969 -36.73 43.67 40.34
N ALA A 970 -37.79 42.85 40.25
CA ALA A 970 -39.14 43.29 39.89
C ALA A 970 -39.91 43.95 41.05
N GLY A 971 -39.35 43.98 42.26
CA GLY A 971 -39.99 44.52 43.46
C GLY A 971 -40.99 43.57 44.13
N ILE A 972 -40.97 42.28 43.80
CA ILE A 972 -41.86 41.24 44.34
C ILE A 972 -41.15 40.52 45.51
N PHE A 973 -40.88 41.26 46.59
CA PHE A 973 -39.98 40.82 47.67
C PHE A 973 -40.46 39.57 48.44
N ALA A 974 -41.77 39.35 48.55
CA ALA A 974 -42.32 38.18 49.23
C ALA A 974 -41.97 36.86 48.49
N LYS A 975 -42.23 36.78 47.17
CA LYS A 975 -41.85 35.62 46.34
C LYS A 975 -40.32 35.45 46.30
N ALA A 976 -39.57 36.57 46.30
CA ALA A 976 -38.10 36.54 46.33
C ALA A 976 -37.55 35.91 47.61
N LEU A 977 -38.13 36.26 48.77
CA LEU A 977 -37.73 35.72 50.07
C LEU A 977 -37.90 34.19 50.10
N ASP A 978 -39.07 33.70 49.71
CA ASP A 978 -39.37 32.26 49.70
C ASP A 978 -38.44 31.51 48.74
N ALA A 979 -38.14 32.09 47.58
CA ALA A 979 -37.21 31.51 46.62
C ALA A 979 -35.76 31.48 47.15
N PHE A 980 -35.26 32.54 47.81
CA PHE A 980 -33.93 32.52 48.45
C PHE A 980 -33.84 31.54 49.62
N GLN A 981 -34.93 31.32 50.36
CA GLN A 981 -34.98 30.29 51.39
C GLN A 981 -34.87 28.87 50.82
N ASN A 982 -35.37 28.66 49.61
CA ASN A 982 -35.29 27.36 48.94
C ASN A 982 -33.96 27.15 48.21
N SER A 983 -33.27 28.22 47.78
CA SER A 983 -31.92 28.12 47.22
C SER A 983 -30.81 27.91 48.25
N GLY A 984 -31.06 28.22 49.53
CA GLY A 984 -30.03 28.23 50.56
C GLY A 984 -29.22 29.52 50.62
N SER A 985 -29.58 30.56 49.84
CA SER A 985 -28.87 31.85 49.79
C SER A 985 -29.28 32.75 50.97
N TRP A 986 -28.86 32.36 52.18
CA TRP A 986 -29.31 32.96 53.44
C TRP A 986 -29.05 34.46 53.56
N GLN A 987 -27.94 34.96 53.02
CA GLN A 987 -27.61 36.39 53.05
C GLN A 987 -28.67 37.22 52.33
N GLN A 988 -29.06 36.81 51.12
CA GLN A 988 -30.06 37.49 50.31
C GLN A 988 -31.46 37.34 50.92
N ALA A 989 -31.78 36.18 51.51
CA ALA A 989 -33.03 36.00 52.26
C ALA A 989 -33.14 36.99 53.43
N LEU A 990 -32.07 37.21 54.21
CA LEU A 990 -32.06 38.20 55.29
C LEU A 990 -32.17 39.63 54.77
N CYS A 991 -31.54 39.96 53.64
CA CYS A 991 -31.72 41.26 52.97
C CYS A 991 -33.18 41.49 52.57
N MET A 992 -33.86 40.49 51.99
CA MET A 992 -35.28 40.60 51.62
C MET A 992 -36.18 40.69 52.86
N ALA A 993 -35.88 39.93 53.92
CA ALA A 993 -36.60 40.01 55.19
C ALA A 993 -36.50 41.40 55.84
N SER A 994 -35.34 42.06 55.70
CA SER A 994 -35.14 43.46 56.12
C SER A 994 -36.00 44.44 55.29
N GLN A 995 -36.03 44.28 53.96
CA GLN A 995 -36.89 45.09 53.07
C GLN A 995 -38.38 44.92 53.37
N LEU A 996 -38.79 43.74 53.86
CA LEU A 996 -40.15 43.44 54.31
C LEU A 996 -40.45 43.85 55.76
N GLY A 997 -39.47 44.41 56.49
CA GLY A 997 -39.65 44.92 57.85
C GLY A 997 -39.81 43.83 58.93
N TYR A 998 -39.09 42.71 58.83
CA TYR A 998 -39.19 41.62 59.82
C TYR A 998 -38.67 42.06 61.21
N THR A 999 -39.39 41.64 62.27
CA THR A 999 -38.97 41.86 63.67
C THR A 999 -37.78 40.95 64.03
N LYS A 1000 -37.04 41.30 65.10
CA LYS A 1000 -35.87 40.52 65.55
C LYS A 1000 -36.20 39.04 65.81
N ASP A 1001 -37.37 38.75 66.39
CA ASP A 1001 -37.81 37.37 66.65
C ASP A 1001 -38.09 36.59 65.34
N LYS A 1002 -38.68 37.26 64.34
CA LYS A 1002 -38.92 36.66 63.02
C LYS A 1002 -37.60 36.41 62.27
N LEU A 1003 -36.62 37.29 62.42
CA LEU A 1003 -35.28 37.11 61.85
C LEU A 1003 -34.53 35.95 62.53
N SER A 1004 -34.63 35.81 63.85
CA SER A 1004 -34.03 34.67 64.58
C SER A 1004 -34.64 33.33 64.16
N ASN A 1005 -35.97 33.27 63.99
CA ASN A 1005 -36.66 32.08 63.49
C ASN A 1005 -36.28 31.75 62.03
N LEU A 1006 -36.15 32.77 61.18
CA LEU A 1006 -35.68 32.59 59.80
C LEU A 1006 -34.23 32.09 59.76
N ALA A 1007 -33.34 32.67 60.57
CA ALA A 1007 -31.94 32.25 60.67
C ALA A 1007 -31.81 30.79 61.14
N ARG A 1008 -32.59 30.37 62.14
CA ARG A 1008 -32.62 28.98 62.62
C ARG A 1008 -33.15 28.01 61.55
N SER A 1009 -34.21 28.38 60.84
CA SER A 1009 -34.73 27.57 59.73
C SER A 1009 -33.73 27.42 58.58
N MET A 1010 -33.01 28.50 58.25
CA MET A 1010 -31.97 28.49 57.22
C MET A 1010 -30.74 27.72 57.66
N ALA A 1011 -30.32 27.82 58.93
CA ALA A 1011 -29.23 27.02 59.48
C ALA A 1011 -29.52 25.52 59.32
N GLY A 1012 -30.74 25.07 59.66
CA GLY A 1012 -31.15 23.68 59.43
C GLY A 1012 -31.06 23.24 57.96
N LYS A 1013 -31.54 24.07 57.02
CA LYS A 1013 -31.42 23.77 55.58
C LYS A 1013 -29.96 23.74 55.09
N LEU A 1014 -29.09 24.60 55.62
CA LEU A 1014 -27.68 24.62 55.27
C LEU A 1014 -26.94 23.39 55.80
N VAL A 1015 -27.33 22.88 56.97
CA VAL A 1015 -26.84 21.60 57.51
C VAL A 1015 -27.25 20.43 56.60
N GLU A 1016 -28.50 20.39 56.13
CA GLU A 1016 -28.94 19.38 55.14
C GLU A 1016 -28.10 19.43 53.84
N GLN A 1017 -27.60 20.61 53.46
CA GLN A 1017 -26.73 20.82 52.30
C GLN A 1017 -25.24 20.61 52.59
N ARG A 1018 -24.86 20.15 53.79
CA ARG A 1018 -23.47 20.00 54.28
C ARG A 1018 -22.65 21.30 54.32
N LYS A 1019 -23.32 22.46 54.36
CA LYS A 1019 -22.69 23.78 54.48
C LYS A 1019 -22.56 24.21 55.93
N HIS A 1020 -21.81 23.44 56.70
CA HIS A 1020 -21.68 23.62 58.15
C HIS A 1020 -21.05 24.97 58.56
N ALA A 1021 -20.11 25.49 57.76
CA ALA A 1021 -19.51 26.81 57.98
C ALA A 1021 -20.55 27.95 57.98
N GLU A 1022 -21.43 27.95 56.98
CA GLU A 1022 -22.44 29.00 56.79
C GLU A 1022 -23.55 28.90 57.84
N ALA A 1023 -23.94 27.66 58.20
CA ALA A 1023 -24.90 27.41 59.27
C ALA A 1023 -24.38 27.90 60.64
N ALA A 1024 -23.11 27.66 60.94
CA ALA A 1024 -22.48 28.15 62.17
C ALA A 1024 -22.46 29.68 62.25
N ILE A 1025 -22.22 30.40 61.14
CA ILE A 1025 -22.27 31.86 61.10
C ILE A 1025 -23.67 32.39 61.40
N LEU A 1026 -24.72 31.76 60.85
CA LEU A 1026 -26.11 32.14 61.14
C LEU A 1026 -26.44 31.98 62.63
N LEU A 1027 -26.00 30.88 63.24
CA LEU A 1027 -26.24 30.62 64.65
C LEU A 1027 -25.42 31.53 65.57
N GLU A 1028 -24.17 31.79 65.23
CA GLU A 1028 -23.29 32.71 65.98
C GLU A 1028 -23.83 34.15 65.95
N GLN A 1029 -24.17 34.67 64.76
CA GLN A 1029 -24.45 36.09 64.56
C GLN A 1029 -25.91 36.48 64.79
N TYR A 1030 -26.87 35.62 64.42
CA TYR A 1030 -28.30 35.98 64.43
C TYR A 1030 -29.12 35.28 65.50
N THR A 1031 -28.71 34.08 65.96
CA THR A 1031 -29.37 33.39 67.08
C THR A 1031 -28.58 33.43 68.39
N GLN A 1032 -27.30 33.84 68.34
CA GLN A 1032 -26.39 33.89 69.49
C GLN A 1032 -26.19 32.53 70.18
N ASP A 1033 -26.30 31.44 69.43
CA ASP A 1033 -26.13 30.07 69.93
C ASP A 1033 -24.71 29.57 69.61
N TYR A 1034 -23.76 29.95 70.47
CA TYR A 1034 -22.34 29.71 70.24
C TYR A 1034 -21.95 28.24 70.39
N GLU A 1035 -22.68 27.49 71.23
CA GLU A 1035 -22.38 26.08 71.49
C GLU A 1035 -22.79 25.21 70.31
N GLU A 1036 -24.00 25.41 69.79
CA GLU A 1036 -24.47 24.74 68.58
C GLU A 1036 -23.62 25.13 67.35
N ALA A 1037 -23.20 26.38 67.24
CA ALA A 1037 -22.29 26.83 66.18
C ALA A 1037 -20.93 26.09 66.21
N VAL A 1038 -20.32 25.91 67.39
CA VAL A 1038 -19.05 25.18 67.52
C VAL A 1038 -19.24 23.69 67.20
N LEU A 1039 -20.34 23.07 67.65
CA LEU A 1039 -20.64 21.68 67.35
C LEU A 1039 -20.83 21.43 65.86
N LEU A 1040 -21.52 22.32 65.14
CA LEU A 1040 -21.67 22.23 63.68
C LEU A 1040 -20.32 22.36 62.96
N LEU A 1041 -19.43 23.24 63.42
CA LEU A 1041 -18.10 23.38 62.82
C LEU A 1041 -17.24 22.11 63.03
N LEU A 1042 -17.37 21.45 64.19
CA LEU A 1042 -16.72 20.17 64.46
C LEU A 1042 -17.27 19.05 63.59
N GLU A 1043 -18.60 18.99 63.40
CA GLU A 1043 -19.25 18.04 62.49
C GLU A 1043 -18.78 18.22 61.03
N GLY A 1044 -18.57 19.47 60.60
CA GLY A 1044 -18.05 19.82 59.29
C GLY A 1044 -16.53 19.72 59.13
N ALA A 1045 -15.79 19.20 60.12
CA ALA A 1045 -14.32 19.12 60.15
C ALA A 1045 -13.59 20.48 59.95
N LEU A 1046 -14.23 21.59 60.35
CA LEU A 1046 -13.67 22.96 60.26
C LEU A 1046 -12.92 23.34 61.54
N TRP A 1047 -11.83 22.61 61.78
CA TRP A 1047 -11.13 22.62 63.07
C TRP A 1047 -10.58 24.00 63.47
N GLU A 1048 -9.97 24.74 62.54
CA GLU A 1048 -9.37 26.04 62.84
C GLU A 1048 -10.41 27.09 63.29
N GLU A 1049 -11.57 27.10 62.65
CA GLU A 1049 -12.65 28.04 62.96
C GLU A 1049 -13.38 27.66 64.26
N ALA A 1050 -13.60 26.36 64.50
CA ALA A 1050 -14.12 25.87 65.77
C ALA A 1050 -13.20 26.29 66.93
N LEU A 1051 -11.88 26.13 66.78
CA LEU A 1051 -10.88 26.51 67.77
C LEU A 1051 -10.90 28.03 68.02
N ARG A 1052 -11.00 28.84 66.96
CA ARG A 1052 -11.12 30.29 67.06
C ARG A 1052 -12.35 30.72 67.85
N LEU A 1053 -13.52 30.12 67.61
CA LEU A 1053 -14.76 30.44 68.34
C LEU A 1053 -14.68 30.04 69.82
N ILE A 1054 -14.12 28.86 70.11
CA ILE A 1054 -13.87 28.39 71.49
C ILE A 1054 -13.06 29.42 72.28
N HIS A 1055 -11.95 29.90 71.70
CA HIS A 1055 -11.11 30.92 72.34
C HIS A 1055 -11.76 32.30 72.38
N LYS A 1056 -12.48 32.72 71.32
CA LYS A 1056 -13.18 34.01 71.24
C LYS A 1056 -14.22 34.19 72.34
N TYR A 1057 -14.97 33.13 72.66
CA TYR A 1057 -16.02 33.15 73.68
C TYR A 1057 -15.57 32.59 75.03
N GLY A 1058 -14.30 32.26 75.20
CA GLY A 1058 -13.73 31.78 76.47
C GLY A 1058 -14.25 30.42 76.94
N ARG A 1059 -14.79 29.59 76.04
CA ARG A 1059 -15.39 28.27 76.33
C ARG A 1059 -14.37 27.14 76.25
N LEU A 1060 -13.29 27.25 77.02
CA LEU A 1060 -12.21 26.23 77.06
C LEU A 1060 -12.70 24.85 77.53
N ASP A 1061 -13.87 24.78 78.16
CA ASP A 1061 -14.56 23.53 78.47
C ASP A 1061 -14.81 22.68 77.21
N ILE A 1062 -15.27 23.30 76.11
CA ILE A 1062 -15.59 22.62 74.84
C ILE A 1062 -14.33 22.05 74.15
N LEU A 1063 -13.17 22.67 74.42
CA LEU A 1063 -11.88 22.21 73.89
C LEU A 1063 -11.57 20.78 74.36
N GLU A 1064 -11.78 20.51 75.64
CA GLU A 1064 -11.52 19.20 76.23
C GLU A 1064 -12.69 18.22 76.00
N THR A 1065 -13.94 18.69 76.06
CA THR A 1065 -15.12 17.80 75.98
C THR A 1065 -15.47 17.38 74.56
N ASN A 1066 -15.23 18.22 73.54
CA ASN A 1066 -15.69 17.98 72.18
C ASN A 1066 -14.57 18.10 71.14
N PHE A 1067 -13.70 19.12 71.21
CA PHE A 1067 -12.70 19.36 70.16
C PHE A 1067 -11.63 18.26 70.10
N LYS A 1068 -10.94 17.97 71.21
CA LYS A 1068 -9.90 16.92 71.26
C LYS A 1068 -10.44 15.51 70.94
N PRO A 1069 -11.60 15.08 71.48
CA PRO A 1069 -12.22 13.83 71.08
C PRO A 1069 -12.53 13.77 69.57
N ALA A 1070 -13.07 14.86 68.99
CA ALA A 1070 -13.46 14.89 67.58
C ALA A 1070 -12.26 14.75 66.62
N ILE A 1071 -11.12 15.40 66.90
CA ILE A 1071 -9.92 15.24 66.04
C ILE A 1071 -9.33 13.82 66.14
N LEU A 1072 -9.39 13.18 67.31
CA LEU A 1072 -8.93 11.80 67.49
C LEU A 1072 -9.89 10.78 66.84
N GLU A 1073 -11.19 11.06 66.85
CA GLU A 1073 -12.21 10.26 66.15
C GLU A 1073 -12.07 10.39 64.63
N ALA A 1074 -11.88 11.61 64.11
CA ALA A 1074 -11.61 11.86 62.71
C ALA A 1074 -10.34 11.14 62.24
N GLN A 1075 -9.27 11.13 63.05
CA GLN A 1075 -8.03 10.42 62.74
C GLN A 1075 -8.27 8.91 62.56
N LYS A 1076 -9.01 8.29 63.48
CA LYS A 1076 -9.36 6.86 63.39
C LYS A 1076 -10.23 6.58 62.17
N SER A 1077 -11.22 7.43 61.90
CA SER A 1077 -12.10 7.31 60.74
C SER A 1077 -11.32 7.34 59.42
N HIS A 1078 -10.42 8.32 59.25
CA HIS A 1078 -9.59 8.43 58.06
C HIS A 1078 -8.60 7.26 57.92
N LEU A 1079 -8.02 6.78 59.03
CA LEU A 1079 -7.11 5.63 58.99
C LEU A 1079 -7.84 4.36 58.53
N ILE A 1080 -9.03 4.08 59.08
CA ILE A 1080 -9.87 2.95 58.66
C ILE A 1080 -10.28 3.09 57.19
N PHE A 1081 -10.65 4.30 56.76
CA PHE A 1081 -11.02 4.57 55.38
C PHE A 1081 -9.86 4.28 54.42
N VAL A 1082 -8.67 4.85 54.66
CA VAL A 1082 -7.51 4.68 53.78
C VAL A 1082 -7.08 3.21 53.71
N ASP A 1083 -7.08 2.49 54.83
CA ASP A 1083 -6.77 1.06 54.86
C ASP A 1083 -7.81 0.20 54.11
N SER A 1084 -9.10 0.55 54.24
CA SER A 1084 -10.16 -0.11 53.46
C SER A 1084 -10.02 0.11 51.94
N GLN A 1085 -9.57 1.29 51.52
CA GLN A 1085 -9.31 1.57 50.10
C GLN A 1085 -8.07 0.83 49.60
N LYS A 1086 -7.00 0.76 50.41
CA LYS A 1086 -5.78 -0.02 50.13
C LYS A 1086 -6.11 -1.48 49.88
N THR A 1087 -6.86 -2.10 50.79
CA THR A 1087 -7.24 -3.51 50.70
C THR A 1087 -8.17 -3.80 49.51
N ALA A 1088 -9.14 -2.93 49.24
CA ALA A 1088 -10.01 -3.05 48.07
C ALA A 1088 -9.24 -2.90 46.75
N PHE A 1089 -8.33 -1.92 46.65
CA PHE A 1089 -7.52 -1.68 45.46
C PHE A 1089 -6.62 -2.88 45.12
N LEU A 1090 -5.91 -3.43 46.10
CA LEU A 1090 -5.06 -4.61 45.90
C LEU A 1090 -5.88 -5.82 45.44
N ARG A 1091 -7.04 -6.07 46.06
CA ARG A 1091 -7.93 -7.17 45.68
C ARG A 1091 -8.37 -7.09 44.22
N HIS A 1092 -8.81 -5.90 43.78
CA HIS A 1092 -9.27 -5.70 42.40
C HIS A 1092 -8.13 -5.75 41.38
N LYS A 1093 -6.94 -5.23 41.73
CA LYS A 1093 -5.73 -5.32 40.90
C LYS A 1093 -5.34 -6.79 40.66
N SER A 1094 -5.22 -7.59 41.71
CA SER A 1094 -4.89 -9.02 41.58
C SER A 1094 -5.93 -9.78 40.78
N ARG A 1095 -7.22 -9.45 40.92
CA ARG A 1095 -8.29 -10.10 40.15
C ARG A 1095 -8.21 -9.76 38.66
N LEU A 1096 -7.93 -8.51 38.32
CA LEU A 1096 -7.80 -8.06 36.92
C LEU A 1096 -6.69 -8.82 36.19
N GLN A 1097 -5.56 -9.07 36.87
CA GLN A 1097 -4.46 -9.85 36.31
C GLN A 1097 -4.91 -11.28 35.95
N VAL A 1098 -5.60 -11.97 36.87
CA VAL A 1098 -6.14 -13.33 36.63
C VAL A 1098 -7.11 -13.35 35.45
N VAL A 1099 -7.99 -12.33 35.32
CA VAL A 1099 -8.95 -12.27 34.20
C VAL A 1099 -8.23 -12.08 32.86
N ARG A 1100 -7.14 -11.31 32.82
CA ARG A 1100 -6.33 -11.14 31.60
C ARG A 1100 -5.66 -12.46 31.19
N GLU A 1101 -5.02 -13.16 32.12
CA GLU A 1101 -4.40 -14.46 31.87
C GLU A 1101 -5.41 -15.52 31.39
N LEU A 1102 -6.64 -15.51 31.93
CA LEU A 1102 -7.70 -16.43 31.49
C LEU A 1102 -8.19 -16.12 30.07
N LYS A 1103 -8.23 -14.84 29.67
CA LYS A 1103 -8.61 -14.45 28.30
C LYS A 1103 -7.52 -14.77 27.29
N GLU A 1104 -6.26 -14.60 27.66
CA GLU A 1104 -5.11 -14.94 26.81
C GLU A 1104 -5.06 -16.45 26.53
N LYS A 1105 -5.17 -17.28 27.57
CA LYS A 1105 -5.25 -18.75 27.44
C LYS A 1105 -6.45 -19.23 26.61
N ALA A 1106 -7.57 -18.50 26.64
CA ALA A 1106 -8.74 -18.80 25.82
C ALA A 1106 -8.55 -18.39 24.34
N CYS A 1107 -7.64 -17.46 24.06
CA CYS A 1107 -7.28 -17.06 22.71
C CYS A 1107 -6.28 -18.06 22.09
N GLU A 1108 -5.33 -18.53 22.89
CA GLU A 1108 -4.35 -19.56 22.48
C GLU A 1108 -5.01 -20.92 22.18
N SER A 1109 -6.02 -21.33 22.96
CA SER A 1109 -6.74 -22.60 22.73
C SER A 1109 -7.59 -22.64 21.44
N LEU A 1110 -7.78 -21.51 20.78
CA LEU A 1110 -8.42 -21.41 19.46
C LEU A 1110 -7.44 -21.55 18.29
N GLN A 1111 -6.12 -21.54 18.54
CA GLN A 1111 -5.09 -21.66 17.50
C GLN A 1111 -4.69 -23.12 17.17
N ASP A 1112 -5.02 -24.10 18.02
CA ASP A 1112 -4.58 -25.51 17.86
C ASP A 1112 -5.39 -26.36 16.85
N TYR A 1113 -6.34 -25.76 16.10
CA TYR A 1113 -6.95 -26.41 14.93
C TYR A 1113 -6.36 -25.82 13.65
N GLU A 1114 -5.38 -26.52 13.06
CA GLU A 1114 -4.84 -26.24 11.73
C GLU A 1114 -5.95 -26.37 10.66
N MET A 1115 -6.46 -25.22 10.22
CA MET A 1115 -7.21 -25.04 8.97
C MET A 1115 -6.58 -23.82 8.26
N PRO A 1116 -6.37 -23.83 6.93
CA PRO A 1116 -5.70 -22.74 6.23
C PRO A 1116 -6.47 -21.43 6.42
N ASN A 1117 -5.77 -20.39 6.84
CA ASN A 1117 -6.29 -19.05 7.13
C ASN A 1117 -7.19 -18.50 6.02
N CYS A 1118 -8.50 -18.69 6.18
CA CYS A 1118 -9.55 -17.93 5.53
C CYS A 1118 -10.04 -16.87 6.52
N LEU A 1119 -9.53 -15.65 6.41
CA LEU A 1119 -10.11 -14.46 7.04
C LEU A 1119 -11.15 -13.84 6.11
N GLU A 1120 -12.21 -14.60 5.83
CA GLU A 1120 -13.51 -14.08 5.42
C GLU A 1120 -14.58 -14.69 6.33
N LEU A 1121 -14.82 -14.07 7.49
CA LEU A 1121 -15.98 -14.38 8.32
C LEU A 1121 -16.63 -13.07 8.79
N ASP A 1122 -17.19 -12.33 7.83
CA ASP A 1122 -18.33 -11.44 8.08
C ASP A 1122 -19.35 -11.43 6.91
N LEU A 1123 -19.36 -12.51 6.13
CA LEU A 1123 -20.33 -12.80 5.08
C LEU A 1123 -21.11 -14.08 5.42
N PHE A 1124 -21.98 -14.02 6.42
CA PHE A 1124 -23.15 -14.91 6.45
C PHE A 1124 -24.40 -14.07 6.24
N SER A 1125 -24.77 -13.98 4.97
CA SER A 1125 -26.14 -13.63 4.57
C SER A 1125 -27.04 -14.84 4.83
N GLU A 1126 -28.26 -14.53 5.28
CA GLU A 1126 -29.32 -15.48 5.60
C GLU A 1126 -29.73 -16.26 4.35
N THR A 1127 -29.39 -17.55 4.26
CA THR A 1127 -30.22 -18.68 3.74
C THR A 1127 -29.34 -19.91 3.46
N SER A 1128 -29.22 -20.83 4.43
CA SER A 1128 -29.17 -22.29 4.17
C SER A 1128 -28.99 -23.05 5.49
N SER A 1129 -30.03 -23.76 5.88
CA SER A 1129 -30.01 -24.85 6.85
C SER A 1129 -29.37 -26.11 6.25
N VAL A 1130 -28.68 -26.90 7.09
CA VAL A 1130 -28.37 -28.37 7.08
C VAL A 1130 -26.95 -28.54 7.67
N VAL A 1131 -26.78 -28.84 8.98
CA VAL A 1131 -26.56 -30.17 9.61
C VAL A 1131 -25.39 -30.91 8.95
N THR A 1132 -24.20 -31.17 9.53
CA THR A 1132 -23.79 -32.01 10.71
C THR A 1132 -22.24 -31.90 10.79
N ALA A 1133 -21.49 -32.04 11.89
CA ALA A 1133 -21.46 -33.09 12.93
C ALA A 1133 -20.60 -32.57 14.14
N SER A 1134 -21.13 -32.54 15.37
CA SER A 1134 -20.88 -33.48 16.52
C SER A 1134 -19.43 -33.50 17.04
N ASP A 1135 -19.09 -33.38 18.33
CA ASP A 1135 -19.84 -33.36 19.58
C ASP A 1135 -18.87 -32.98 20.73
N MET A 1136 -19.36 -32.27 21.77
CA MET A 1136 -19.09 -32.44 23.22
C MET A 1136 -18.94 -31.14 24.03
N ASN A 1137 -19.99 -30.91 24.86
CA ASN A 1137 -20.03 -30.30 26.20
C ASN A 1137 -19.73 -28.78 26.37
N SER A 1138 -20.58 -27.94 26.96
CA SER A 1138 -21.88 -28.15 27.61
C SER A 1138 -22.60 -26.80 27.86
N LYS A 1139 -23.91 -26.81 27.58
CA LYS A 1139 -25.03 -26.12 28.27
C LYS A 1139 -24.84 -24.65 28.72
N TYR A 1140 -25.29 -23.70 27.89
CA TYR A 1140 -26.35 -22.76 28.25
C TYR A 1140 -27.13 -22.36 27.00
N SER A 1141 -28.45 -22.54 27.06
CA SER A 1141 -29.39 -22.32 25.96
C SER A 1141 -29.45 -20.84 25.55
N HIS A 1142 -28.88 -20.49 24.40
CA HIS A 1142 -29.20 -19.22 23.73
C HIS A 1142 -30.43 -19.39 22.85
N SER A 1143 -31.59 -19.25 23.49
CA SER A 1143 -32.86 -19.02 22.79
C SER A 1143 -32.82 -17.67 22.07
N ASN A 1144 -33.18 -17.70 20.79
CA ASN A 1144 -33.52 -16.57 19.94
C ASN A 1144 -34.19 -15.39 20.68
N SER A 1145 -33.61 -14.18 20.61
CA SER A 1145 -34.40 -12.93 20.65
C SER A 1145 -33.60 -11.69 20.22
N ARG A 1146 -33.41 -11.51 18.90
CA ARG A 1146 -32.93 -10.25 18.26
C ARG A 1146 -33.92 -9.07 18.38
N ILE A 1147 -34.91 -9.11 19.27
CA ILE A 1147 -36.02 -8.13 19.34
C ILE A 1147 -36.10 -7.35 20.68
N SER A 1148 -35.31 -7.67 21.71
CA SER A 1148 -35.61 -7.18 23.08
C SER A 1148 -34.81 -5.97 23.62
N ALA A 1149 -34.09 -5.20 22.79
CA ALA A 1149 -33.29 -4.03 23.23
C ALA A 1149 -33.97 -2.65 23.08
N ARG A 1150 -35.29 -2.60 22.78
CA ARG A 1150 -36.00 -1.34 22.48
C ARG A 1150 -36.59 -0.59 23.67
N SER A 1151 -36.54 -1.10 24.90
CA SER A 1151 -37.08 -0.39 26.09
C SER A 1151 -35.97 0.13 27.02
N SER A 1152 -36.17 1.33 27.56
CA SER A 1152 -35.27 1.96 28.54
C SER A 1152 -35.00 1.10 29.78
N LYS A 1153 -35.95 0.23 30.16
CA LYS A 1153 -35.79 -0.77 31.23
C LYS A 1153 -34.79 -1.87 30.87
N ASN A 1154 -34.82 -2.38 29.63
CA ASN A 1154 -33.88 -3.41 29.18
C ASN A 1154 -32.49 -2.83 28.89
N ARG A 1155 -32.40 -1.58 28.42
CA ARG A 1155 -31.12 -0.86 28.29
C ARG A 1155 -30.45 -0.65 29.65
N ARG A 1156 -31.20 -0.21 30.66
CA ARG A 1156 -30.70 -0.12 32.05
C ARG A 1156 -30.30 -1.49 32.61
N LYS A 1157 -31.00 -2.57 32.27
CA LYS A 1157 -30.66 -3.93 32.71
C LYS A 1157 -29.38 -4.45 32.03
N ALA A 1158 -29.14 -4.08 30.77
CA ALA A 1158 -27.90 -4.39 30.06
C ALA A 1158 -26.71 -3.53 30.55
N GLU A 1159 -26.92 -2.24 30.80
CA GLU A 1159 -25.92 -1.34 31.41
C GLU A 1159 -25.53 -1.81 32.82
N ARG A 1160 -26.49 -2.24 33.65
CA ARG A 1160 -26.19 -2.83 34.97
C ARG A 1160 -25.37 -4.11 34.92
N LYS A 1161 -25.48 -4.90 33.85
CA LYS A 1161 -24.66 -6.11 33.67
C LYS A 1161 -23.20 -5.80 33.30
N ARG A 1162 -22.91 -4.59 32.81
CA ARG A 1162 -21.55 -4.15 32.45
C ARG A 1162 -20.70 -3.77 33.65
N TYR A 1163 -21.32 -3.25 34.71
CA TYR A 1163 -20.66 -2.90 35.97
C TYR A 1163 -20.73 -4.05 37.00
N SER A 1164 -20.97 -5.29 36.55
CA SER A 1164 -21.11 -6.43 37.45
C SER A 1164 -19.73 -7.00 37.78
N LEU A 1165 -19.32 -6.89 39.03
CA LEU A 1165 -18.12 -7.54 39.58
C LEU A 1165 -18.28 -9.06 39.80
N LYS A 1166 -19.20 -9.72 39.07
CA LYS A 1166 -19.44 -11.15 39.23
C LYS A 1166 -18.34 -11.91 38.50
N GLU A 1167 -17.62 -12.75 39.23
CA GLU A 1167 -16.55 -13.60 38.69
C GLU A 1167 -17.07 -14.51 37.55
N GLY A 1168 -16.37 -14.49 36.42
CA GLY A 1168 -16.72 -15.21 35.19
C GLY A 1168 -17.73 -14.50 34.30
N SER A 1169 -18.06 -13.24 34.57
CA SER A 1169 -18.95 -12.47 33.70
C SER A 1169 -18.21 -11.94 32.45
N PRO A 1170 -18.88 -11.81 31.28
CA PRO A 1170 -18.22 -11.41 30.03
C PRO A 1170 -17.55 -10.02 30.06
N PHE A 1171 -17.97 -9.14 30.97
CA PHE A 1171 -17.50 -7.75 31.09
C PHE A 1171 -16.78 -7.48 32.42
N GLU A 1172 -16.30 -8.54 33.09
CA GLU A 1172 -15.68 -8.45 34.41
C GLU A 1172 -14.44 -7.53 34.41
N ASP A 1173 -13.64 -7.53 33.34
CA ASP A 1173 -12.48 -6.68 33.16
C ASP A 1173 -12.82 -5.19 33.14
N MET A 1174 -13.86 -4.80 32.39
CA MET A 1174 -14.32 -3.40 32.34
C MET A 1174 -14.90 -2.93 33.67
N ALA A 1175 -15.62 -3.80 34.39
CA ALA A 1175 -16.14 -3.48 35.72
C ALA A 1175 -15.02 -3.26 36.75
N LEU A 1176 -13.94 -4.05 36.68
CA LEU A 1176 -12.79 -3.92 37.56
C LEU A 1176 -11.99 -2.62 37.29
N LEU A 1177 -11.86 -2.21 36.03
CA LEU A 1177 -11.18 -0.95 35.67
C LEU A 1177 -11.91 0.29 36.21
N GLU A 1178 -13.25 0.33 36.16
CA GLU A 1178 -14.02 1.46 36.69
C GLU A 1178 -13.86 1.56 38.23
N VAL A 1179 -13.97 0.43 38.94
CA VAL A 1179 -13.85 0.40 40.41
C VAL A 1179 -12.43 0.76 40.87
N LEU A 1180 -11.39 0.34 40.14
CA LEU A 1180 -10.01 0.77 40.40
C LEU A 1180 -9.87 2.29 40.23
N GLY A 1181 -10.52 2.89 39.22
CA GLY A 1181 -10.56 4.34 39.03
C GLY A 1181 -11.35 5.08 40.13
N GLU A 1182 -12.45 4.52 40.61
CA GLU A 1182 -13.22 5.06 41.74
C GLU A 1182 -12.40 5.08 43.04
N ASN A 1183 -11.67 4.01 43.36
CA ASN A 1183 -10.81 3.94 44.56
C ASN A 1183 -9.71 5.03 44.54
N VAL A 1184 -9.10 5.27 43.37
CA VAL A 1184 -8.08 6.34 43.22
C VAL A 1184 -8.69 7.72 43.46
N ARG A 1185 -9.86 8.01 42.86
CA ARG A 1185 -10.57 9.29 43.07
C ARG A 1185 -11.01 9.50 44.52
N ALA A 1186 -11.44 8.43 45.19
CA ALA A 1186 -11.87 8.47 46.58
C ALA A 1186 -10.74 8.83 47.54
N VAL A 1187 -9.53 8.29 47.32
CA VAL A 1187 -8.34 8.64 48.14
C VAL A 1187 -7.88 10.07 47.86
N GLU A 1188 -7.87 10.52 46.60
CA GLU A 1188 -7.44 11.89 46.26
C GLU A 1188 -8.35 12.97 46.86
N THR A 1189 -9.67 12.70 46.97
CA THR A 1189 -10.64 13.65 47.55
C THR A 1189 -10.38 13.93 49.04
N VAL A 1190 -9.91 12.92 49.79
CA VAL A 1190 -9.74 12.99 51.26
C VAL A 1190 -8.36 13.54 51.67
N LYS A 1191 -7.42 13.63 50.72
CA LYS A 1191 -6.06 14.17 50.91
C LYS A 1191 -6.05 15.58 51.52
N GLY A 1192 -6.95 16.45 51.06
CA GLY A 1192 -7.10 17.81 51.58
C GLY A 1192 -7.55 17.84 53.04
N ASP A 1193 -8.54 17.01 53.38
CA ASP A 1193 -9.10 16.93 54.74
C ASP A 1193 -8.09 16.35 55.73
N ILE A 1194 -7.35 15.31 55.33
CA ILE A 1194 -6.26 14.73 56.13
C ILE A 1194 -5.17 15.76 56.39
N HIS A 1195 -4.81 16.59 55.40
CA HIS A 1195 -3.80 17.64 55.59
C HIS A 1195 -4.20 18.66 56.66
N ILE A 1196 -5.47 19.09 56.70
CA ILE A 1196 -5.98 20.02 57.71
C ILE A 1196 -5.98 19.34 59.09
N LEU A 1197 -6.43 18.08 59.17
CA LEU A 1197 -6.45 17.32 60.41
C LEU A 1197 -5.05 17.09 61.02
N LEU A 1198 -4.05 16.78 60.19
CA LEU A 1198 -2.66 16.57 60.62
C LEU A 1198 -2.09 17.79 61.35
N LYS A 1199 -2.37 19.01 60.87
CA LYS A 1199 -1.95 20.26 61.54
C LYS A 1199 -2.49 20.35 62.96
N GLN A 1200 -3.75 19.95 63.17
CA GLN A 1200 -4.40 20.00 64.47
C GLN A 1200 -3.87 18.92 65.40
N LEU A 1201 -3.67 17.70 64.91
CA LEU A 1201 -3.07 16.63 65.69
C LEU A 1201 -1.68 17.03 66.22
N VAL A 1202 -0.83 17.61 65.37
CA VAL A 1202 0.50 18.11 65.77
C VAL A 1202 0.36 19.28 66.76
N LEU A 1203 -0.56 20.22 66.53
CA LEU A 1203 -0.77 21.37 67.42
C LEU A 1203 -1.12 20.94 68.87
N PHE A 1204 -1.84 19.83 69.03
CA PHE A 1204 -2.23 19.29 70.34
C PHE A 1204 -1.28 18.19 70.87
N GLY A 1205 -0.12 17.97 70.24
CA GLY A 1205 0.90 17.02 70.70
C GLY A 1205 0.57 15.54 70.43
N TYR A 1206 -0.30 15.25 69.46
CA TYR A 1206 -0.66 13.91 69.01
C TYR A 1206 0.23 13.46 67.83
N ASP A 1207 1.55 13.55 68.02
CA ASP A 1207 2.55 13.30 66.97
C ASP A 1207 2.54 11.85 66.48
N GLU A 1208 2.30 10.88 67.36
CA GLU A 1208 2.21 9.46 67.00
C GLU A 1208 1.01 9.18 66.09
N GLN A 1209 -0.14 9.77 66.41
CA GLN A 1209 -1.39 9.60 65.65
C GLN A 1209 -1.32 10.31 64.30
N ALA A 1210 -0.66 11.47 64.25
CA ALA A 1210 -0.39 12.19 63.01
C ALA A 1210 0.59 11.42 62.10
N GLY A 1211 1.70 10.94 62.67
CA GLY A 1211 2.70 10.15 61.94
C GLY A 1211 2.12 8.87 61.34
N ALA A 1212 1.30 8.14 62.11
CA ALA A 1212 0.64 6.92 61.63
C ALA A 1212 -0.29 7.20 60.43
N LEU A 1213 -1.10 8.27 60.49
CA LEU A 1213 -2.01 8.62 59.40
C LEU A 1213 -1.24 9.09 58.15
N GLN A 1214 -0.20 9.89 58.32
CA GLN A 1214 0.63 10.37 57.22
C GLN A 1214 1.34 9.23 56.50
N GLN A 1215 1.94 8.30 57.25
CA GLN A 1215 2.63 7.14 56.69
C GLN A 1215 1.67 6.25 55.88
N VAL A 1216 0.50 5.94 56.42
CA VAL A 1216 -0.49 5.08 55.74
C VAL A 1216 -0.99 5.74 54.44
N LEU A 1217 -1.19 7.06 54.43
CA LEU A 1217 -1.59 7.79 53.23
C LEU A 1217 -0.49 7.77 52.15
N GLU A 1218 0.76 8.01 52.54
CA GLU A 1218 1.92 8.01 51.63
C GLU A 1218 2.10 6.64 50.98
N GLU A 1219 2.03 5.56 51.77
CA GLU A 1219 2.10 4.18 51.26
C GLU A 1219 1.01 3.88 50.22
N VAL A 1220 -0.22 4.35 50.42
CA VAL A 1220 -1.34 4.10 49.50
C VAL A 1220 -1.21 4.90 48.21
N LEU A 1221 -0.80 6.17 48.30
CA LEU A 1221 -0.58 7.01 47.12
C LEU A 1221 0.54 6.45 46.23
N GLN A 1222 1.66 6.06 46.84
CA GLN A 1222 2.78 5.46 46.10
C GLN A 1222 2.39 4.12 45.45
N LEU A 1223 1.60 3.29 46.14
CA LEU A 1223 1.05 2.05 45.59
C LEU A 1223 0.14 2.30 44.38
N MET A 1224 -0.72 3.32 44.43
CA MET A 1224 -1.61 3.66 43.32
C MET A 1224 -0.83 4.21 42.13
N GLU A 1225 0.11 5.14 42.33
CA GLU A 1225 0.93 5.73 41.25
C GLU A 1225 1.74 4.67 40.49
N THR A 1226 2.38 3.74 41.22
CA THR A 1226 3.14 2.64 40.60
C THR A 1226 2.24 1.66 39.84
N SER A 1227 1.00 1.47 40.28
CA SER A 1227 0.06 0.51 39.67
C SER A 1227 -0.68 1.05 38.44
N ILE A 1228 -0.77 2.38 38.26
CA ILE A 1228 -1.47 3.00 37.11
C ILE A 1228 -0.95 2.49 35.74
N PRO A 1229 0.36 2.52 35.43
CA PRO A 1229 0.84 2.06 34.13
C PRO A 1229 0.64 0.55 33.89
N GLU A 1230 0.56 -0.27 34.95
CA GLU A 1230 0.28 -1.71 34.86
C GLU A 1230 -1.21 -1.99 34.58
N ILE A 1231 -2.10 -1.22 35.20
CA ILE A 1231 -3.56 -1.39 35.07
C ILE A 1231 -4.04 -0.82 33.72
N TRP A 1232 -3.55 0.35 33.31
CA TRP A 1232 -3.95 1.02 32.06
C TRP A 1232 -2.81 1.01 31.04
N THR A 1233 -2.61 -0.12 30.35
CA THR A 1233 -1.58 -0.24 29.31
C THR A 1233 -1.97 0.51 28.01
N PRO A 1234 -1.00 1.06 27.25
CA PRO A 1234 -1.27 1.83 26.03
C PRO A 1234 -1.95 1.01 24.92
N ASP A 1235 -1.69 -0.30 24.84
CA ASP A 1235 -2.26 -1.18 23.82
C ASP A 1235 -3.79 -1.32 23.95
N LEU A 1236 -4.34 -1.12 25.16
CA LEU A 1236 -5.78 -1.07 25.40
C LEU A 1236 -6.43 0.22 24.86
N GLN A 1237 -5.67 1.32 24.71
CA GLN A 1237 -6.17 2.59 24.15
C GLN A 1237 -6.39 2.53 22.62
N TRP A 1238 -5.84 1.52 21.94
CA TRP A 1238 -5.98 1.36 20.48
C TRP A 1238 -6.89 0.22 20.02
N SER A 1239 -7.65 -0.39 20.93
CA SER A 1239 -8.87 -1.10 20.53
C SER A 1239 -10.03 -0.12 20.23
N SER A 1240 -9.73 1.00 19.55
CA SER A 1240 -10.78 1.70 18.82
C SER A 1240 -11.18 0.80 17.66
N VAL A 1241 -12.17 -0.06 17.89
CA VAL A 1241 -12.88 -0.74 16.79
C VAL A 1241 -13.26 0.36 15.81
N ASN A 1242 -12.65 0.31 14.62
CA ASN A 1242 -12.93 1.26 13.55
C ASN A 1242 -14.46 1.34 13.38
N PRO A 1243 -15.05 2.54 13.32
CA PRO A 1243 -16.47 2.63 13.04
C PRO A 1243 -16.71 1.95 11.69
N VAL A 1244 -17.49 0.87 11.70
CA VAL A 1244 -17.88 0.14 10.49
C VAL A 1244 -18.77 1.08 9.68
N LEU A 1245 -18.16 1.95 8.90
CA LEU A 1245 -18.78 2.95 8.02
C LEU A 1245 -18.34 2.63 6.58
N GLY A 1246 -18.76 1.46 6.10
CA GLY A 1246 -18.68 1.09 4.71
C GLY A 1246 -20.06 1.17 4.05
N PRO A 1247 -20.13 1.10 2.70
CA PRO A 1247 -21.40 1.09 1.96
C PRO A 1247 -22.32 -0.10 2.30
N ASN A 1248 -21.81 -1.12 3.00
CA ASN A 1248 -22.56 -2.31 3.45
C ASN A 1248 -23.01 -2.23 4.93
N SER A 1249 -22.77 -1.11 5.61
CA SER A 1249 -23.07 -0.96 7.04
C SER A 1249 -24.56 -0.69 7.30
N THR A 1250 -25.19 -1.51 8.15
CA THR A 1250 -26.58 -1.26 8.58
C THR A 1250 -26.62 -0.22 9.71
N ALA A 1251 -27.72 0.53 9.83
CA ALA A 1251 -27.90 1.53 10.90
C ALA A 1251 -27.68 0.96 12.32
N ASN A 1252 -27.90 -0.35 12.51
CA ASN A 1252 -27.67 -1.04 13.78
C ASN A 1252 -26.18 -1.30 14.09
N SER A 1253 -25.35 -1.62 13.09
CA SER A 1253 -23.90 -1.81 13.30
C SER A 1253 -23.21 -0.47 13.61
N ILE A 1254 -23.67 0.61 12.96
CA ILE A 1254 -23.22 1.98 13.21
C ILE A 1254 -23.63 2.42 14.62
N MET A 1255 -24.88 2.17 15.05
CA MET A 1255 -25.33 2.51 16.41
C MET A 1255 -24.59 1.72 17.50
N ALA A 1256 -24.22 0.46 17.23
CA ALA A 1256 -23.45 -0.37 18.16
C ALA A 1256 -22.01 0.16 18.33
N ALA A 1257 -21.34 0.52 17.24
CA ALA A 1257 -20.00 1.12 17.26
C ALA A 1257 -20.00 2.50 17.94
N TYR A 1258 -21.04 3.32 17.71
CA TYR A 1258 -21.17 4.64 18.35
C TYR A 1258 -21.44 4.52 19.86
N GLN A 1259 -22.18 3.50 20.29
CA GLN A 1259 -22.39 3.23 21.71
C GLN A 1259 -21.12 2.73 22.40
N GLN A 1260 -20.27 1.91 21.74
CA GLN A 1260 -18.96 1.51 22.27
C GLN A 1260 -17.96 2.68 22.34
N LYS A 1261 -17.95 3.58 21.35
CA LYS A 1261 -17.05 4.76 21.34
C LYS A 1261 -17.35 5.76 22.47
N ARG A 1262 -18.62 5.95 22.81
CA ARG A 1262 -19.04 6.81 23.94
C ARG A 1262 -18.64 6.24 25.31
N MET A 1263 -18.10 5.02 25.36
CA MET A 1263 -17.79 4.26 26.58
C MET A 1263 -16.29 4.11 26.85
N MET A 1264 -15.40 4.56 25.95
CA MET A 1264 -13.94 4.47 26.13
C MET A 1264 -13.26 5.83 26.36
N THR A 1265 -14.00 6.93 26.54
CA THR A 1265 -13.41 8.17 27.05
C THR A 1265 -12.95 7.95 28.50
N PRO A 1266 -11.64 8.04 28.80
CA PRO A 1266 -11.17 7.90 30.17
C PRO A 1266 -11.70 9.07 31.00
N VAL A 1267 -12.33 8.78 32.13
CA VAL A 1267 -12.73 9.77 33.15
C VAL A 1267 -11.57 10.00 34.15
N VAL A 1268 -10.33 9.81 33.69
CA VAL A 1268 -9.12 10.15 34.44
C VAL A 1268 -8.33 11.12 33.58
N GLN A 1269 -8.70 12.39 33.70
CA GLN A 1269 -7.80 13.53 33.55
C GLN A 1269 -7.66 14.16 34.93
#